data_AF-A0A803LH41-F1
#
_entry.id   AF-A0A803LH41-F1
#
_cell.length_a   1.000
_cell.length_b   1.000
_cell.length_c   1.000
_cell.angle_alpha   90.00
_cell.angle_beta   90.00
_cell.angle_gamma   90.00
#
_symmetry.space_group_name_H-M   'P 1'
#
loop_
_entity.id
_entity.type
_entity.pdbx_description
1 polymer ?
#
loop_
_entity_poly.entity_id
_entity_poly.type
_entity_poly.pdbx_seq_one_letter_code
_entity_poly.pdbx_strand_id
1 'polypeptide(L)'
;MMEAKLLVLLITIIISTNSLSNGVNGESITSSYVRVDPPSTDIPLDDTIFAAPEAYNAPQQVHITQGDYDGKAVIISWVTPHLHGSHTVYYGTEQGKYTLKAKAFNTSYSFKGYKSGQIYHCVVDGLEYNTKYYYQIGSGPSHREFWFKTPPEVGPDSPYTFGLIGDLGQTKNSLSTLQHYMKGGEGETVLFVGDLTYADRHIDVPHEGLIGNFLQFKTRYLSPFMHSGSTDPLWWLEEELKKVDRKKTPWLIVVMHVPLYNSNTAHYMEGESMRSVVEQWFVDYKVDVVFAGHVHAYERSHRVSNLKYNISNGECTPELDESAPFYVTIGDGGNSEGIAGEYISPQPHYSAFREPSFGHAILDIKNKTHAFYYWHRNQDGNKVTADSFVLHNQYWVDAGLTSTFVRSEWPATDIPLDNEAFAVPEGHNAPQQVRITQGDYDGKAVIISWVTPDEPGSNKVQYGTSEDKYDFTAEGTVANYSFYKYNSGYIHHCLVDGLEYNKKYYYKIGSGVSSRKFWFQTPPEISPDSSFKFGIIGDLGQTYNSLSTLEHYLESGAQTVLFVGDLSYADRYHHNDIGIRWDTWGRFVERIAAYQPWIWSAGNHEIEYMPELGEVVPFKSYLQRYTTPYAACKSSSPLWYAIRRASAHVIVLSSYSPFVKYTPQWRWLREELTRVDREKTPWLIVLMHVPIYNSNEAHFMEGESMRSVFEEWFVHYKVDVIFAGHVHAYERSYRISNIQYNVSSGERYPVPDKAAPVYITVGDGGNQEGLAGRFRDPQPDYSAFRESSYGHSTLEIKNRTHAIYHWNRNDDGKKVPTDSTILLNQYCYIHEESVGITSTYVRSEWPATDIPLDSEVFKVPEGRNAPQQVHITQGDYDGKAVIISWVTPDEPGSSKVQYGTSEDKFDCSAEGTVANYSFYKYNSGYIHHCFVDGLEYDKRYFYKIGSDDSSRKFWFQTPPMINPDSSYKFGIIGDLGQTYNSLSTLEHYLQSGAQTVLYVGDLSYADKYHYNDIGLRWDTWGRLVEKAAAYQPWIEFYGLDFAFDKFIKGEMVLLSWSIYQGEVAPFKSYLHRYTTPYATCESSDPLWYAIRRASAHIIVLSSYSPFARGMPQWKWLKEELKRVDREKTPWLIVLMHIPFYSSNEANFMEGESMRSVFEEWFVHYKVDVIFAGHVHAYERSNRVSNIQYRVSSGERYPVLDKAAPLYINVGDGGNQQGLAESFINPQPQYSAFRESSYGHSTLEVKNRTHAFYHWNRNDDGLKVHTDSMVLLNQHC
;
A
#
# COMPACT_ATOMS: atom_id res chain seq x y z
N MET A 1 30.09 23.46 -30.21
CA MET A 1 29.38 24.08 -29.07
C MET A 1 28.38 23.05 -28.60
N MET A 2 28.81 22.21 -27.66
CA MET A 2 28.01 21.16 -27.04
C MET A 2 27.83 21.59 -25.59
N GLU A 3 26.59 21.82 -25.19
CA GLU A 3 26.21 22.12 -23.82
C GLU A 3 26.37 20.85 -22.97
N ALA A 4 27.55 20.67 -22.38
CA ALA A 4 27.74 19.75 -21.26
C ALA A 4 27.64 20.59 -19.98
N LYS A 5 26.44 20.66 -19.41
CA LYS A 5 26.23 21.24 -18.07
C LYS A 5 26.51 20.16 -17.04
N LEU A 6 27.78 19.99 -16.64
CA LEU A 6 28.12 19.33 -15.38
C LEU A 6 28.14 20.43 -14.32
N LEU A 7 27.23 20.41 -13.34
CA LEU A 7 27.17 21.43 -12.30
C LEU A 7 27.53 20.84 -10.94
N VAL A 8 28.78 21.05 -10.52
CA VAL A 8 29.22 20.94 -9.13
C VAL A 8 29.20 22.36 -8.56
N LEU A 9 28.49 22.59 -7.46
CA LEU A 9 28.28 23.92 -6.92
C LEU A 9 29.31 24.32 -5.86
N LEU A 10 30.02 25.42 -6.09
CA LEU A 10 30.90 26.08 -5.12
C LEU A 10 30.43 27.54 -4.97
N ILE A 11 29.87 27.90 -3.80
CA ILE A 11 29.51 29.27 -3.45
C ILE A 11 30.14 29.61 -2.09
N THR A 12 30.95 30.69 -2.06
CA THR A 12 31.56 31.27 -0.85
C THR A 12 31.06 32.71 -0.67
N ILE A 13 30.39 33.00 0.45
CA ILE A 13 30.05 34.36 0.93
C ILE A 13 30.55 34.48 2.37
N ILE A 14 31.40 35.47 2.65
CA ILE A 14 31.97 35.76 3.97
C ILE A 14 31.16 36.90 4.60
N ILE A 15 30.50 36.67 5.74
CA ILE A 15 29.98 37.73 6.63
C ILE A 15 30.14 37.32 8.10
N SER A 16 30.72 38.20 8.91
CA SER A 16 30.98 38.03 10.34
C SER A 16 29.86 38.56 11.24
N THR A 17 29.62 37.87 12.37
CA THR A 17 29.37 38.36 13.76
C THR A 17 28.08 37.94 14.51
N ASN A 18 28.34 37.50 15.75
CA ASN A 18 27.65 37.64 17.05
C ASN A 18 26.49 36.70 17.48
N SER A 19 26.83 35.93 18.53
CA SER A 19 26.06 34.93 19.29
C SER A 19 24.99 35.49 20.22
N LEU A 20 23.94 34.69 20.49
CA LEU A 20 23.25 34.55 21.79
C LEU A 20 22.55 33.18 21.85
N SER A 21 22.75 32.42 22.94
CA SER A 21 22.24 31.06 23.17
C SER A 21 21.19 31.00 24.28
N ASN A 22 20.17 30.13 24.17
CA ASN A 22 19.44 29.54 25.29
C ASN A 22 19.06 28.08 24.95
N GLY A 23 19.21 27.16 25.91
CA GLY A 23 19.19 25.72 25.69
C GLY A 23 17.96 24.98 26.23
N VAL A 24 17.78 23.74 25.76
CA VAL A 24 16.97 22.67 26.36
C VAL A 24 17.64 21.32 26.03
N ASN A 25 17.62 20.39 26.99
CA ASN A 25 18.35 19.13 27.01
C ASN A 25 17.74 18.05 26.08
N GLY A 26 18.59 17.44 25.25
CA GLY A 26 18.38 16.14 24.61
C GLY A 26 19.68 15.31 24.71
N GLU A 27 19.56 13.98 24.84
CA GLU A 27 20.71 13.08 24.93
C GLU A 27 21.55 13.16 23.65
N SER A 28 22.69 13.81 23.77
CA SER A 28 23.60 14.11 22.67
C SER A 28 25.00 13.63 23.06
N ILE A 29 25.65 12.91 22.15
CA ILE A 29 26.93 12.25 22.44
C ILE A 29 28.05 13.13 21.88
N THR A 30 28.73 13.85 22.77
CA THR A 30 30.08 14.36 22.48
C THR A 30 31.04 13.23 22.83
N SER A 31 31.85 12.79 21.86
CA SER A 31 32.91 11.81 22.11
C SER A 31 33.80 12.30 23.26
N SER A 32 34.05 11.46 24.26
CA SER A 32 34.97 11.80 25.37
C SER A 32 36.45 11.81 24.94
N TYR A 33 36.72 11.55 23.66
CA TYR A 33 38.03 11.49 23.07
C TYR A 33 38.46 12.88 22.61
N VAL A 34 39.37 13.51 23.35
CA VAL A 34 40.10 14.72 22.93
C VAL A 34 41.56 14.33 22.81
N ARG A 35 42.08 14.23 21.58
CA ARG A 35 43.48 13.88 21.34
C ARG A 35 44.29 15.07 20.85
N VAL A 36 45.53 15.13 21.31
CA VAL A 36 46.59 16.01 20.81
C VAL A 36 47.19 15.36 19.57
N ASP A 37 46.64 15.66 18.40
CA ASP A 37 47.29 15.30 17.14
C ASP A 37 48.53 16.19 16.91
N PRO A 38 49.59 15.66 16.27
CA PRO A 38 50.77 16.46 15.93
C PRO A 38 50.37 17.64 15.01
N PRO A 39 51.07 18.78 15.09
CA PRO A 39 50.76 19.94 14.28
C PRO A 39 50.73 19.56 12.80
N SER A 40 49.69 20.01 12.10
CA SER A 40 49.51 19.73 10.69
C SER A 40 50.51 20.54 9.87
N THR A 41 51.65 19.93 9.53
CA THR A 41 52.71 20.56 8.74
C THR A 41 52.68 20.03 7.31
N ASP A 42 52.89 20.92 6.35
CA ASP A 42 53.08 20.54 4.95
C ASP A 42 54.27 19.58 4.79
N ILE A 43 54.11 18.60 3.91
CA ILE A 43 55.18 17.69 3.52
C ILE A 43 56.20 18.49 2.69
N PRO A 44 57.51 18.35 2.94
CA PRO A 44 58.53 19.02 2.12
C PRO A 44 58.40 18.72 0.63
N LEU A 45 58.59 19.73 -0.23
CA LEU A 45 58.45 19.58 -1.69
C LEU A 45 59.48 18.63 -2.32
N ASP A 46 60.58 18.35 -1.62
CA ASP A 46 61.62 17.40 -2.03
C ASP A 46 61.38 15.97 -1.52
N ASP A 47 60.28 15.73 -0.80
CA ASP A 47 59.87 14.40 -0.36
C ASP A 47 59.53 13.51 -1.56
N THR A 48 59.83 12.21 -1.43
CA THR A 48 59.62 11.23 -2.51
C THR A 48 58.15 11.07 -2.89
N ILE A 49 57.20 11.46 -2.02
CA ILE A 49 55.78 11.45 -2.36
C ILE A 49 55.42 12.39 -3.51
N PHE A 50 56.15 13.50 -3.67
CA PHE A 50 55.94 14.47 -4.75
C PHE A 50 56.87 14.24 -5.93
N ALA A 51 57.66 13.16 -5.93
CA ALA A 51 58.61 12.86 -6.99
C ALA A 51 57.90 12.77 -8.35
N ALA A 52 58.40 13.56 -9.31
CA ALA A 52 57.97 13.49 -10.69
C ALA A 52 58.34 12.12 -11.30
N PRO A 53 57.57 11.60 -12.28
CA PRO A 53 57.96 10.40 -13.01
C PRO A 53 59.32 10.58 -13.69
N GLU A 54 60.17 9.54 -13.67
CA GLU A 54 61.54 9.59 -14.20
C GLU A 54 61.60 9.89 -15.71
N ALA A 55 60.56 9.53 -16.46
CA ALA A 55 60.50 9.74 -17.90
C ALA A 55 60.26 11.22 -18.25
N TYR A 56 61.13 11.78 -19.10
CA TYR A 56 61.03 13.16 -19.56
C TYR A 56 59.65 13.45 -20.18
N ASN A 57 59.00 14.52 -19.71
CA ASN A 57 57.69 14.98 -20.16
C ASN A 57 56.54 13.96 -19.98
N ALA A 58 56.68 12.99 -19.06
CA ALA A 58 55.61 12.07 -18.71
C ALA A 58 54.39 12.82 -18.11
N PRO A 59 53.15 12.35 -18.37
CA PRO A 59 51.95 12.91 -17.75
C PRO A 59 52.01 12.89 -16.21
N GLN A 60 51.73 14.03 -15.61
CA GLN A 60 51.66 14.25 -14.16
C GLN A 60 50.25 14.72 -13.76
N GLN A 61 49.92 14.69 -12.46
CA GLN A 61 48.65 15.19 -11.91
C GLN A 61 47.41 14.61 -12.61
N VAL A 62 47.45 13.30 -12.89
CA VAL A 62 46.39 12.60 -13.62
C VAL A 62 45.17 12.42 -12.73
N HIS A 63 44.01 12.87 -13.19
CA HIS A 63 42.73 12.68 -12.51
C HIS A 63 41.61 12.48 -13.52
N ILE A 64 40.51 11.89 -13.05
CA ILE A 64 39.30 11.64 -13.83
C ILE A 64 38.08 12.22 -13.14
N THR A 65 37.07 12.59 -13.91
CA THR A 65 35.79 13.11 -13.41
C THR A 65 34.67 12.62 -14.31
N GLN A 66 33.47 12.39 -13.77
CA GLN A 66 32.31 12.06 -14.59
C GLN A 66 32.02 13.19 -15.60
N GLY A 67 31.72 12.84 -16.85
CA GLY A 67 31.60 13.77 -17.98
C GLY A 67 30.18 14.04 -18.46
N ASP A 68 29.19 13.33 -17.95
CA ASP A 68 27.77 13.42 -18.32
C ASP A 68 26.83 13.14 -17.13
N TYR A 69 25.52 13.26 -17.37
CA TYR A 69 24.49 13.05 -16.35
C TYR A 69 24.28 11.57 -16.00
N ASP A 70 24.35 10.67 -16.98
CA ASP A 70 23.99 9.26 -16.79
C ASP A 70 25.21 8.35 -16.51
N GLY A 71 26.45 8.87 -16.56
CA GLY A 71 27.67 8.10 -16.24
C GLY A 71 28.29 7.35 -17.43
N LYS A 72 27.96 7.74 -18.67
CA LYS A 72 28.52 7.18 -19.91
C LYS A 72 29.65 8.00 -20.50
N ALA A 73 30.08 9.06 -19.82
CA ALA A 73 31.25 9.83 -20.19
C ALA A 73 32.18 10.07 -19.00
N VAL A 74 33.49 10.14 -19.28
CA VAL A 74 34.54 10.48 -18.31
C VAL A 74 35.46 11.54 -18.90
N ILE A 75 35.79 12.55 -18.11
CA ILE A 75 36.80 13.57 -18.41
C ILE A 75 38.12 13.11 -17.81
N ILE A 76 39.14 12.94 -18.65
CA ILE A 76 40.49 12.57 -18.26
C ILE A 76 41.38 13.81 -18.39
N SER A 77 42.07 14.15 -17.29
CA SER A 77 42.90 15.35 -17.20
C SER A 77 44.34 15.03 -16.75
N TRP A 78 45.33 15.72 -17.32
CA TRP A 78 46.74 15.55 -16.93
C TRP A 78 47.59 16.77 -17.32
N VAL A 79 48.80 16.87 -16.75
CA VAL A 79 49.76 17.95 -17.01
C VAL A 79 51.05 17.41 -17.63
N THR A 80 51.61 18.08 -18.64
CA THR A 80 52.97 17.80 -19.16
C THR A 80 53.91 19.01 -18.99
N PRO A 81 55.09 18.87 -18.37
CA PRO A 81 55.88 20.03 -17.92
C PRO A 81 56.60 20.87 -19.00
N HIS A 82 57.00 20.31 -20.15
CA HIS A 82 58.02 20.94 -21.01
C HIS A 82 57.68 21.09 -22.51
N LEU A 83 56.97 20.15 -23.13
CA LEU A 83 56.63 20.17 -24.57
C LEU A 83 55.11 20.05 -24.81
N HIS A 84 54.65 20.34 -26.03
CA HIS A 84 53.33 19.90 -26.51
C HIS A 84 53.29 18.36 -26.51
N GLY A 85 52.82 17.75 -25.41
CA GLY A 85 52.54 16.32 -25.31
C GLY A 85 51.38 15.88 -26.20
N SER A 86 51.20 14.55 -26.31
CA SER A 86 50.12 13.93 -27.10
C SER A 86 48.75 14.47 -26.70
N HIS A 87 47.97 14.95 -27.68
CA HIS A 87 46.56 15.35 -27.51
C HIS A 87 45.60 14.16 -27.65
N THR A 88 46.05 12.93 -27.43
CA THR A 88 45.23 11.73 -27.65
C THR A 88 45.24 10.84 -26.43
N VAL A 89 44.05 10.48 -25.97
CA VAL A 89 43.80 9.37 -25.04
C VAL A 89 43.50 8.14 -25.87
N TYR A 90 44.23 7.05 -25.65
CA TYR A 90 43.93 5.74 -26.22
C TYR A 90 43.26 4.89 -25.15
N TYR A 91 42.13 4.22 -25.45
CA TYR A 91 41.38 3.47 -24.43
C TYR A 91 40.71 2.20 -24.99
N GLY A 92 40.37 1.27 -24.09
CA GLY A 92 39.75 -0.02 -24.41
C GLY A 92 39.39 -0.82 -23.15
N THR A 93 38.66 -1.93 -23.30
CA THR A 93 38.22 -2.77 -22.16
C THR A 93 39.25 -3.81 -21.73
N GLU A 94 40.34 -3.96 -22.48
CA GLU A 94 41.44 -4.87 -22.17
C GLU A 94 42.76 -4.09 -22.00
N GLN A 95 43.51 -4.42 -20.95
CA GLN A 95 44.79 -3.79 -20.65
C GLN A 95 45.77 -3.98 -21.82
N GLY A 96 46.42 -2.89 -22.25
CA GLY A 96 47.36 -2.88 -23.38
C GLY A 96 46.71 -3.00 -24.76
N LYS A 97 45.38 -3.07 -24.88
CA LYS A 97 44.64 -3.10 -26.16
C LYS A 97 43.70 -1.91 -26.30
N TYR A 98 44.20 -0.86 -26.92
CA TYR A 98 43.47 0.40 -27.11
C TYR A 98 42.90 0.52 -28.51
N THR A 99 41.67 0.02 -28.70
CA THR A 99 40.98 0.05 -29.99
C THR A 99 40.29 1.40 -30.26
N LEU A 100 40.11 2.23 -29.23
CA LEU A 100 39.43 3.52 -29.29
C LEU A 100 40.40 4.66 -28.94
N LYS A 101 40.07 5.86 -29.43
CA LYS A 101 40.85 7.08 -29.14
C LYS A 101 39.97 8.32 -29.03
N ALA A 102 40.32 9.22 -28.13
CA ALA A 102 39.65 10.50 -27.93
C ALA A 102 40.68 11.65 -27.95
N LYS A 103 40.26 12.83 -28.40
CA LYS A 103 41.15 13.98 -28.57
C LYS A 103 41.01 14.94 -27.39
N ALA A 104 42.14 15.34 -26.82
CA ALA A 104 42.22 16.31 -25.76
C ALA A 104 42.39 17.74 -26.30
N PHE A 105 41.86 18.72 -25.58
CA PHE A 105 42.28 20.11 -25.68
C PHE A 105 43.25 20.43 -24.55
N ASN A 106 44.06 21.49 -24.69
CA ASN A 106 45.00 21.88 -23.65
C ASN A 106 44.95 23.38 -23.35
N THR A 107 45.44 23.73 -22.16
CA THR A 107 45.59 25.10 -21.67
C THR A 107 46.88 25.23 -20.86
N SER A 108 47.29 26.45 -20.57
CA SER A 108 48.39 26.75 -19.63
C SER A 108 48.22 28.16 -19.08
N TYR A 109 48.70 28.40 -17.88
CA TYR A 109 48.68 29.72 -17.25
C TYR A 109 50.07 30.11 -16.74
N SER A 110 50.26 31.41 -16.53
CA SER A 110 51.45 31.96 -15.90
C SER A 110 51.03 32.87 -14.74
N PHE A 111 51.73 32.76 -13.62
CA PHE A 111 51.48 33.58 -12.44
C PHE A 111 52.82 33.94 -11.78
N LYS A 112 53.15 35.23 -11.70
CA LYS A 112 54.35 35.77 -11.02
C LYS A 112 55.66 34.98 -11.26
N GLY A 113 56.00 34.75 -12.53
CA GLY A 113 57.23 34.03 -12.90
C GLY A 113 57.12 32.50 -12.88
N TYR A 114 56.08 31.94 -12.27
CA TYR A 114 55.69 30.55 -12.49
C TYR A 114 54.94 30.42 -13.82
N LYS A 115 55.26 29.38 -14.58
CA LYS A 115 54.53 28.96 -15.77
C LYS A 115 54.09 27.52 -15.55
N SER A 116 52.79 27.26 -15.66
CA SER A 116 52.27 25.91 -15.57
C SER A 116 52.81 25.05 -16.72
N GLY A 117 52.82 23.73 -16.50
CA GLY A 117 52.87 22.80 -17.62
C GLY A 117 51.66 22.97 -18.56
N GLN A 118 51.65 22.22 -19.66
CA GLN A 118 50.46 22.11 -20.51
C GLN A 118 49.44 21.20 -19.81
N ILE A 119 48.25 21.73 -19.53
CA ILE A 119 47.14 21.04 -18.87
C ILE A 119 46.20 20.53 -19.94
N TYR A 120 45.93 19.24 -19.98
CA TYR A 120 45.10 18.57 -20.98
C TYR A 120 43.78 18.12 -20.35
N HIS A 121 42.70 18.20 -21.13
CA HIS A 121 41.39 17.67 -20.79
C HIS A 121 40.82 16.91 -21.99
N CYS A 122 40.34 15.69 -21.77
CA CYS A 122 39.76 14.84 -22.80
C CYS A 122 38.44 14.24 -22.32
N VAL A 123 37.35 14.50 -23.03
CA VAL A 123 36.07 13.82 -22.80
C VAL A 123 36.08 12.50 -23.58
N VAL A 124 35.86 11.41 -22.88
CA VAL A 124 35.64 10.07 -23.44
C VAL A 124 34.17 9.74 -23.22
N ASP A 125 33.38 9.67 -24.28
CA ASP A 125 31.93 9.43 -24.26
C ASP A 125 31.55 8.10 -24.94
N GLY A 126 30.26 7.73 -24.84
CA GLY A 126 29.74 6.50 -25.44
C GLY A 126 30.23 5.23 -24.73
N LEU A 127 30.53 5.32 -23.43
CA LEU A 127 30.99 4.20 -22.63
C LEU A 127 29.81 3.30 -22.21
N GLU A 128 30.09 2.01 -22.04
CA GLU A 128 29.13 1.03 -21.52
C GLU A 128 29.06 1.11 -20.00
N TYR A 129 27.89 0.81 -19.42
CA TYR A 129 27.71 0.78 -17.96
C TYR A 129 28.46 -0.39 -17.33
N ASN A 130 28.80 -0.24 -16.04
CA ASN A 130 29.44 -1.26 -15.21
C ASN A 130 30.68 -1.90 -15.86
N THR A 131 31.42 -1.14 -16.67
CA THR A 131 32.49 -1.64 -17.53
C THR A 131 33.82 -1.02 -17.14
N LYS A 132 34.84 -1.86 -17.00
CA LYS A 132 36.21 -1.42 -16.70
C LYS A 132 36.92 -1.05 -18.01
N TYR A 133 37.44 0.18 -18.06
CA TYR A 133 38.23 0.70 -19.17
C TYR A 133 39.68 0.95 -18.73
N TYR A 134 40.61 0.59 -19.59
CA TYR A 134 42.02 0.93 -19.51
C TYR A 134 42.29 2.08 -20.47
N TYR A 135 43.10 3.06 -20.06
CA TYR A 135 43.46 4.19 -20.90
C TYR A 135 44.94 4.55 -20.78
N GLN A 136 45.49 5.06 -21.88
CA GLN A 136 46.87 5.46 -22.02
C GLN A 136 46.95 6.94 -22.45
N ILE A 137 47.81 7.69 -21.76
CA ILE A 137 48.11 9.10 -22.03
C ILE A 137 49.61 9.35 -22.13
N GLY A 138 50.00 10.40 -22.86
CA GLY A 138 51.40 10.71 -23.14
C GLY A 138 51.88 10.17 -24.51
N SER A 139 53.18 10.25 -24.77
CA SER A 139 53.77 9.91 -26.07
C SER A 139 55.09 9.15 -25.93
N GLY A 140 55.34 8.20 -26.82
CA GLY A 140 56.62 7.47 -26.90
C GLY A 140 56.92 6.67 -25.63
N PRO A 141 58.17 6.65 -25.13
CA PRO A 141 58.53 5.91 -23.91
C PRO A 141 58.00 6.56 -22.62
N SER A 142 57.41 7.76 -22.69
CA SER A 142 56.89 8.50 -21.54
C SER A 142 55.37 8.35 -21.36
N HIS A 143 54.75 7.36 -22.01
CA HIS A 143 53.32 7.08 -21.83
C HIS A 143 53.03 6.49 -20.46
N ARG A 144 51.84 6.75 -19.93
CA ARG A 144 51.34 6.17 -18.68
C ARG A 144 49.99 5.54 -18.90
N GLU A 145 49.79 4.41 -18.24
CA GLU A 145 48.58 3.59 -18.32
C GLU A 145 47.82 3.61 -17.00
N PHE A 146 46.50 3.71 -17.09
CA PHE A 146 45.57 3.79 -15.97
C PHE A 146 44.28 3.05 -16.31
N TRP A 147 43.36 2.97 -15.36
CA TRP A 147 42.04 2.38 -15.57
C TRP A 147 40.97 3.09 -14.75
N PHE A 148 39.72 2.97 -15.18
CA PHE A 148 38.54 3.37 -14.41
C PHE A 148 37.39 2.38 -14.68
N LYS A 149 36.33 2.43 -13.88
CA LYS A 149 35.11 1.64 -14.05
C LYS A 149 33.93 2.61 -14.18
N THR A 150 33.07 2.41 -15.15
CA THR A 150 31.82 3.19 -15.29
C THR A 150 30.77 2.70 -14.29
N PRO A 151 29.86 3.59 -13.84
CA PRO A 151 28.78 3.22 -12.93
C PRO A 151 27.80 2.23 -13.56
N PRO A 152 26.99 1.52 -12.76
CA PRO A 152 25.83 0.77 -13.26
C PRO A 152 24.81 1.71 -13.94
N GLU A 153 23.90 1.12 -14.71
CA GLU A 153 22.83 1.89 -15.34
C GLU A 153 21.96 2.58 -14.29
N VAL A 154 21.65 3.85 -14.53
CA VAL A 154 20.83 4.67 -13.62
C VAL A 154 19.45 4.04 -13.47
N GLY A 155 19.08 3.70 -12.24
CA GLY A 155 17.79 3.11 -11.91
C GLY A 155 17.48 3.18 -10.41
N PRO A 156 16.20 3.01 -10.03
CA PRO A 156 15.77 3.21 -8.65
C PRO A 156 16.42 2.24 -7.66
N ASP A 157 16.67 1.00 -8.08
CA ASP A 157 17.25 -0.03 -7.21
C ASP A 157 18.72 -0.34 -7.58
N SER A 158 19.38 0.55 -8.35
CA SER A 158 20.79 0.41 -8.71
C SER A 158 21.68 0.75 -7.51
N PRO A 159 22.43 -0.20 -6.93
CA PRO A 159 23.33 0.09 -5.82
C PRO A 159 24.55 0.88 -6.30
N TYR A 160 25.06 1.79 -5.47
CA TYR A 160 26.26 2.56 -5.77
C TYR A 160 26.93 3.08 -4.49
N THR A 161 28.26 3.11 -4.47
CA THR A 161 29.03 3.51 -3.28
C THR A 161 29.88 4.75 -3.56
N PHE A 162 29.66 5.81 -2.79
CA PHE A 162 30.44 7.04 -2.80
C PHE A 162 31.43 7.06 -1.64
N GLY A 163 32.69 7.44 -1.92
CA GLY A 163 33.61 7.94 -0.90
C GLY A 163 33.41 9.45 -0.69
N LEU A 164 33.59 9.93 0.52
CA LEU A 164 33.44 11.34 0.90
C LEU A 164 34.71 11.79 1.63
N ILE A 165 35.36 12.82 1.11
CA ILE A 165 36.59 13.38 1.67
C ILE A 165 36.52 14.89 1.55
N GLY A 166 36.82 15.63 2.62
CA GLY A 166 36.89 17.09 2.54
C GLY A 166 38.13 17.71 3.13
N ASP A 167 38.41 18.95 2.71
CA ASP A 167 39.49 19.81 3.20
C ASP A 167 40.86 19.10 3.22
N LEU A 168 41.30 18.63 2.04
CA LEU A 168 42.62 18.03 1.87
C LEU A 168 43.70 19.10 1.69
N GLY A 169 44.76 19.01 2.48
CA GLY A 169 46.02 19.74 2.28
C GLY A 169 47.17 18.87 1.76
N GLN A 170 48.40 19.41 1.79
CA GLN A 170 49.63 18.68 1.44
C GLN A 170 50.36 18.17 2.68
N THR A 171 49.62 17.67 3.67
CA THR A 171 50.16 17.29 4.99
C THR A 171 50.27 15.77 5.13
N LYS A 172 50.99 15.32 6.18
CA LYS A 172 51.00 13.90 6.57
C LYS A 172 49.63 13.38 6.98
N ASN A 173 48.74 14.25 7.48
CA ASN A 173 47.39 13.90 7.87
C ASN A 173 46.52 13.63 6.63
N SER A 174 46.59 14.50 5.61
CA SER A 174 45.96 14.24 4.30
C SER A 174 46.41 12.91 3.69
N LEU A 175 47.72 12.64 3.76
CA LEU A 175 48.27 11.38 3.30
C LEU A 175 47.72 10.19 4.09
N SER A 176 47.58 10.33 5.41
CA SER A 176 47.00 9.28 6.27
C SER A 176 45.53 9.00 5.90
N THR A 177 44.73 10.04 5.63
CA THR A 177 43.34 9.92 5.17
C THR A 177 43.26 9.15 3.86
N LEU A 178 44.04 9.56 2.86
CA LEU A 178 44.07 8.90 1.55
C LEU A 178 44.55 7.45 1.66
N GLN A 179 45.56 7.16 2.48
CA GLN A 179 46.03 5.79 2.70
C GLN A 179 45.01 4.92 3.42
N HIS A 180 44.29 5.47 4.39
CA HIS A 180 43.23 4.76 5.09
C HIS A 180 42.06 4.47 4.13
N TYR A 181 41.60 5.47 3.37
CA TYR A 181 40.59 5.31 2.33
C TYR A 181 41.02 4.26 1.28
N MET A 182 42.26 4.29 0.79
CA MET A 182 42.72 3.32 -0.21
C MET A 182 42.87 1.89 0.31
N LYS A 183 43.00 1.68 1.62
CA LYS A 183 43.13 0.34 2.22
C LYS A 183 41.80 -0.26 2.69
N GLY A 184 40.80 0.57 2.99
CA GLY A 184 39.52 0.15 3.56
C GLY A 184 38.26 0.66 2.86
N GLY A 185 38.37 1.70 2.01
CA GLY A 185 37.26 2.33 1.31
C GLY A 185 36.90 1.62 0.01
N GLU A 186 35.63 1.24 -0.12
CA GLU A 186 35.06 0.56 -1.29
C GLU A 186 34.35 1.54 -2.26
N GLY A 187 34.58 2.85 -2.12
CA GLY A 187 33.91 3.87 -2.93
C GLY A 187 34.25 3.77 -4.43
N GLU A 188 33.23 3.66 -5.28
CA GLU A 188 33.36 3.64 -6.74
C GLU A 188 33.60 5.05 -7.31
N THR A 189 33.26 6.10 -6.56
CA THR A 189 33.54 7.52 -6.87
C THR A 189 33.76 8.30 -5.59
N VAL A 190 34.68 9.28 -5.60
CA VAL A 190 34.92 10.18 -4.46
C VAL A 190 34.24 11.52 -4.69
N LEU A 191 33.39 11.92 -3.75
CA LEU A 191 32.82 13.25 -3.64
C LEU A 191 33.74 14.09 -2.74
N PHE A 192 34.37 15.10 -3.33
CA PHE A 192 35.16 16.07 -2.59
C PHE A 192 34.25 17.18 -2.05
N VAL A 193 34.30 17.39 -0.74
CA VAL A 193 33.51 18.41 -0.04
C VAL A 193 34.46 19.44 0.58
N GLY A 194 34.18 20.74 0.51
CA GLY A 194 35.09 21.75 1.07
C GLY A 194 36.28 22.16 0.18
N ASP A 195 37.41 22.48 0.79
CA ASP A 195 38.62 23.01 0.13
C ASP A 195 39.44 21.91 -0.55
N LEU A 196 39.80 22.17 -1.82
CA LEU A 196 40.60 21.24 -2.63
C LEU A 196 42.12 21.44 -2.49
N THR A 197 42.56 22.66 -2.13
CA THR A 197 43.98 23.01 -1.96
C THR A 197 44.15 24.31 -1.18
N TYR A 198 45.25 24.44 -0.44
CA TYR A 198 45.60 25.59 0.41
C TYR A 198 46.78 26.40 -0.17
N ALA A 199 46.85 26.50 -1.50
CA ALA A 199 47.99 27.08 -2.20
C ALA A 199 48.17 28.60 -1.99
N ASP A 200 47.12 29.29 -1.58
CA ASP A 200 47.09 30.74 -1.33
C ASP A 200 47.84 31.16 -0.05
N ARG A 201 47.99 30.24 0.93
CA ARG A 201 48.76 30.49 2.16
C ARG A 201 50.26 30.70 1.93
N HIS A 202 50.77 30.35 0.75
CA HIS A 202 52.20 30.43 0.40
C HIS A 202 52.54 31.64 -0.50
N ILE A 203 51.68 32.67 -0.51
CA ILE A 203 51.85 33.88 -1.31
C ILE A 203 52.54 34.99 -0.48
N ASP A 204 53.81 35.31 -0.81
CA ASP A 204 54.59 36.42 -0.21
C ASP A 204 54.11 37.80 -0.72
N VAL A 205 52.89 38.23 -0.39
CA VAL A 205 52.36 39.55 -0.79
C VAL A 205 51.41 40.10 0.27
N PRO A 206 51.45 41.40 0.62
CA PRO A 206 50.49 42.00 1.54
C PRO A 206 49.04 41.79 1.06
N HIS A 207 48.17 41.31 1.95
CA HIS A 207 46.77 40.93 1.69
C HIS A 207 45.91 42.00 0.98
N GLU A 208 46.29 43.28 1.03
CA GLU A 208 45.52 44.40 0.46
C GLU A 208 45.50 44.44 -1.08
N GLY A 209 46.43 43.78 -1.77
CA GLY A 209 46.53 43.82 -3.24
C GLY A 209 45.87 42.67 -4.00
N LEU A 210 45.46 41.60 -3.32
CA LEU A 210 44.95 40.37 -3.95
C LEU A 210 43.43 40.35 -4.14
N ILE A 211 42.69 41.00 -3.23
CA ILE A 211 41.22 41.06 -3.28
C ILE A 211 40.74 41.77 -4.57
N GLY A 212 41.45 42.79 -5.03
CA GLY A 212 41.11 43.54 -6.26
C GLY A 212 41.26 42.75 -7.56
N ASN A 213 42.21 41.81 -7.64
CA ASN A 213 42.43 40.99 -8.86
C ASN A 213 41.61 39.69 -8.85
N PHE A 214 41.25 39.16 -7.69
CA PHE A 214 40.31 38.04 -7.57
C PHE A 214 38.87 38.45 -7.94
N LEU A 215 38.46 39.70 -7.67
CA LEU A 215 37.17 40.25 -8.13
C LEU A 215 37.06 40.37 -9.66
N GLN A 216 38.18 40.54 -10.37
CA GLN A 216 38.20 40.59 -11.84
C GLN A 216 38.05 39.20 -12.49
N PHE A 217 38.42 38.12 -11.80
CA PHE A 217 38.19 36.75 -12.25
C PHE A 217 36.76 36.27 -11.96
N LYS A 218 36.15 36.70 -10.84
CA LYS A 218 34.74 36.41 -10.50
C LYS A 218 33.75 36.94 -11.55
N THR A 219 34.04 38.08 -12.18
CA THR A 219 33.11 38.73 -13.12
C THR A 219 33.11 38.15 -14.54
N ARG A 220 34.17 37.43 -14.96
CA ARG A 220 34.27 36.93 -16.35
C ARG A 220 33.66 35.55 -16.59
N TYR A 221 33.54 34.70 -15.55
CA TYR A 221 32.95 33.36 -15.67
C TYR A 221 31.51 33.24 -15.14
N LEU A 222 31.03 34.23 -14.38
CA LEU A 222 29.61 34.37 -14.03
C LEU A 222 28.79 35.13 -15.11
N SER A 223 29.44 35.57 -16.19
CA SER A 223 28.82 36.38 -17.24
C SER A 223 27.71 35.71 -18.07
N PRO A 224 27.62 34.38 -18.27
CA PRO A 224 26.47 33.81 -18.97
C PRO A 224 25.19 33.79 -18.11
N PHE A 225 25.32 33.86 -16.78
CA PHE A 225 24.19 33.74 -15.86
C PHE A 225 23.57 35.08 -15.44
N MET A 226 24.20 36.22 -15.77
CA MET A 226 23.64 37.55 -15.51
C MET A 226 23.00 38.21 -16.74
N HIS A 227 22.68 37.46 -17.81
CA HIS A 227 22.03 38.00 -19.02
C HIS A 227 20.54 37.62 -19.18
N SER A 228 19.94 36.91 -18.23
CA SER A 228 18.48 36.86 -18.07
C SER A 228 18.12 37.75 -16.89
N GLY A 229 17.27 38.75 -17.07
CA GLY A 229 16.93 39.80 -16.08
C GLY A 229 16.24 39.35 -14.79
N SER A 230 16.72 38.29 -14.14
CA SER A 230 16.37 37.84 -12.79
C SER A 230 17.31 38.49 -11.79
N THR A 231 16.76 39.10 -10.73
CA THR A 231 17.52 39.73 -9.64
C THR A 231 17.97 38.75 -8.54
N ASP A 232 17.75 37.45 -8.70
CA ASP A 232 18.05 36.45 -7.68
C ASP A 232 19.11 35.44 -8.16
N PRO A 233 20.31 35.35 -7.56
CA PRO A 233 21.42 34.53 -8.04
C PRO A 233 21.23 33.00 -7.88
N LEU A 234 20.18 32.54 -7.21
CA LEU A 234 19.97 31.11 -6.89
C LEU A 234 18.82 30.42 -7.66
N TRP A 235 18.11 31.14 -8.54
CA TRP A 235 16.96 30.62 -9.30
C TRP A 235 17.24 29.33 -10.09
N TRP A 236 18.48 29.14 -10.56
CA TRP A 236 18.85 27.97 -11.34
C TRP A 236 18.79 26.68 -10.47
N LEU A 237 19.02 26.77 -9.15
CA LEU A 237 19.00 25.62 -8.25
C LEU A 237 17.60 25.05 -8.11
N GLU A 238 16.61 25.92 -7.90
CA GLU A 238 15.20 25.53 -7.84
C GLU A 238 14.75 24.85 -9.14
N GLU A 239 15.18 25.37 -10.29
CA GLU A 239 14.87 24.78 -11.60
C GLU A 239 15.55 23.42 -11.83
N GLU A 240 16.73 23.17 -11.25
CA GLU A 240 17.35 21.84 -11.29
C GLU A 240 16.63 20.86 -10.35
N LEU A 241 16.21 21.30 -9.16
CA LEU A 241 15.45 20.46 -8.22
C LEU A 241 14.12 19.98 -8.84
N LYS A 242 13.44 20.82 -9.62
CA LYS A 242 12.21 20.47 -10.36
C LYS A 242 12.41 19.37 -11.41
N LYS A 243 13.63 19.19 -11.93
CA LYS A 243 13.92 18.18 -12.96
C LYS A 243 14.18 16.79 -12.38
N VAL A 244 14.30 16.68 -11.06
CA VAL A 244 14.61 15.41 -10.39
C VAL A 244 13.43 14.46 -10.52
N ASP A 245 13.62 13.39 -11.29
CA ASP A 245 12.68 12.26 -11.33
C ASP A 245 13.05 11.23 -10.26
N ARG A 246 12.38 11.31 -9.12
CA ARG A 246 12.56 10.41 -7.96
C ARG A 246 12.20 8.93 -8.25
N LYS A 247 11.63 8.62 -9.43
CA LYS A 247 11.42 7.24 -9.90
C LYS A 247 12.62 6.69 -10.65
N LYS A 248 13.46 7.54 -11.24
CA LYS A 248 14.70 7.14 -11.94
C LYS A 248 15.92 7.27 -11.02
N THR A 249 16.06 8.39 -10.33
CA THR A 249 17.13 8.69 -9.35
C THR A 249 16.49 8.99 -8.00
N PRO A 250 16.25 7.97 -7.17
CA PRO A 250 15.47 8.12 -5.95
C PRO A 250 16.19 8.92 -4.89
N TRP A 251 17.52 8.93 -4.84
CA TRP A 251 18.30 9.70 -3.87
C TRP A 251 18.62 11.10 -4.40
N LEU A 252 18.40 12.12 -3.58
CA LEU A 252 18.77 13.51 -3.84
C LEU A 252 19.77 13.95 -2.78
N ILE A 253 21.02 14.04 -3.21
CA ILE A 253 22.18 14.38 -2.38
C ILE A 253 22.65 15.76 -2.80
N VAL A 254 22.80 16.65 -1.85
CA VAL A 254 23.39 17.98 -2.08
C VAL A 254 24.79 18.01 -1.50
N VAL A 255 25.73 18.60 -2.24
CA VAL A 255 27.10 18.85 -1.79
C VAL A 255 27.36 20.34 -1.84
N MET A 256 27.93 20.89 -0.78
CA MET A 256 28.28 22.31 -0.66
C MET A 256 29.59 22.52 0.11
N HIS A 257 30.05 23.76 0.17
CA HIS A 257 31.26 24.12 0.90
C HIS A 257 30.96 24.46 2.36
N VAL A 258 30.20 25.52 2.63
CA VAL A 258 29.87 25.97 4.00
C VAL A 258 28.70 25.16 4.58
N PRO A 259 28.77 24.62 5.80
CA PRO A 259 27.68 23.89 6.42
C PRO A 259 26.53 24.82 6.84
N LEU A 260 25.28 24.43 6.57
CA LEU A 260 24.10 25.19 7.01
C LEU A 260 23.90 25.10 8.54
N TYR A 261 24.30 23.98 9.13
CA TYR A 261 24.27 23.72 10.57
C TYR A 261 25.64 23.24 11.04
N ASN A 262 26.17 23.87 12.08
CA ASN A 262 27.43 23.50 12.70
C ASN A 262 27.43 23.94 14.16
N SER A 263 28.06 23.19 15.07
CA SER A 263 28.16 23.54 16.49
C SER A 263 29.57 23.91 16.96
N ASN A 264 30.54 23.97 16.04
CA ASN A 264 31.88 24.49 16.30
C ASN A 264 31.81 25.99 16.63
N THR A 265 32.48 26.43 17.69
CA THR A 265 32.36 27.81 18.19
C THR A 265 32.93 28.85 17.24
N ALA A 266 33.94 28.50 16.43
CA ALA A 266 34.53 29.41 15.46
C ALA A 266 33.68 29.58 14.20
N HIS A 267 32.88 28.56 13.86
CA HIS A 267 32.10 28.48 12.63
C HIS A 267 30.58 28.44 12.84
N TYR A 268 30.14 28.73 14.07
CA TYR A 268 28.73 28.78 14.42
C TYR A 268 28.03 29.91 13.63
N MET A 269 26.93 29.58 12.95
CA MET A 269 26.08 30.49 12.17
C MET A 269 26.64 30.99 10.83
N GLU A 270 27.81 30.53 10.38
CA GLU A 270 28.40 30.99 9.12
C GLU A 270 27.52 30.68 7.88
N GLY A 271 26.77 29.58 7.92
CA GLY A 271 25.86 29.17 6.85
C GLY A 271 24.47 29.83 6.86
N GLU A 272 24.15 30.69 7.84
CA GLU A 272 22.77 31.18 8.04
C GLU A 272 22.18 31.90 6.84
N SER A 273 22.95 32.80 6.24
CA SER A 273 22.49 33.61 5.11
C SER A 273 22.11 32.75 3.89
N MET A 274 22.81 31.63 3.70
CA MET A 274 22.49 30.66 2.65
C MET A 274 21.29 29.79 3.06
N ARG A 275 21.27 29.34 4.31
CA ARG A 275 20.18 28.54 4.90
C ARG A 275 18.83 29.24 4.78
N SER A 276 18.75 30.53 5.09
CA SER A 276 17.50 31.32 5.00
C SER A 276 16.92 31.40 3.58
N VAL A 277 17.69 31.03 2.56
CA VAL A 277 17.25 31.05 1.16
C VAL A 277 16.95 29.64 0.64
N VAL A 278 17.80 28.66 0.92
CA VAL A 278 17.74 27.34 0.25
C VAL A 278 17.09 26.24 1.08
N GLU A 279 16.96 26.42 2.39
CA GLU A 279 16.45 25.37 3.28
C GLU A 279 15.00 24.99 2.96
N GLN A 280 14.16 25.98 2.60
CA GLN A 280 12.78 25.72 2.20
C GLN A 280 12.73 24.80 0.99
N TRP A 281 13.58 25.02 -0.01
CA TRP A 281 13.67 24.13 -1.17
C TRP A 281 14.17 22.74 -0.78
N PHE A 282 15.11 22.63 0.15
CA PHE A 282 15.60 21.32 0.56
C PHE A 282 14.51 20.48 1.25
N VAL A 283 13.64 21.13 2.01
CA VAL A 283 12.45 20.49 2.60
C VAL A 283 11.40 20.18 1.54
N ASP A 284 11.01 21.16 0.72
CA ASP A 284 9.94 21.02 -0.29
C ASP A 284 10.26 19.94 -1.32
N TYR A 285 11.52 19.84 -1.76
CA TYR A 285 11.99 18.85 -2.73
C TYR A 285 12.51 17.58 -2.08
N LYS A 286 12.37 17.43 -0.75
CA LYS A 286 12.73 16.23 0.01
C LYS A 286 14.18 15.78 -0.20
N VAL A 287 15.12 16.70 -0.02
CA VAL A 287 16.55 16.39 -0.07
C VAL A 287 16.88 15.40 1.03
N ASP A 288 17.58 14.31 0.70
CA ASP A 288 17.82 13.23 1.65
C ASP A 288 18.98 13.57 2.60
N VAL A 289 20.06 14.16 2.06
CA VAL A 289 21.26 14.54 2.81
C VAL A 289 22.02 15.68 2.12
N VAL A 290 22.60 16.55 2.94
CA VAL A 290 23.50 17.65 2.54
C VAL A 290 24.89 17.39 3.14
N PHE A 291 25.91 17.28 2.29
CA PHE A 291 27.29 17.22 2.71
C PHE A 291 27.98 18.58 2.56
N ALA A 292 28.75 18.97 3.57
CA ALA A 292 29.54 20.19 3.57
C ALA A 292 30.99 19.93 4.02
N GLY A 293 31.92 20.78 3.57
CA GLY A 293 33.29 20.86 4.10
C GLY A 293 33.45 22.13 4.93
N HIS A 294 34.58 22.85 4.83
CA HIS A 294 34.87 24.13 5.49
C HIS A 294 35.30 24.03 6.95
N VAL A 295 34.56 23.29 7.78
CA VAL A 295 34.89 23.15 9.21
C VAL A 295 35.72 21.90 9.40
N HIS A 296 36.92 22.07 9.94
CA HIS A 296 37.93 21.01 10.04
C HIS A 296 37.65 19.98 11.13
N ALA A 297 36.48 19.38 11.09
CA ALA A 297 36.04 18.33 11.98
C ALA A 297 34.85 17.56 11.36
N TYR A 298 34.52 16.43 11.97
CA TYR A 298 33.31 15.69 11.63
C TYR A 298 32.15 16.13 12.51
N GLU A 299 31.00 16.44 11.90
CA GLU A 299 29.76 16.69 12.62
C GLU A 299 28.56 16.25 11.78
N ARG A 300 27.63 15.54 12.41
CA ARG A 300 26.35 15.13 11.84
C ARG A 300 25.21 15.69 12.66
N SER A 301 24.22 16.26 11.99
CA SER A 301 22.97 16.69 12.61
C SER A 301 21.94 15.54 12.68
N HIS A 302 20.92 15.70 13.52
CA HIS A 302 19.60 15.10 13.25
C HIS A 302 18.96 15.82 12.05
N ARG A 303 17.82 15.31 11.53
CA ARG A 303 17.05 16.08 10.55
C ARG A 303 16.55 17.35 11.22
N VAL A 304 16.94 18.50 10.70
CA VAL A 304 16.74 19.79 11.36
C VAL A 304 16.36 20.83 10.32
N SER A 305 15.39 21.67 10.65
CA SER A 305 15.10 22.86 9.86
C SER A 305 14.88 24.05 10.79
N ASN A 306 14.90 25.25 10.21
CA ASN A 306 14.56 26.48 10.90
C ASN A 306 13.55 27.28 10.06
N LEU A 307 12.66 26.58 9.35
CA LEU A 307 11.65 27.20 8.49
C LEU A 307 10.58 27.98 9.27
N LYS A 308 10.35 27.63 10.55
CA LYS A 308 9.47 28.37 11.46
C LYS A 308 10.06 29.72 11.93
N TYR A 309 11.27 30.05 11.48
CA TYR A 309 11.96 31.28 11.81
C TYR A 309 11.08 32.51 11.53
N ASN A 310 10.79 33.26 12.60
CA ASN A 310 10.04 34.49 12.55
C ASN A 310 10.92 35.65 13.04
N ILE A 311 11.40 36.48 12.11
CA ILE A 311 12.29 37.62 12.38
C ILE A 311 11.67 38.60 13.41
N SER A 312 10.35 38.57 13.60
CA SER A 312 9.64 39.48 14.51
C SER A 312 9.58 39.04 15.98
N ASN A 313 9.83 37.76 16.31
CA ASN A 313 9.77 37.25 17.69
C ASN A 313 11.14 36.85 18.29
N GLY A 314 12.19 36.76 17.46
CA GLY A 314 13.56 36.46 17.92
C GLY A 314 13.81 34.99 18.26
N GLU A 315 12.92 34.06 17.88
CA GLU A 315 13.19 32.62 17.96
C GLU A 315 14.05 32.19 16.77
N CYS A 316 15.34 31.94 17.03
CA CYS A 316 16.33 31.51 16.03
C CYS A 316 16.81 30.06 16.25
N THR A 317 16.06 29.26 17.01
CA THR A 317 16.51 27.93 17.43
C THR A 317 16.10 26.90 16.38
N PRO A 318 17.04 26.17 15.77
CA PRO A 318 16.72 25.07 14.87
C PRO A 318 15.85 24.03 15.58
N GLU A 319 14.91 23.41 14.86
CA GLU A 319 14.02 22.37 15.40
C GLU A 319 14.20 21.07 14.62
N LEU A 320 13.97 19.94 15.29
CA LEU A 320 13.94 18.64 14.63
C LEU A 320 12.77 18.60 13.63
N ASP A 321 13.07 18.25 12.38
CA ASP A 321 12.11 18.28 11.27
C ASP A 321 12.36 17.08 10.35
N GLU A 322 11.50 16.07 10.41
CA GLU A 322 11.63 14.85 9.60
C GLU A 322 11.50 15.10 8.09
N SER A 323 10.90 16.22 7.69
CA SER A 323 10.84 16.62 6.29
C SER A 323 12.14 17.28 5.79
N ALA A 324 13.10 17.56 6.68
CA ALA A 324 14.38 18.18 6.35
C ALA A 324 15.52 17.16 6.13
N PRO A 325 16.55 17.49 5.33
CA PRO A 325 17.70 16.61 5.12
C PRO A 325 18.52 16.40 6.39
N PHE A 326 19.35 15.35 6.38
CA PHE A 326 20.52 15.30 7.26
C PHE A 326 21.57 16.30 6.81
N TYR A 327 22.22 16.99 7.75
CA TYR A 327 23.39 17.82 7.46
C TYR A 327 24.64 17.15 8.03
N VAL A 328 25.63 16.93 7.17
CA VAL A 328 26.88 16.27 7.55
C VAL A 328 28.06 17.13 7.10
N THR A 329 28.87 17.54 8.08
CA THR A 329 30.13 18.25 7.91
C THR A 329 31.27 17.23 7.91
N ILE A 330 32.08 17.22 6.86
CA ILE A 330 33.22 16.31 6.65
C ILE A 330 34.42 17.15 6.15
N GLY A 331 34.88 18.11 6.96
CA GLY A 331 36.07 18.92 6.66
C GLY A 331 37.36 18.37 7.28
N ASP A 332 37.34 17.13 7.73
CA ASP A 332 38.36 16.51 8.55
C ASP A 332 39.42 15.72 7.75
N GLY A 333 39.64 16.05 6.48
CA GLY A 333 40.56 15.28 5.63
C GLY A 333 42.04 15.51 5.91
N GLY A 334 42.44 16.53 6.68
CA GLY A 334 43.82 16.68 7.15
C GLY A 334 44.59 17.91 6.69
N ASN A 335 43.93 19.01 6.34
CA ASN A 335 44.60 20.25 5.92
C ASN A 335 45.63 20.83 6.93
N SER A 336 46.38 21.84 6.48
CA SER A 336 47.47 22.49 7.24
C SER A 336 47.01 23.46 8.34
N GLU A 337 45.72 23.77 8.42
CA GLU A 337 45.17 24.63 9.48
C GLU A 337 44.88 23.84 10.77
N GLY A 338 44.81 22.51 10.68
CA GLY A 338 44.61 21.62 11.82
C GLY A 338 43.13 21.37 12.13
N ILE A 339 42.87 20.56 13.16
CA ILE A 339 41.52 20.13 13.56
C ILE A 339 40.79 21.22 14.36
N ALA A 340 39.50 21.42 14.09
CA ALA A 340 38.66 22.39 14.78
C ALA A 340 38.02 21.75 16.03
N GLY A 341 38.67 21.91 17.20
CA GLY A 341 38.31 21.18 18.43
C GLY A 341 37.32 21.85 19.38
N GLU A 342 36.95 23.12 19.16
CA GLU A 342 36.10 23.88 20.07
C GLU A 342 34.63 23.85 19.64
N TYR A 343 33.73 23.39 20.52
CA TYR A 343 32.30 23.26 20.25
C TYR A 343 31.44 23.90 21.32
N ILE A 344 30.22 24.31 20.94
CA ILE A 344 29.22 24.85 21.86
C ILE A 344 28.90 23.81 22.94
N SER A 345 28.87 24.26 24.19
CA SER A 345 28.54 23.47 25.38
C SER A 345 27.43 24.13 26.19
N PRO A 346 26.34 23.42 26.55
CA PRO A 346 26.07 22.02 26.22
C PRO A 346 25.85 21.80 24.71
N GLN A 347 26.02 20.56 24.24
CA GLN A 347 25.81 20.20 22.83
C GLN A 347 24.41 20.61 22.38
N PRO A 348 24.27 21.36 21.27
CA PRO A 348 22.96 21.70 20.73
C PRO A 348 22.20 20.45 20.34
N HIS A 349 20.89 20.41 20.60
CA HIS A 349 20.04 19.23 20.38
C HIS A 349 19.97 18.78 18.92
N TYR A 350 20.23 19.67 17.94
CA TYR A 350 20.30 19.29 16.53
C TYR A 350 21.59 18.56 16.16
N SER A 351 22.67 18.72 16.93
CA SER A 351 23.96 18.07 16.69
C SER A 351 23.90 16.65 17.26
N ALA A 352 23.85 15.65 16.40
CA ALA A 352 23.66 14.25 16.80
C ALA A 352 24.98 13.58 17.18
N PHE A 353 26.02 13.83 16.40
CA PHE A 353 27.38 13.34 16.64
C PHE A 353 28.38 14.38 16.14
N ARG A 354 29.45 14.61 16.91
CA ARG A 354 30.54 15.51 16.53
C ARG A 354 31.85 15.03 17.11
N GLU A 355 32.90 15.02 16.30
CA GLU A 355 34.23 14.62 16.73
C GLU A 355 35.33 15.38 15.98
N PRO A 356 36.27 16.01 16.70
CA PRO A 356 37.45 16.61 16.10
C PRO A 356 38.53 15.53 15.90
N SER A 357 38.44 14.77 14.82
CA SER A 357 39.46 13.80 14.40
C SER A 357 39.58 13.80 12.89
N PHE A 358 40.76 13.47 12.36
CA PHE A 358 40.94 13.30 10.91
C PHE A 358 40.34 11.99 10.40
N GLY A 359 39.67 12.04 9.25
CA GLY A 359 38.86 10.94 8.75
C GLY A 359 38.36 11.12 7.32
N HIS A 360 37.54 10.15 6.91
CA HIS A 360 36.79 10.14 5.66
C HIS A 360 35.52 9.30 5.84
N ALA A 361 34.58 9.38 4.91
CA ALA A 361 33.34 8.64 4.97
C ALA A 361 33.01 7.84 3.70
N ILE A 362 32.09 6.89 3.85
CA ILE A 362 31.51 6.07 2.80
C ILE A 362 29.99 6.23 2.87
N LEU A 363 29.36 6.55 1.73
CA LEU A 363 27.92 6.50 1.52
C LEU A 363 27.59 5.37 0.55
N ASP A 364 26.91 4.35 1.05
CA ASP A 364 26.62 3.10 0.36
C ASP A 364 25.11 2.99 0.07
N ILE A 365 24.72 3.36 -1.15
CA ILE A 365 23.34 3.28 -1.62
C ILE A 365 23.02 1.83 -2.00
N LYS A 366 21.99 1.26 -1.38
CA LYS A 366 21.58 -0.13 -1.65
C LYS A 366 20.43 -0.24 -2.65
N ASN A 367 19.44 0.62 -2.52
CA ASN A 367 18.22 0.63 -3.34
C ASN A 367 17.49 1.97 -3.17
N LYS A 368 16.27 2.10 -3.70
CA LYS A 368 15.49 3.34 -3.65
C LYS A 368 15.07 3.83 -2.27
N THR A 369 15.20 2.99 -1.23
CA THR A 369 14.69 3.27 0.12
C THR A 369 15.78 3.38 1.17
N HIS A 370 16.89 2.64 1.03
CA HIS A 370 17.96 2.58 2.04
C HIS A 370 19.34 2.91 1.48
N ALA A 371 20.06 3.77 2.21
CA ALA A 371 21.50 4.00 2.05
C ALA A 371 22.17 3.99 3.43
N PHE A 372 23.42 3.57 3.48
CA PHE A 372 24.18 3.49 4.73
C PHE A 372 25.33 4.47 4.69
N TYR A 373 25.54 5.19 5.78
CA TYR A 373 26.66 6.11 5.93
C TYR A 373 27.60 5.61 7.03
N TYR A 374 28.89 5.66 6.75
CA TYR A 374 29.96 5.28 7.66
C TYR A 374 31.04 6.35 7.65
N TRP A 375 31.43 6.87 8.81
CA TRP A 375 32.61 7.73 8.96
C TRP A 375 33.72 7.00 9.73
N HIS A 376 34.94 7.14 9.24
CA HIS A 376 36.11 6.41 9.69
C HIS A 376 37.23 7.37 10.10
N ARG A 377 37.82 7.09 11.25
CA ARG A 377 39.01 7.79 11.75
C ARG A 377 40.25 7.16 11.18
N ASN A 378 41.21 7.98 10.77
CA ASN A 378 42.45 7.51 10.14
C ASN A 378 43.32 6.63 11.04
N GLN A 379 43.16 6.76 12.36
CA GLN A 379 43.99 6.10 13.36
C GLN A 379 43.42 4.74 13.82
N ASP A 380 42.18 4.44 13.44
CA ASP A 380 41.56 3.14 13.73
C ASP A 380 41.96 2.10 12.68
N GLY A 381 41.61 0.84 12.90
CA GLY A 381 41.76 -0.18 11.87
C GLY A 381 40.86 0.13 10.67
N ASN A 382 41.29 -0.23 9.46
CA ASN A 382 40.60 0.09 8.18
C ASN A 382 39.13 -0.38 8.07
N LYS A 383 38.62 -1.18 9.03
CA LYS A 383 37.23 -1.68 9.09
C LYS A 383 36.44 -1.15 10.30
N VAL A 384 37.04 -0.29 11.11
CA VAL A 384 36.43 0.25 12.31
C VAL A 384 35.71 1.54 11.94
N THR A 385 34.40 1.56 12.15
CA THR A 385 33.55 2.73 11.91
C THR A 385 33.39 3.51 13.21
N ALA A 386 33.61 4.82 13.17
CA ALA A 386 33.53 5.71 14.33
C ALA A 386 32.13 6.33 14.50
N ASP A 387 31.46 6.68 13.39
CA ASP A 387 30.03 6.99 13.36
C ASP A 387 29.36 6.28 12.17
N SER A 388 28.13 5.81 12.37
CA SER A 388 27.35 5.17 11.30
C SER A 388 25.87 5.44 11.49
N PHE A 389 25.17 5.69 10.39
CA PHE A 389 23.72 5.83 10.41
C PHE A 389 23.09 5.38 9.09
N VAL A 390 21.82 5.01 9.16
CA VAL A 390 21.02 4.63 8.00
C VAL A 390 20.29 5.87 7.50
N LEU A 391 20.37 6.13 6.21
CA LEU A 391 19.53 7.10 5.53
C LEU A 391 18.31 6.36 4.98
N HIS A 392 17.14 6.92 5.28
CA HIS A 392 15.86 6.52 4.71
C HIS A 392 15.47 7.57 3.67
N ASN A 393 15.07 7.08 2.49
CA ASN A 393 14.68 7.95 1.40
C ASN A 393 13.38 8.70 1.74
N GLN A 394 13.41 10.03 1.71
CA GLN A 394 12.25 10.85 2.11
C GLN A 394 11.06 10.76 1.14
N TYR A 395 11.27 10.25 -0.06
CA TYR A 395 10.22 10.10 -1.07
C TYR A 395 9.56 8.72 -1.02
N TRP A 396 10.31 7.67 -0.66
CA TRP A 396 9.87 6.28 -0.75
C TRP A 396 9.61 5.59 0.60
N VAL A 397 10.01 6.19 1.72
CA VAL A 397 9.75 5.66 3.06
C VAL A 397 8.58 6.43 3.67
N ASP A 398 7.43 5.77 3.83
CA ASP A 398 6.36 6.24 4.72
C ASP A 398 6.89 6.11 6.15
N ALA A 399 7.33 7.23 6.73
CA ALA A 399 7.47 7.33 8.18
C ALA A 399 6.10 6.94 8.76
N GLY A 400 6.08 5.97 9.69
CA GLY A 400 4.82 5.51 10.29
C GLY A 400 4.01 6.67 10.88
N LEU A 401 2.70 6.50 10.97
CA LEU A 401 1.79 7.54 11.44
C LEU A 401 1.63 7.47 12.96
N THR A 402 2.18 8.45 13.68
CA THR A 402 1.75 8.75 15.06
C THR A 402 0.53 9.66 14.95
N SER A 403 -0.60 9.23 15.51
CA SER A 403 -1.81 10.04 15.48
C SER A 403 -1.61 11.36 16.22
N THR A 404 -2.11 12.46 15.64
CA THR A 404 -2.14 13.78 16.28
C THR A 404 -3.34 13.96 17.21
N PHE A 405 -4.22 12.95 17.31
CA PHE A 405 -5.37 12.98 18.19
C PHE A 405 -4.93 12.97 19.65
N VAL A 406 -5.33 14.02 20.38
CA VAL A 406 -5.14 14.12 21.83
C VAL A 406 -6.51 14.07 22.49
N ARG A 407 -6.75 13.02 23.26
CA ARG A 407 -8.01 12.80 23.99
C ARG A 407 -8.19 13.83 25.11
N SER A 408 -9.43 14.25 25.35
CA SER A 408 -9.79 14.95 26.60
C SER A 408 -9.72 14.00 27.79
N GLU A 409 -8.98 14.35 28.86
CA GLU A 409 -8.83 13.53 30.06
C GLU A 409 -10.19 13.18 30.70
N TRP A 410 -10.69 11.97 30.42
CA TRP A 410 -11.76 11.34 31.16
C TRP A 410 -11.16 10.32 32.14
N PRO A 411 -11.53 10.37 33.43
CA PRO A 411 -10.94 9.51 34.44
C PRO A 411 -11.26 8.03 34.17
N ALA A 412 -10.24 7.18 34.24
CA ALA A 412 -10.36 5.73 34.15
C ALA A 412 -10.82 5.14 35.50
N THR A 413 -12.02 5.53 35.93
CA THR A 413 -12.59 5.08 37.22
C THR A 413 -13.44 3.83 37.01
N ASP A 414 -13.18 2.80 37.82
CA ASP A 414 -14.00 1.60 37.87
C ASP A 414 -15.45 1.92 38.19
N ILE A 415 -16.36 1.19 37.55
CA ILE A 415 -17.79 1.34 37.80
C ILE A 415 -18.09 0.95 39.27
N PRO A 416 -18.98 1.67 39.97
CA PRO A 416 -19.43 1.30 41.32
C PRO A 416 -20.13 -0.07 41.36
N LEU A 417 -19.98 -0.81 42.46
CA LEU A 417 -20.51 -2.18 42.60
C LEU A 417 -22.05 -2.28 42.51
N ASP A 418 -22.76 -1.20 42.82
CA ASP A 418 -24.22 -1.08 42.79
C ASP A 418 -24.77 -0.62 41.43
N ASN A 419 -23.90 -0.39 40.43
CA ASN A 419 -24.30 0.00 39.09
C ASN A 419 -25.01 -1.13 38.34
N GLU A 420 -25.97 -0.78 37.49
CA GLU A 420 -26.74 -1.73 36.67
C GLU A 420 -25.87 -2.60 35.74
N ALA A 421 -24.69 -2.11 35.33
CA ALA A 421 -23.76 -2.87 34.51
C ALA A 421 -23.25 -4.16 35.19
N PHE A 422 -23.34 -4.24 36.52
CA PHE A 422 -22.99 -5.39 37.35
C PHE A 422 -24.18 -6.07 38.02
N ALA A 423 -25.41 -5.78 37.55
CA ALA A 423 -26.64 -6.29 38.17
C ALA A 423 -26.62 -7.82 38.34
N VAL A 424 -26.99 -8.27 39.54
CA VAL A 424 -27.14 -9.70 39.84
C VAL A 424 -28.47 -10.18 39.24
N PRO A 425 -28.49 -11.30 38.49
CA PRO A 425 -29.73 -11.86 37.93
C PRO A 425 -30.79 -12.16 39.00
N GLU A 426 -32.05 -11.90 38.68
CA GLU A 426 -33.17 -12.15 39.60
C GLU A 426 -33.41 -13.66 39.84
N GLY A 427 -33.81 -14.00 41.06
CA GLY A 427 -34.16 -15.36 41.48
C GLY A 427 -33.11 -15.99 42.41
N HIS A 428 -33.58 -16.82 43.35
CA HIS A 428 -32.69 -17.51 44.29
C HIS A 428 -31.70 -18.40 43.52
N ASN A 429 -30.41 -18.25 43.83
CA ASN A 429 -29.31 -19.01 43.23
C ASN A 429 -29.31 -19.00 41.68
N ALA A 430 -29.79 -17.92 41.06
CA ALA A 430 -29.82 -17.77 39.60
C ALA A 430 -28.40 -17.83 39.02
N PRO A 431 -28.17 -18.60 37.92
CA PRO A 431 -26.88 -18.60 37.23
C PRO A 431 -26.45 -17.20 36.81
N GLN A 432 -25.21 -16.84 37.08
CA GLN A 432 -24.61 -15.56 36.71
C GLN A 432 -23.21 -15.76 36.11
N GLN A 433 -22.64 -14.70 35.55
CA GLN A 433 -21.31 -14.71 34.93
C GLN A 433 -21.22 -15.72 33.78
N VAL A 434 -22.32 -15.90 33.04
CA VAL A 434 -22.42 -16.90 31.99
C VAL A 434 -21.47 -16.55 30.85
N ARG A 435 -20.67 -17.53 30.43
CA ARG A 435 -19.65 -17.36 29.39
C ARG A 435 -19.44 -18.65 28.61
N ILE A 436 -19.11 -18.51 27.33
CA ILE A 436 -18.79 -19.63 26.46
C ILE A 436 -17.42 -19.46 25.81
N THR A 437 -16.75 -20.58 25.54
CA THR A 437 -15.53 -20.64 24.72
C THR A 437 -15.55 -21.88 23.84
N GLN A 438 -14.67 -21.96 22.85
CA GLN A 438 -14.56 -23.15 22.00
C GLN A 438 -14.08 -24.34 22.83
N GLY A 439 -14.73 -25.50 22.67
CA GLY A 439 -14.50 -26.69 23.50
C GLY A 439 -13.63 -27.77 22.87
N ASP A 440 -13.36 -27.69 21.58
CA ASP A 440 -12.56 -28.64 20.82
C ASP A 440 -11.56 -27.93 19.92
N TYR A 441 -10.81 -28.72 19.16
CA TYR A 441 -9.78 -28.19 18.27
C TYR A 441 -10.36 -27.59 16.99
N ASP A 442 -11.50 -28.09 16.47
CA ASP A 442 -12.00 -27.76 15.12
C ASP A 442 -13.34 -26.99 15.09
N GLY A 443 -13.95 -26.66 16.24
CA GLY A 443 -15.12 -25.79 16.35
C GLY A 443 -16.46 -26.50 16.45
N LYS A 444 -16.48 -27.80 16.75
CA LYS A 444 -17.69 -28.62 16.94
C LYS A 444 -18.06 -28.84 18.41
N ALA A 445 -17.36 -28.19 19.33
CA ALA A 445 -17.73 -28.18 20.74
C ALA A 445 -17.64 -26.78 21.34
N VAL A 446 -18.41 -26.56 22.40
CA VAL A 446 -18.44 -25.32 23.19
C VAL A 446 -18.37 -25.69 24.66
N ILE A 447 -17.53 -25.00 25.43
CA ILE A 447 -17.56 -25.08 26.89
C ILE A 447 -18.42 -23.94 27.42
N ILE A 448 -19.49 -24.29 28.13
CA ILE A 448 -20.40 -23.35 28.78
C ILE A 448 -20.05 -23.29 30.26
N SER A 449 -19.82 -22.09 30.77
CA SER A 449 -19.45 -21.85 32.16
C SER A 449 -20.35 -20.81 32.83
N TRP A 450 -20.66 -21.00 34.10
CA TRP A 450 -21.47 -20.06 34.89
C TRP A 450 -21.16 -20.21 36.38
N VAL A 451 -21.68 -19.29 37.20
CA VAL A 451 -21.56 -19.31 38.66
C VAL A 451 -22.94 -19.36 39.30
N THR A 452 -23.15 -20.20 40.30
CA THR A 452 -24.29 -20.15 41.21
C THR A 452 -23.83 -19.60 42.57
N PRO A 453 -24.41 -18.50 43.09
CA PRO A 453 -23.83 -17.78 44.24
C PRO A 453 -23.96 -18.51 45.59
N ASP A 454 -25.07 -19.19 45.85
CA ASP A 454 -25.47 -19.57 47.21
C ASP A 454 -25.28 -21.08 47.48
N GLU A 455 -25.62 -21.92 46.51
CA GLU A 455 -25.55 -23.39 46.60
C GLU A 455 -25.11 -24.01 45.25
N PRO A 456 -24.60 -25.26 45.23
CA PRO A 456 -24.05 -25.86 44.01
C PRO A 456 -25.01 -25.81 42.81
N GLY A 457 -26.31 -26.00 43.02
CA GLY A 457 -27.28 -26.00 41.93
C GLY A 457 -27.10 -27.17 40.94
N SER A 458 -27.67 -27.03 39.75
CA SER A 458 -27.60 -28.04 38.68
C SER A 458 -26.41 -27.78 37.75
N ASN A 459 -25.57 -28.79 37.53
CA ASN A 459 -24.44 -28.75 36.60
C ASN A 459 -24.84 -29.11 35.16
N LYS A 460 -26.14 -29.25 34.87
CA LYS A 460 -26.65 -29.68 33.57
C LYS A 460 -26.92 -28.50 32.65
N VAL A 461 -26.51 -28.64 31.40
CA VAL A 461 -26.88 -27.78 30.28
C VAL A 461 -27.91 -28.52 29.44
N GLN A 462 -29.10 -27.96 29.27
CA GLN A 462 -30.07 -28.45 28.29
C GLN A 462 -29.91 -27.63 27.00
N TYR A 463 -29.85 -28.26 25.83
CA TYR A 463 -29.62 -27.54 24.56
C TYR A 463 -30.39 -28.14 23.38
N GLY A 464 -30.61 -27.34 22.34
CA GLY A 464 -31.32 -27.73 21.12
C GLY A 464 -31.21 -26.69 20.01
N THR A 465 -31.77 -26.99 18.84
CA THR A 465 -31.67 -26.12 17.63
C THR A 465 -32.87 -25.19 17.46
N SER A 466 -33.86 -25.27 18.35
CA SER A 466 -35.06 -24.43 18.36
C SER A 466 -35.22 -23.79 19.73
N GLU A 467 -35.72 -22.55 19.74
CA GLU A 467 -35.99 -21.83 20.98
C GLU A 467 -37.02 -22.60 21.82
N ASP A 468 -36.79 -22.66 23.14
CA ASP A 468 -37.61 -23.39 24.11
C ASP A 468 -37.78 -24.90 23.90
N LYS A 469 -37.00 -25.51 23.00
CA LYS A 469 -36.96 -26.95 22.78
C LYS A 469 -35.54 -27.49 22.94
N TYR A 470 -35.30 -28.17 24.07
CA TYR A 470 -33.99 -28.69 24.45
C TYR A 470 -33.96 -30.20 24.32
N ASP A 471 -33.65 -30.68 23.11
CA ASP A 471 -33.65 -32.11 22.76
C ASP A 471 -32.48 -32.88 23.41
N PHE A 472 -31.44 -32.17 23.85
CA PHE A 472 -30.21 -32.75 24.38
C PHE A 472 -29.87 -32.19 25.76
N THR A 473 -29.06 -32.94 26.51
CA THR A 473 -28.54 -32.51 27.82
C THR A 473 -27.10 -32.96 27.96
N ALA A 474 -26.25 -32.05 28.42
CA ALA A 474 -24.86 -32.31 28.80
C ALA A 474 -24.69 -32.07 30.31
N GLU A 475 -23.77 -32.81 30.93
CA GLU A 475 -23.50 -32.71 32.37
C GLU A 475 -22.07 -32.22 32.60
N GLY A 476 -21.96 -31.12 33.34
CA GLY A 476 -20.70 -30.47 33.66
C GLY A 476 -20.15 -30.84 35.04
N THR A 477 -19.04 -30.19 35.37
CA THR A 477 -18.40 -30.24 36.68
C THR A 477 -18.64 -28.96 37.45
N VAL A 478 -18.57 -29.03 38.78
CA VAL A 478 -18.71 -27.87 39.66
C VAL A 478 -17.55 -27.84 40.66
N ALA A 479 -16.99 -26.66 40.88
CA ALA A 479 -15.94 -26.41 41.84
C ALA A 479 -16.12 -25.03 42.49
N ASN A 480 -15.43 -24.79 43.60
CA ASN A 480 -15.27 -23.47 44.16
C ASN A 480 -13.82 -23.29 44.61
N TYR A 481 -13.42 -22.04 44.84
CA TYR A 481 -12.10 -21.73 45.35
C TYR A 481 -12.18 -20.62 46.40
N SER A 482 -11.22 -20.62 47.32
CA SER A 482 -11.01 -19.51 48.23
C SER A 482 -9.82 -18.67 47.76
N PHE A 483 -9.87 -17.37 47.94
CA PHE A 483 -8.74 -16.47 47.77
C PHE A 483 -8.69 -15.54 48.98
N TYR A 484 -7.66 -15.63 49.80
CA TYR A 484 -7.62 -15.01 51.12
C TYR A 484 -8.88 -15.39 51.94
N LYS A 485 -9.72 -14.42 52.32
CA LYS A 485 -11.00 -14.60 53.03
C LYS A 485 -12.21 -14.58 52.08
N TYR A 486 -12.00 -14.38 50.78
CA TYR A 486 -13.04 -14.52 49.77
C TYR A 486 -13.27 -16.00 49.45
N ASN A 487 -14.54 -16.38 49.31
CA ASN A 487 -14.94 -17.68 48.77
C ASN A 487 -15.75 -17.41 47.51
N SER A 488 -15.41 -18.08 46.41
CA SER A 488 -16.21 -18.00 45.21
C SER A 488 -17.58 -18.65 45.42
N GLY A 489 -18.55 -18.24 44.60
CA GLY A 489 -19.69 -19.08 44.32
C GLY A 489 -19.26 -20.42 43.69
N TYR A 490 -20.24 -21.25 43.35
CA TYR A 490 -19.99 -22.54 42.71
C TYR A 490 -19.85 -22.33 41.20
N ILE A 491 -18.65 -22.57 40.68
CA ILE A 491 -18.28 -22.38 39.28
C ILE A 491 -18.51 -23.69 38.53
N HIS A 492 -19.27 -23.60 37.45
CA HIS A 492 -19.65 -24.72 36.61
C HIS A 492 -18.93 -24.67 35.28
N HIS A 493 -18.52 -25.84 34.78
CA HIS A 493 -17.98 -26.01 33.43
C HIS A 493 -18.63 -27.23 32.77
N CYS A 494 -19.29 -27.02 31.64
CA CYS A 494 -19.95 -28.07 30.87
C CYS A 494 -19.46 -28.06 29.41
N LEU A 495 -18.82 -29.14 28.98
CA LEU A 495 -18.49 -29.37 27.57
C LEU A 495 -19.73 -29.86 26.82
N VAL A 496 -20.11 -29.16 25.76
CA VAL A 496 -21.15 -29.57 24.82
C VAL A 496 -20.47 -29.85 23.49
N ASP A 497 -20.43 -31.11 23.06
CA ASP A 497 -19.74 -31.57 21.86
C ASP A 497 -20.70 -32.16 20.82
N GLY A 498 -20.12 -32.63 19.70
CA GLY A 498 -20.89 -33.23 18.61
C GLY A 498 -21.78 -32.26 17.84
N LEU A 499 -21.49 -30.96 17.91
CA LEU A 499 -22.31 -29.92 17.28
C LEU A 499 -22.09 -29.84 15.76
N GLU A 500 -23.14 -29.47 15.04
CA GLU A 500 -23.06 -29.13 13.60
C GLU A 500 -22.42 -27.75 13.38
N TYR A 501 -21.68 -27.58 12.29
CA TYR A 501 -21.14 -26.28 11.87
C TYR A 501 -22.24 -25.32 11.40
N ASN A 502 -21.97 -24.02 11.50
CA ASN A 502 -22.82 -22.92 11.07
C ASN A 502 -24.28 -23.05 11.55
N LYS A 503 -24.47 -23.51 12.79
CA LYS A 503 -25.76 -23.84 13.36
C LYS A 503 -25.97 -23.06 14.66
N LYS A 504 -27.16 -22.47 14.78
CA LYS A 504 -27.60 -21.80 16.01
C LYS A 504 -28.14 -22.83 17.00
N TYR A 505 -27.64 -22.78 18.23
CA TYR A 505 -28.10 -23.60 19.35
C TYR A 505 -28.63 -22.70 20.47
N TYR A 506 -29.73 -23.11 21.07
CA TYR A 506 -30.28 -22.51 22.29
C TYR A 506 -29.89 -23.40 23.46
N TYR A 507 -29.50 -22.80 24.58
CA TYR A 507 -29.15 -23.53 25.78
C TYR A 507 -29.79 -22.93 27.03
N LYS A 508 -30.05 -23.79 28.01
CA LYS A 508 -30.67 -23.47 29.28
C LYS A 508 -29.86 -24.05 30.43
N ILE A 509 -29.65 -23.22 31.45
CA ILE A 509 -28.90 -23.55 32.67
C ILE A 509 -29.68 -23.13 33.90
N GLY A 510 -29.33 -23.70 35.06
CA GLY A 510 -30.07 -23.51 36.31
C GLY A 510 -31.33 -24.37 36.39
N SER A 511 -32.11 -24.19 37.45
CA SER A 511 -33.29 -25.03 37.74
C SER A 511 -34.49 -24.20 38.19
N GLY A 512 -35.69 -24.75 38.03
CA GLY A 512 -36.94 -24.12 38.48
C GLY A 512 -37.19 -22.76 37.83
N VAL A 513 -37.67 -21.81 38.64
CA VAL A 513 -37.95 -20.43 38.22
C VAL A 513 -36.69 -19.60 37.97
N SER A 514 -35.54 -19.99 38.52
CA SER A 514 -34.25 -19.29 38.39
C SER A 514 -33.44 -19.74 37.16
N SER A 515 -34.01 -20.59 36.29
CA SER A 515 -33.32 -21.04 35.08
C SER A 515 -33.19 -19.93 34.05
N ARG A 516 -32.05 -19.84 33.37
CA ARG A 516 -31.77 -18.81 32.35
C ARG A 516 -31.53 -19.45 30.99
N LYS A 517 -31.89 -18.72 29.93
CA LYS A 517 -31.86 -19.17 28.53
C LYS A 517 -30.95 -18.26 27.71
N PHE A 518 -30.19 -18.86 26.81
CA PHE A 518 -29.22 -18.19 25.96
C PHE A 518 -29.15 -18.90 24.61
N TRP A 519 -28.31 -18.40 23.70
CA TRP A 519 -28.04 -19.03 22.43
C TRP A 519 -26.61 -18.75 21.97
N PHE A 520 -26.07 -19.59 21.10
CA PHE A 520 -24.81 -19.34 20.39
C PHE A 520 -24.90 -19.89 18.97
N GLN A 521 -23.94 -19.52 18.12
CA GLN A 521 -23.79 -20.07 16.77
C GLN A 521 -22.41 -20.68 16.59
N THR A 522 -22.35 -21.94 16.15
CA THR A 522 -21.10 -22.61 15.80
C THR A 522 -20.47 -21.99 14.56
N PRO A 523 -19.13 -21.99 14.44
CA PRO A 523 -18.46 -21.44 13.26
C PRO A 523 -18.80 -22.22 11.98
N PRO A 524 -18.52 -21.65 10.80
CA PRO A 524 -18.42 -22.41 9.56
C PRO A 524 -17.44 -23.57 9.68
N GLU A 525 -17.59 -24.56 8.81
CA GLU A 525 -16.61 -25.63 8.66
C GLU A 525 -15.22 -25.09 8.29
N ILE A 526 -14.19 -25.81 8.71
CA ILE A 526 -12.80 -25.47 8.39
C ILE A 526 -12.57 -25.62 6.89
N SER A 527 -12.32 -24.51 6.23
CA SER A 527 -11.99 -24.43 4.82
C SER A 527 -11.16 -23.17 4.57
N PRO A 528 -10.21 -23.21 3.62
CA PRO A 528 -9.31 -22.09 3.34
C PRO A 528 -10.02 -20.78 3.00
N ASP A 529 -11.18 -20.84 2.37
CA ASP A 529 -11.95 -19.66 1.94
C ASP A 529 -13.13 -19.34 2.86
N SER A 530 -13.27 -20.02 4.01
CA SER A 530 -14.32 -19.71 4.97
C SER A 530 -14.07 -18.32 5.58
N SER A 531 -14.93 -17.36 5.23
CA SER A 531 -14.95 -16.02 5.82
C SER A 531 -15.37 -16.06 7.28
N PHE A 532 -14.74 -15.22 8.11
CA PHE A 532 -15.04 -15.13 9.53
C PHE A 532 -14.57 -13.79 10.12
N LYS A 533 -15.35 -13.22 11.04
CA LYS A 533 -15.00 -11.94 11.70
C LYS A 533 -14.69 -12.14 13.18
N PHE A 534 -13.43 -11.93 13.54
CA PHE A 534 -12.97 -11.85 14.92
C PHE A 534 -13.03 -10.40 15.39
N GLY A 535 -13.30 -10.18 16.68
CA GLY A 535 -12.88 -8.95 17.34
C GLY A 535 -11.80 -9.23 18.35
N ILE A 536 -10.99 -8.22 18.65
CA ILE A 536 -9.79 -8.32 19.47
C ILE A 536 -9.89 -7.26 20.55
N ILE A 537 -9.75 -7.69 21.80
CA ILE A 537 -9.82 -6.85 23.01
C ILE A 537 -8.72 -7.32 23.96
N GLY A 538 -7.94 -6.40 24.51
CA GLY A 538 -7.04 -6.62 25.63
C GLY A 538 -7.38 -5.69 26.77
N ASP A 539 -6.93 -6.03 27.99
CA ASP A 539 -6.74 -5.03 29.04
C ASP A 539 -8.03 -4.25 29.37
N LEU A 540 -9.13 -5.01 29.46
CA LEU A 540 -10.47 -4.46 29.45
C LEU A 540 -10.79 -3.75 30.77
N GLY A 541 -10.56 -4.41 31.91
CA GLY A 541 -11.03 -3.93 33.21
C GLY A 541 -12.55 -3.76 33.28
N GLN A 542 -13.02 -2.87 34.15
CA GLN A 542 -14.45 -2.68 34.43
C GLN A 542 -14.82 -1.22 34.71
N THR A 543 -14.27 -0.30 33.92
CA THR A 543 -14.55 1.14 33.94
C THR A 543 -15.68 1.51 32.96
N TYR A 544 -16.09 2.77 32.95
CA TYR A 544 -16.97 3.30 31.92
C TYR A 544 -16.35 3.26 30.51
N ASN A 545 -15.02 3.36 30.39
CA ASN A 545 -14.34 3.18 29.10
C ASN A 545 -14.43 1.72 28.65
N SER A 546 -14.28 0.76 29.58
CA SER A 546 -14.50 -0.67 29.31
C SER A 546 -15.92 -0.93 28.79
N LEU A 547 -16.93 -0.27 29.39
CA LEU A 547 -18.31 -0.39 28.94
C LEU A 547 -18.49 0.17 27.53
N SER A 548 -17.90 1.33 27.26
CA SER A 548 -17.89 1.93 25.92
C SER A 548 -17.25 1.01 24.88
N THR A 549 -16.10 0.39 25.20
CA THR A 549 -15.43 -0.58 24.33
C THR A 549 -16.33 -1.78 24.01
N LEU A 550 -17.03 -2.34 25.01
CA LEU A 550 -17.97 -3.44 24.80
C LEU A 550 -19.19 -3.03 23.96
N GLU A 551 -19.72 -1.83 24.15
CA GLU A 551 -20.83 -1.29 23.36
C GLU A 551 -20.41 -1.06 21.91
N HIS A 552 -19.20 -0.56 21.67
CA HIS A 552 -18.62 -0.42 20.34
C HIS A 552 -18.40 -1.78 19.67
N TYR A 553 -17.87 -2.76 20.41
CA TYR A 553 -17.70 -4.12 19.92
C TYR A 553 -19.03 -4.76 19.50
N LEU A 554 -20.11 -4.59 20.27
CA LEU A 554 -21.43 -5.16 19.96
C LEU A 554 -21.95 -4.74 18.59
N GLU A 555 -21.59 -3.54 18.14
CA GLU A 555 -22.00 -3.01 16.84
C GLU A 555 -21.09 -3.41 15.68
N SER A 556 -19.95 -4.02 15.99
CA SER A 556 -18.97 -4.45 14.98
C SER A 556 -19.42 -5.65 14.15
N GLY A 557 -20.36 -6.46 14.66
CA GLY A 557 -20.79 -7.71 14.03
C GLY A 557 -19.76 -8.84 14.10
N ALA A 558 -18.70 -8.71 14.90
CA ALA A 558 -17.77 -9.80 15.17
C ALA A 558 -18.47 -11.00 15.82
N GLN A 559 -17.98 -12.20 15.54
CA GLN A 559 -18.62 -13.47 15.91
C GLN A 559 -17.93 -14.16 17.11
N THR A 560 -16.67 -13.80 17.39
CA THR A 560 -15.92 -14.26 18.56
C THR A 560 -14.85 -13.24 18.93
N VAL A 561 -14.52 -13.19 20.22
CA VAL A 561 -13.47 -12.32 20.77
C VAL A 561 -12.18 -13.11 20.91
N LEU A 562 -11.08 -12.58 20.40
CA LEU A 562 -9.72 -12.96 20.75
C LEU A 562 -9.29 -12.03 21.89
N PHE A 563 -9.21 -12.56 23.11
CA PHE A 563 -8.96 -11.76 24.31
C PHE A 563 -7.49 -11.89 24.73
N VAL A 564 -6.73 -10.78 24.68
CA VAL A 564 -5.25 -10.81 24.79
C VAL A 564 -4.69 -10.61 26.21
N GLY A 565 -5.49 -10.90 27.24
CA GLY A 565 -5.08 -10.90 28.66
C GLY A 565 -5.50 -9.64 29.41
N ASP A 566 -5.28 -9.65 30.73
CA ASP A 566 -5.70 -8.63 31.70
C ASP A 566 -7.22 -8.38 31.67
N LEU A 567 -7.93 -9.30 32.31
CA LEU A 567 -9.39 -9.34 32.29
C LEU A 567 -9.97 -8.30 33.25
N SER A 568 -9.87 -8.55 34.55
CA SER A 568 -10.68 -7.87 35.56
C SER A 568 -9.99 -6.75 36.34
N TYR A 569 -8.65 -6.76 36.35
CA TYR A 569 -7.81 -5.91 37.23
C TYR A 569 -8.19 -6.01 38.71
N ALA A 570 -8.70 -7.18 39.13
CA ALA A 570 -9.11 -7.45 40.49
C ALA A 570 -7.96 -7.38 41.50
N ASP A 571 -6.74 -7.68 41.07
CA ASP A 571 -5.51 -7.63 41.87
C ASP A 571 -5.14 -6.22 42.37
N ARG A 572 -5.73 -5.17 41.78
CA ARG A 572 -5.61 -3.77 42.26
C ARG A 572 -6.44 -3.49 43.52
N TYR A 573 -7.29 -4.42 43.94
CA TYR A 573 -8.13 -4.29 45.13
C TYR A 573 -7.55 -5.01 46.34
N HIS A 574 -8.06 -4.68 47.52
CA HIS A 574 -7.55 -5.25 48.77
C HIS A 574 -8.43 -6.38 49.30
N HIS A 575 -7.79 -7.42 49.82
CA HIS A 575 -8.43 -8.50 50.58
C HIS A 575 -9.57 -9.19 49.81
N ASN A 576 -10.82 -9.06 50.27
CA ASN A 576 -11.97 -9.76 49.71
C ASN A 576 -12.48 -9.13 48.41
N ASP A 577 -12.18 -7.85 48.19
CA ASP A 577 -12.67 -7.11 47.04
C ASP A 577 -12.05 -7.63 45.73
N ILE A 578 -10.90 -8.31 45.81
CA ILE A 578 -10.26 -9.02 44.69
C ILE A 578 -11.25 -10.04 44.09
N GLY A 579 -11.77 -10.96 44.90
CA GLY A 579 -12.73 -11.96 44.41
C GLY A 579 -14.06 -11.36 43.95
N ILE A 580 -14.53 -10.30 44.63
CA ILE A 580 -15.76 -9.58 44.26
C ILE A 580 -15.61 -8.92 42.89
N ARG A 581 -14.44 -8.36 42.57
CA ARG A 581 -14.16 -7.71 41.29
C ARG A 581 -14.09 -8.68 40.12
N TRP A 582 -13.71 -9.94 40.36
CA TRP A 582 -13.91 -11.01 39.38
C TRP A 582 -15.38 -11.32 39.14
N ASP A 583 -16.20 -11.30 40.19
CA ASP A 583 -17.63 -11.59 40.06
C ASP A 583 -18.38 -10.49 39.30
N THR A 584 -18.09 -9.23 39.58
CA THR A 584 -18.66 -8.10 38.83
C THR A 584 -18.21 -8.12 37.38
N TRP A 585 -16.93 -8.37 37.11
CA TRP A 585 -16.42 -8.48 35.74
C TRP A 585 -17.09 -9.62 34.96
N GLY A 586 -17.28 -10.78 35.60
CA GLY A 586 -18.00 -11.89 34.98
C GLY A 586 -19.44 -11.53 34.60
N ARG A 587 -20.15 -10.77 35.45
CA ARG A 587 -21.50 -10.27 35.15
C ARG A 587 -21.49 -9.18 34.07
N PHE A 588 -20.47 -8.35 34.07
CA PHE A 588 -20.28 -7.26 33.12
C PHE A 588 -20.18 -7.75 31.67
N VAL A 589 -19.30 -8.74 31.42
CA VAL A 589 -19.08 -9.28 30.07
C VAL A 589 -20.11 -10.32 29.64
N GLU A 590 -20.94 -10.83 30.55
CA GLU A 590 -21.98 -11.84 30.27
C GLU A 590 -22.88 -11.45 29.09
N ARG A 591 -23.15 -10.14 28.93
CA ARG A 591 -23.94 -9.58 27.82
C ARG A 591 -23.43 -9.94 26.42
N ILE A 592 -22.16 -10.34 26.31
CA ILE A 592 -21.52 -10.80 25.07
C ILE A 592 -21.07 -12.25 25.22
N ALA A 593 -20.32 -12.54 26.29
CA ALA A 593 -19.65 -13.82 26.48
C ALA A 593 -20.61 -15.00 26.62
N ALA A 594 -21.89 -14.78 26.98
CA ALA A 594 -22.90 -15.85 27.00
C ALA A 594 -23.37 -16.26 25.59
N TYR A 595 -23.14 -15.43 24.56
CA TYR A 595 -23.66 -15.62 23.20
C TYR A 595 -22.57 -15.88 22.16
N GLN A 596 -21.34 -15.43 22.43
CA GLN A 596 -20.21 -15.54 21.52
C GLN A 596 -19.00 -16.13 22.25
N PRO A 597 -18.24 -17.06 21.64
CA PRO A 597 -17.04 -17.58 22.27
C PRO A 597 -15.96 -16.50 22.42
N TRP A 598 -15.35 -16.45 23.59
CA TRP A 598 -14.15 -15.66 23.86
C TRP A 598 -12.96 -16.61 24.00
N ILE A 599 -11.87 -16.32 23.30
CA ILE A 599 -10.63 -17.09 23.30
C ILE A 599 -9.67 -16.40 24.26
N TRP A 600 -9.42 -17.05 25.40
CA TRP A 600 -8.76 -16.46 26.56
C TRP A 600 -7.24 -16.58 26.48
N SER A 601 -6.55 -15.45 26.60
CA SER A 601 -5.14 -15.36 27.00
C SER A 601 -5.04 -14.86 28.44
N ALA A 602 -3.94 -15.16 29.13
CA ALA A 602 -3.67 -14.69 30.49
C ALA A 602 -2.60 -13.60 30.49
N GLY A 603 -2.89 -12.46 31.13
CA GLY A 603 -1.97 -11.34 31.31
C GLY A 603 -1.30 -11.34 32.69
N ASN A 604 -0.62 -10.24 33.04
CA ASN A 604 0.04 -10.13 34.34
C ASN A 604 -0.95 -9.94 35.49
N HIS A 605 -2.08 -9.28 35.25
CA HIS A 605 -3.11 -9.07 36.27
C HIS A 605 -3.82 -10.37 36.66
N GLU A 606 -3.71 -11.43 35.85
CA GLU A 606 -4.17 -12.77 36.22
C GLU A 606 -3.19 -13.54 37.11
N ILE A 607 -1.94 -13.09 37.29
CA ILE A 607 -0.93 -13.83 38.08
C ILE A 607 -1.37 -13.97 39.55
N GLU A 608 -1.85 -12.87 40.15
CA GLU A 608 -2.35 -12.82 41.54
C GLU A 608 -1.43 -13.47 42.59
N TYR A 609 -0.11 -13.33 42.42
CA TYR A 609 0.88 -13.84 43.38
C TYR A 609 1.05 -12.86 44.54
N MET A 610 0.35 -13.12 45.66
CA MET A 610 0.25 -12.26 46.84
C MET A 610 0.65 -13.04 48.11
N PRO A 611 1.96 -13.28 48.33
CA PRO A 611 2.45 -14.06 49.46
C PRO A 611 2.06 -13.47 50.83
N GLU A 612 1.88 -12.15 50.92
CA GLU A 612 1.42 -11.44 52.11
C GLU A 612 -0.02 -11.82 52.53
N LEU A 613 -0.83 -12.31 51.59
CA LEU A 613 -2.16 -12.85 51.86
C LEU A 613 -2.19 -14.39 51.96
N GLY A 614 -1.03 -15.05 51.80
CA GLY A 614 -0.92 -16.50 51.73
C GLY A 614 -1.27 -17.09 50.36
N GLU A 615 -1.46 -16.25 49.34
CA GLU A 615 -1.84 -16.66 47.98
C GLU A 615 -0.58 -16.76 47.11
N VAL A 616 0.05 -17.94 47.10
CA VAL A 616 1.34 -18.20 46.42
C VAL A 616 1.21 -19.04 45.15
N VAL A 617 -0.01 -19.34 44.71
CA VAL A 617 -0.27 -20.13 43.50
C VAL A 617 -0.67 -19.17 42.37
N PRO A 618 0.17 -19.00 41.33
CA PRO A 618 -0.14 -18.11 40.22
C PRO A 618 -1.42 -18.52 39.48
N PHE A 619 -2.14 -17.54 38.94
CA PHE A 619 -3.32 -17.74 38.09
C PHE A 619 -4.50 -18.43 38.76
N LYS A 620 -4.55 -18.47 40.10
CA LYS A 620 -5.56 -19.25 40.84
C LYS A 620 -7.00 -18.84 40.47
N SER A 621 -7.36 -17.54 40.52
CA SER A 621 -8.71 -17.10 40.15
C SER A 621 -9.01 -17.34 38.67
N TYR A 622 -8.05 -17.03 37.78
CA TYR A 622 -8.18 -17.23 36.34
C TYR A 622 -8.44 -18.70 35.99
N LEU A 623 -7.61 -19.62 36.46
CA LEU A 623 -7.68 -21.05 36.14
C LEU A 623 -8.96 -21.72 36.67
N GLN A 624 -9.52 -21.21 37.76
CA GLN A 624 -10.79 -21.71 38.31
C GLN A 624 -12.00 -21.16 37.56
N ARG A 625 -11.89 -20.01 36.89
CA ARG A 625 -13.00 -19.34 36.20
C ARG A 625 -12.97 -19.56 34.68
N TYR A 626 -11.82 -19.59 34.04
CA TYR A 626 -11.69 -19.57 32.59
C TYR A 626 -10.97 -20.82 32.12
N THR A 627 -11.77 -21.84 31.80
CA THR A 627 -11.28 -23.09 31.21
C THR A 627 -11.06 -22.93 29.70
N THR A 628 -10.16 -23.73 29.13
CA THR A 628 -9.74 -23.65 27.71
C THR A 628 -9.68 -25.06 27.10
N PRO A 629 -9.74 -25.22 25.77
CA PRO A 629 -9.70 -26.52 25.11
C PRO A 629 -8.27 -27.10 25.00
N TYR A 630 -7.38 -26.81 25.94
CA TYR A 630 -5.96 -27.11 25.85
C TYR A 630 -5.63 -28.60 25.62
N ALA A 631 -6.45 -29.50 26.17
CA ALA A 631 -6.28 -30.93 25.94
C ALA A 631 -6.54 -31.33 24.47
N ALA A 632 -7.41 -30.61 23.75
CA ALA A 632 -7.75 -30.89 22.36
C ALA A 632 -6.56 -30.63 21.40
N CYS A 633 -5.66 -29.72 21.76
CA CYS A 633 -4.42 -29.45 21.03
C CYS A 633 -3.18 -30.10 21.68
N LYS A 634 -3.37 -31.13 22.51
CA LYS A 634 -2.29 -31.85 23.22
C LYS A 634 -1.38 -30.93 24.05
N SER A 635 -1.89 -29.79 24.51
CA SER A 635 -1.16 -28.97 25.46
C SER A 635 -1.21 -29.58 26.85
N SER A 636 -0.21 -29.27 27.67
CA SER A 636 -0.13 -29.68 29.07
C SER A 636 -0.70 -28.64 30.04
N SER A 637 -1.12 -27.48 29.54
CA SER A 637 -1.59 -26.36 30.37
C SER A 637 -2.71 -25.58 29.70
N PRO A 638 -3.71 -25.10 30.46
CA PRO A 638 -4.75 -24.21 29.94
C PRO A 638 -4.25 -22.82 29.54
N LEU A 639 -3.02 -22.44 29.91
CA LEU A 639 -2.44 -21.13 29.65
C LEU A 639 -1.83 -20.96 28.25
N TRP A 640 -1.52 -22.07 27.57
CA TRP A 640 -1.06 -22.05 26.17
C TRP A 640 -1.72 -23.19 25.41
N TYR A 641 -2.39 -22.88 24.32
CA TYR A 641 -3.21 -23.84 23.57
C TYR A 641 -3.46 -23.33 22.16
N ALA A 642 -4.11 -24.14 21.33
CA ALA A 642 -4.47 -23.75 19.98
C ALA A 642 -5.88 -24.22 19.63
N ILE A 643 -6.52 -23.48 18.74
CA ILE A 643 -7.79 -23.82 18.13
C ILE A 643 -7.75 -23.56 16.62
N ARG A 644 -8.66 -24.20 15.90
CA ARG A 644 -8.99 -23.86 14.52
C ARG A 644 -10.43 -23.43 14.45
N ARG A 645 -10.68 -22.39 13.66
CA ARG A 645 -12.00 -21.80 13.50
C ARG A 645 -12.13 -21.16 12.13
N ALA A 646 -13.09 -21.62 11.34
CA ALA A 646 -13.22 -21.25 9.93
C ALA A 646 -11.86 -21.47 9.20
N SER A 647 -11.29 -20.44 8.58
CA SER A 647 -10.00 -20.48 7.87
C SER A 647 -8.78 -20.15 8.74
N ALA A 648 -8.94 -20.00 10.06
CA ALA A 648 -7.87 -19.58 10.96
C ALA A 648 -7.39 -20.71 11.90
N HIS A 649 -6.06 -20.79 12.08
CA HIS A 649 -5.39 -21.53 13.14
C HIS A 649 -4.87 -20.50 14.15
N VAL A 650 -5.44 -20.50 15.35
CA VAL A 650 -5.12 -19.54 16.41
C VAL A 650 -4.30 -20.23 17.50
N ILE A 651 -3.11 -19.73 17.76
CA ILE A 651 -2.21 -20.19 18.82
C ILE A 651 -2.24 -19.15 19.95
N VAL A 652 -2.48 -19.59 21.18
CA VAL A 652 -2.45 -18.75 22.39
C VAL A 652 -1.23 -19.13 23.20
N LEU A 653 -0.40 -18.13 23.54
CA LEU A 653 0.81 -18.26 24.35
C LEU A 653 0.66 -17.54 25.68
N SER A 654 1.40 -18.01 26.69
CA SER A 654 1.46 -17.40 28.01
C SER A 654 2.80 -16.70 28.20
N SER A 655 2.76 -15.36 28.21
CA SER A 655 3.92 -14.50 28.45
C SER A 655 4.55 -14.71 29.83
N TYR A 656 3.77 -15.18 30.82
CA TYR A 656 4.17 -15.30 32.22
C TYR A 656 4.35 -16.76 32.68
N SER A 657 4.36 -17.72 31.75
CA SER A 657 4.74 -19.11 32.00
C SER A 657 6.13 -19.40 31.45
N PRO A 658 6.86 -20.43 31.95
CA PRO A 658 8.16 -20.78 31.38
C PRO A 658 8.07 -21.09 29.87
N PHE A 659 8.76 -20.30 29.04
CA PHE A 659 8.76 -20.41 27.57
C PHE A 659 10.14 -20.63 26.94
N VAL A 660 11.22 -20.59 27.73
CA VAL A 660 12.59 -20.81 27.23
C VAL A 660 12.81 -22.25 26.75
N LYS A 661 13.92 -22.48 26.04
CA LYS A 661 14.27 -23.79 25.47
C LYS A 661 14.09 -24.93 26.47
N TYR A 662 13.43 -26.00 26.03
CA TYR A 662 13.10 -27.21 26.83
C TYR A 662 12.04 -27.06 27.92
N THR A 663 11.33 -25.93 28.00
CA THR A 663 10.12 -25.82 28.83
C THR A 663 8.92 -26.52 28.17
N PRO A 664 7.84 -26.84 28.93
CA PRO A 664 6.63 -27.42 28.37
C PRO A 664 6.00 -26.59 27.24
N GLN A 665 5.89 -25.27 27.41
CA GLN A 665 5.35 -24.36 26.40
C GLN A 665 6.22 -24.35 25.14
N TRP A 666 7.56 -24.27 25.28
CA TRP A 666 8.49 -24.31 24.15
C TRP A 666 8.39 -25.61 23.34
N ARG A 667 8.32 -26.77 24.02
CA ARG A 667 8.18 -28.08 23.35
C ARG A 667 6.85 -28.19 22.62
N TRP A 668 5.77 -27.77 23.28
CA TRP A 668 4.43 -27.79 22.70
C TRP A 668 4.33 -26.88 21.47
N LEU A 669 4.77 -25.62 21.55
CA LEU A 669 4.69 -24.70 20.41
C LEU A 669 5.45 -25.22 19.20
N ARG A 670 6.65 -25.78 19.41
CA ARG A 670 7.44 -26.40 18.34
C ARG A 670 6.68 -27.52 17.63
N GLU A 671 5.95 -28.34 18.39
CA GLU A 671 5.13 -29.42 17.83
C GLU A 671 3.86 -28.88 17.17
N GLU A 672 3.22 -27.88 17.77
CA GLU A 672 2.00 -27.28 17.26
C GLU A 672 2.21 -26.58 15.91
N LEU A 673 3.32 -25.86 15.74
CA LEU A 673 3.66 -25.22 14.46
C LEU A 673 3.79 -26.23 13.31
N THR A 674 4.25 -27.46 13.59
CA THR A 674 4.30 -28.53 12.56
C THR A 674 2.91 -29.11 12.22
N ARG A 675 1.90 -28.85 13.05
CA ARG A 675 0.50 -29.27 12.81
C ARG A 675 -0.30 -28.23 12.04
N VAL A 676 0.27 -27.05 11.75
CA VAL A 676 -0.39 -26.03 10.93
C VAL A 676 -0.45 -26.53 9.48
N ASP A 677 -1.66 -26.65 8.95
CA ASP A 677 -1.95 -27.03 7.56
C ASP A 677 -2.53 -25.82 6.85
N ARG A 678 -1.69 -25.08 6.12
CA ARG A 678 -2.06 -23.80 5.48
C ARG A 678 -3.05 -23.96 4.32
N GLU A 679 -3.23 -25.18 3.79
CA GLU A 679 -4.26 -25.48 2.79
C GLU A 679 -5.67 -25.59 3.42
N LYS A 680 -5.76 -25.80 4.74
CA LYS A 680 -7.04 -25.85 5.47
C LYS A 680 -7.31 -24.57 6.25
N THR A 681 -6.28 -24.09 6.93
CA THR A 681 -6.30 -22.89 7.76
C THR A 681 -5.17 -21.96 7.33
N PRO A 682 -5.36 -21.22 6.22
CA PRO A 682 -4.32 -20.35 5.66
C PRO A 682 -3.93 -19.23 6.61
N TRP A 683 -4.83 -18.78 7.50
CA TRP A 683 -4.54 -17.73 8.47
C TRP A 683 -3.94 -18.29 9.75
N LEU A 684 -2.65 -18.03 9.98
CA LEU A 684 -1.95 -18.39 11.22
C LEU A 684 -1.86 -17.15 12.13
N ILE A 685 -2.58 -17.19 13.23
CA ILE A 685 -2.73 -16.08 14.20
C ILE A 685 -2.11 -16.50 15.52
N VAL A 686 -1.31 -15.63 16.14
CA VAL A 686 -0.78 -15.84 17.50
C VAL A 686 -1.34 -14.79 18.46
N LEU A 687 -1.76 -15.22 19.63
CA LEU A 687 -2.12 -14.37 20.77
C LEU A 687 -1.07 -14.52 21.85
N MET A 688 -0.64 -13.40 22.40
CA MET A 688 0.18 -13.31 23.62
C MET A 688 -0.24 -12.07 24.39
N HIS A 689 0.20 -11.90 25.63
CA HIS A 689 -0.14 -10.69 26.38
C HIS A 689 0.91 -9.59 26.17
N VAL A 690 2.19 -9.89 26.45
CA VAL A 690 3.29 -8.93 26.31
C VAL A 690 3.66 -8.74 24.84
N PRO A 691 3.60 -7.51 24.28
CA PRO A 691 4.02 -7.24 22.93
C PRO A 691 5.54 -7.41 22.78
N ILE A 692 5.96 -8.15 21.75
CA ILE A 692 7.39 -8.32 21.42
C ILE A 692 7.96 -7.18 20.56
N TYR A 693 7.08 -6.35 19.99
CA TYR A 693 7.41 -5.06 19.40
C TYR A 693 6.49 -4.00 20.01
N ASN A 694 7.07 -2.98 20.61
CA ASN A 694 6.37 -1.91 21.32
C ASN A 694 7.25 -0.67 21.31
N SER A 695 6.74 0.45 20.79
CA SER A 695 7.42 1.74 20.80
C SER A 695 6.91 2.68 21.91
N ASN A 696 5.95 2.24 22.72
CA ASN A 696 5.54 2.97 23.90
C ASN A 696 6.64 2.95 24.98
N GLU A 697 6.76 4.01 25.77
CA GLU A 697 7.67 4.04 26.92
C GLU A 697 7.24 3.04 28.00
N ALA A 698 5.92 2.83 28.17
CA ALA A 698 5.38 1.82 29.05
C ALA A 698 5.73 0.42 28.50
N HIS A 699 6.30 -0.43 29.36
CA HIS A 699 6.67 -1.80 29.03
C HIS A 699 7.62 -1.93 27.82
N PHE A 700 8.41 -0.88 27.54
CA PHE A 700 9.40 -0.89 26.48
C PHE A 700 10.39 -2.04 26.69
N MET A 701 10.59 -2.87 25.67
CA MET A 701 11.48 -4.04 25.67
C MET A 701 11.11 -5.17 26.67
N GLU A 702 9.94 -5.16 27.30
CA GLU A 702 9.54 -6.23 28.22
C GLU A 702 9.43 -7.60 27.51
N GLY A 703 8.97 -7.59 26.25
CA GLY A 703 8.83 -8.80 25.42
C GLY A 703 10.13 -9.38 24.85
N GLU A 704 11.29 -8.74 25.03
CA GLU A 704 12.54 -9.12 24.37
C GLU A 704 12.97 -10.57 24.66
N SER A 705 12.74 -11.05 25.89
CA SER A 705 13.07 -12.42 26.26
C SER A 705 12.26 -13.44 25.46
N MET A 706 10.96 -13.18 25.25
CA MET A 706 10.12 -14.06 24.43
C MET A 706 10.43 -13.91 22.93
N ARG A 707 10.70 -12.67 22.47
CA ARG A 707 11.12 -12.39 21.10
C ARG A 707 12.34 -13.22 20.71
N SER A 708 13.37 -13.22 21.56
CA SER A 708 14.62 -13.96 21.34
C SER A 708 14.45 -15.48 21.21
N VAL A 709 13.33 -16.04 21.69
CA VAL A 709 13.06 -17.48 21.69
C VAL A 709 12.13 -17.90 20.54
N PHE A 710 11.14 -17.07 20.19
CA PHE A 710 10.07 -17.47 19.26
C PHE A 710 10.03 -16.71 17.93
N GLU A 711 10.65 -15.52 17.82
CA GLU A 711 10.55 -14.70 16.60
C GLU A 711 11.03 -15.45 15.36
N GLU A 712 12.14 -16.17 15.44
CA GLU A 712 12.67 -16.99 14.34
C GLU A 712 11.64 -18.01 13.86
N TRP A 713 10.87 -18.61 14.76
CA TRP A 713 9.82 -19.56 14.40
C TRP A 713 8.62 -18.86 13.78
N PHE A 714 8.23 -17.68 14.27
CA PHE A 714 7.13 -16.93 13.68
C PHE A 714 7.43 -16.51 12.23
N VAL A 715 8.67 -16.09 11.97
CA VAL A 715 9.15 -15.79 10.61
C VAL A 715 9.22 -17.07 9.77
N HIS A 716 9.80 -18.16 10.30
CA HIS A 716 9.96 -19.42 9.56
C HIS A 716 8.61 -20.03 9.14
N TYR A 717 7.65 -20.08 10.06
CA TYR A 717 6.30 -20.60 9.81
C TYR A 717 5.36 -19.56 9.19
N LYS A 718 5.88 -18.37 8.87
CA LYS A 718 5.13 -17.33 8.16
C LYS A 718 3.82 -16.98 8.86
N VAL A 719 3.89 -16.73 10.17
CA VAL A 719 2.75 -16.24 10.95
C VAL A 719 2.22 -14.98 10.30
N ASP A 720 0.90 -14.87 10.15
CA ASP A 720 0.31 -13.73 9.44
C ASP A 720 0.29 -12.48 10.32
N VAL A 721 -0.18 -12.64 11.56
CA VAL A 721 -0.37 -11.57 12.55
C VAL A 721 -0.22 -12.09 13.98
N ILE A 722 0.34 -11.25 14.84
CA ILE A 722 0.42 -11.48 16.29
C ILE A 722 -0.33 -10.36 17.00
N PHE A 723 -1.28 -10.72 17.85
CA PHE A 723 -1.99 -9.79 18.73
C PHE A 723 -1.45 -9.87 20.16
N ALA A 724 -1.22 -8.68 20.73
CA ALA A 724 -0.80 -8.48 22.12
C ALA A 724 -1.67 -7.43 22.80
N GLY A 725 -1.67 -7.42 24.14
CA GLY A 725 -2.30 -6.41 24.99
C GLY A 725 -1.25 -5.62 25.75
N HIS A 726 -1.40 -5.54 27.07
CA HIS A 726 -0.43 -5.10 28.08
C HIS A 726 -0.12 -3.60 28.07
N VAL A 727 0.27 -3.07 26.91
CA VAL A 727 0.50 -1.63 26.74
C VAL A 727 -0.85 -0.99 26.48
N HIS A 728 -1.25 -0.05 27.34
CA HIS A 728 -2.56 0.61 27.28
C HIS A 728 -2.66 1.66 26.17
N ALA A 729 -2.40 1.25 24.95
CA ALA A 729 -2.48 2.02 23.73
C ALA A 729 -2.63 1.07 22.53
N TYR A 730 -2.89 1.65 21.36
CA TYR A 730 -2.90 0.93 20.10
C TYR A 730 -1.59 1.14 19.34
N GLU A 731 -1.00 0.06 18.83
CA GLU A 731 0.16 0.12 17.94
C GLU A 731 0.12 -1.01 16.92
N ARG A 732 0.49 -0.72 15.67
CA ARG A 732 0.62 -1.67 14.58
C ARG A 732 1.98 -1.52 13.92
N SER A 733 2.70 -2.61 13.77
CA SER A 733 4.00 -2.63 13.11
C SER A 733 3.90 -2.76 11.58
N TYR A 734 4.99 -2.50 10.88
CA TYR A 734 5.26 -3.10 9.57
C TYR A 734 5.71 -4.57 9.73
N ARG A 735 5.84 -5.31 8.63
CA ARG A 735 6.44 -6.65 8.65
C ARG A 735 7.95 -6.52 8.78
N ILE A 736 8.45 -6.80 9.98
CA ILE A 736 9.84 -6.58 10.39
C ILE A 736 10.31 -7.77 11.24
N SER A 737 11.60 -8.06 11.17
CA SER A 737 12.22 -9.04 12.05
C SER A 737 13.56 -8.57 12.56
N ASN A 738 13.96 -9.07 13.73
CA ASN A 738 15.28 -8.85 14.31
C ASN A 738 15.99 -10.18 14.61
N ILE A 739 15.82 -11.13 13.68
CA ILE A 739 16.42 -12.48 13.76
C ILE A 739 17.85 -12.53 13.24
N GLN A 740 18.33 -11.47 12.58
CA GLN A 740 19.71 -11.35 12.10
C GLN A 740 20.67 -10.95 13.21
N TYR A 741 20.16 -10.65 14.42
CA TYR A 741 20.97 -10.27 15.55
C TYR A 741 22.06 -11.30 15.85
N ASN A 742 23.31 -10.88 15.70
CA ASN A 742 24.48 -11.65 16.09
C ASN A 742 25.40 -10.76 16.93
N VAL A 743 25.72 -11.25 18.14
CA VAL A 743 26.58 -10.58 19.14
C VAL A 743 27.91 -10.10 18.54
N SER A 744 28.42 -10.79 17.52
CA SER A 744 29.69 -10.48 16.87
C SER A 744 29.58 -9.65 15.58
N SER A 745 28.41 -9.57 14.93
CA SER A 745 28.23 -8.84 13.66
C SER A 745 27.87 -7.36 13.86
N GLY A 746 27.32 -7.00 15.02
CA GLY A 746 26.86 -5.63 15.30
C GLY A 746 25.48 -5.29 14.72
N GLU A 747 24.85 -6.21 13.98
CA GLU A 747 23.49 -6.07 13.45
C GLU A 747 22.50 -6.15 14.61
N ARG A 748 21.97 -5.01 15.06
CA ARG A 748 21.16 -4.90 16.30
C ARG A 748 19.77 -4.32 16.12
N TYR A 749 19.41 -3.96 14.89
CA TYR A 749 18.18 -3.25 14.59
C TYR A 749 17.22 -4.15 13.80
N PRO A 750 15.91 -4.07 14.08
CA PRO A 750 14.89 -4.71 13.26
C PRO A 750 15.00 -4.24 11.81
N VAL A 751 14.81 -5.16 10.87
CA VAL A 751 14.84 -4.88 9.43
C VAL A 751 13.53 -5.31 8.78
N PRO A 752 13.10 -4.65 7.69
CA PRO A 752 11.94 -5.11 6.92
C PRO A 752 12.10 -6.56 6.45
N ASP A 753 11.09 -7.38 6.75
CA ASP A 753 11.10 -8.80 6.44
C ASP A 753 9.71 -9.23 6.01
N LYS A 754 9.57 -9.52 4.71
CA LYS A 754 8.28 -9.94 4.14
C LYS A 754 7.76 -11.23 4.75
N ALA A 755 8.59 -12.10 5.31
CA ALA A 755 8.16 -13.34 5.95
C ALA A 755 7.73 -13.17 7.41
N ALA A 756 7.96 -12.00 8.01
CA ALA A 756 7.58 -11.71 9.39
C ALA A 756 6.08 -11.40 9.54
N PRO A 757 5.47 -11.71 10.70
CA PRO A 757 4.12 -11.29 10.99
C PRO A 757 3.99 -9.77 11.08
N VAL A 758 2.76 -9.28 11.02
CA VAL A 758 2.42 -7.95 11.55
C VAL A 758 2.22 -8.09 13.06
N TYR A 759 2.85 -7.24 13.86
CA TYR A 759 2.66 -7.19 15.31
C TYR A 759 1.67 -6.08 15.64
N ILE A 760 0.63 -6.41 16.41
CA ILE A 760 -0.43 -5.47 16.75
C ILE A 760 -0.70 -5.52 18.25
N THR A 761 -0.57 -4.37 18.89
CA THR A 761 -0.87 -4.14 20.29
C THR A 761 -2.25 -3.51 20.40
N VAL A 762 -3.15 -4.16 21.14
CA VAL A 762 -4.56 -3.78 21.38
C VAL A 762 -4.85 -3.90 22.88
N GLY A 763 -4.00 -3.29 23.70
CA GLY A 763 -4.13 -3.26 25.17
C GLY A 763 -4.97 -2.08 25.66
N ASP A 764 -5.74 -1.46 24.78
CA ASP A 764 -6.48 -0.23 24.98
C ASP A 764 -7.96 -0.46 25.32
N GLY A 765 -8.29 -1.57 26.00
CA GLY A 765 -9.67 -1.97 26.26
C GLY A 765 -10.43 -1.06 27.23
N GLY A 766 -9.75 -0.29 28.08
CA GLY A 766 -10.40 0.68 28.97
C GLY A 766 -10.14 0.50 30.46
N ASN A 767 -9.10 -0.23 30.87
CA ASN A 767 -8.82 -0.49 32.28
C ASN A 767 -8.59 0.77 33.14
N GLN A 768 -8.55 0.57 34.46
CA GLN A 768 -8.46 1.63 35.46
C GLN A 768 -7.07 2.29 35.59
N GLU A 769 -6.03 1.74 34.97
CA GLU A 769 -4.67 2.29 35.06
C GLU A 769 -4.46 3.48 34.13
N GLY A 770 -5.35 3.66 33.15
CA GLY A 770 -5.25 4.74 32.19
C GLY A 770 -4.47 4.36 30.94
N LEU A 771 -4.49 5.27 29.97
CA LEU A 771 -3.78 5.12 28.70
C LEU A 771 -2.27 5.36 28.85
N ALA A 772 -1.48 4.58 28.14
CA ALA A 772 -0.05 4.76 27.99
C ALA A 772 0.23 5.86 26.95
N GLY A 773 0.24 7.12 27.38
CA GLY A 773 0.29 8.30 26.50
C GLY A 773 1.64 8.65 25.88
N ARG A 774 2.74 7.99 26.27
CA ARG A 774 4.10 8.36 25.87
C ARG A 774 4.70 7.31 24.95
N PHE A 775 5.03 7.72 23.74
CA PHE A 775 5.77 6.90 22.79
C PHE A 775 7.20 7.41 22.66
N ARG A 776 8.11 6.51 22.28
CA ARG A 776 9.48 6.88 21.95
C ARG A 776 9.49 7.68 20.65
N ASP A 777 10.17 8.82 20.68
CA ASP A 777 10.35 9.68 19.51
C ASP A 777 11.84 9.74 19.07
N PRO A 778 12.11 9.77 17.74
CA PRO A 778 11.13 9.63 16.66
C PRO A 778 10.48 8.24 16.62
N GLN A 779 9.34 8.13 15.94
CA GLN A 779 8.66 6.84 15.74
C GLN A 779 9.64 5.82 15.14
N PRO A 780 9.89 4.68 15.81
CA PRO A 780 10.77 3.67 15.25
C PRO A 780 10.22 3.14 13.93
N ASP A 781 11.11 2.86 12.97
CA ASP A 781 10.75 2.44 11.60
C ASP A 781 9.93 1.14 11.55
N TYR A 782 9.95 0.35 12.62
CA TYR A 782 9.11 -0.84 12.71
C TYR A 782 7.64 -0.52 13.01
N SER A 783 7.33 0.62 13.61
CA SER A 783 5.96 1.03 13.96
C SER A 783 5.33 1.69 12.74
N ALA A 784 4.24 1.12 12.23
CA ALA A 784 3.49 1.67 11.10
C ALA A 784 2.41 2.67 11.54
N PHE A 785 1.72 2.39 12.65
CA PHE A 785 0.74 3.28 13.24
C PHE A 785 0.75 3.14 14.76
N ARG A 786 0.57 4.23 15.50
CA ARG A 786 0.40 4.21 16.95
C ARG A 786 -0.47 5.35 17.45
N GLU A 787 -1.33 5.07 18.42
CA GLU A 787 -2.23 6.04 19.05
C GLU A 787 -2.56 5.64 20.50
N SER A 788 -2.63 6.63 21.39
CA SER A 788 -3.06 6.43 22.77
C SER A 788 -4.53 6.83 22.93
N SER A 789 -5.44 5.92 22.56
CA SER A 789 -6.89 6.04 22.72
C SER A 789 -7.45 4.68 23.14
N TYR A 790 -8.62 4.67 23.80
CA TYR A 790 -9.33 3.41 24.07
C TYR A 790 -10.09 2.93 22.85
N GLY A 791 -10.21 1.62 22.69
CA GLY A 791 -10.82 1.05 21.51
C GLY A 791 -10.89 -0.47 21.52
N HIS A 792 -11.27 -0.99 20.35
CA HIS A 792 -11.22 -2.41 20.04
C HIS A 792 -10.91 -2.61 18.56
N SER A 793 -10.45 -3.81 18.22
CA SER A 793 -10.15 -4.15 16.84
C SER A 793 -11.07 -5.22 16.28
N THR A 794 -11.17 -5.27 14.96
CA THR A 794 -11.79 -6.37 14.23
C THR A 794 -10.86 -6.89 13.15
N LEU A 795 -10.84 -8.22 12.98
CA LEU A 795 -10.19 -8.90 11.88
C LEU A 795 -11.24 -9.68 11.10
N GLU A 796 -11.58 -9.20 9.92
CA GLU A 796 -12.53 -9.82 9.01
C GLU A 796 -11.77 -10.58 7.92
N ILE A 797 -11.63 -11.90 8.11
CA ILE A 797 -11.08 -12.78 7.09
C ILE A 797 -12.10 -12.91 5.97
N LYS A 798 -11.70 -12.57 4.74
CA LYS A 798 -12.56 -12.66 3.56
C LYS A 798 -12.39 -14.02 2.87
N ASN A 799 -11.15 -14.45 2.67
CA ASN A 799 -10.79 -15.70 2.02
C ASN A 799 -9.35 -16.09 2.39
N ARG A 800 -8.74 -17.05 1.68
CA ARG A 800 -7.37 -17.51 1.95
C ARG A 800 -6.27 -16.46 1.77
N THR A 801 -6.50 -15.37 1.03
CA THR A 801 -5.48 -14.36 0.71
C THR A 801 -5.68 -13.02 1.42
N HIS A 802 -6.91 -12.62 1.70
CA HIS A 802 -7.22 -11.30 2.24
C HIS A 802 -7.97 -11.35 3.58
N ALA A 803 -7.49 -10.57 4.54
CA ALA A 803 -8.22 -10.23 5.76
C ALA A 803 -8.18 -8.71 5.95
N ILE A 804 -9.30 -8.13 6.35
CA ILE A 804 -9.42 -6.70 6.61
C ILE A 804 -9.31 -6.50 8.12
N TYR A 805 -8.33 -5.72 8.53
CA TYR A 805 -8.13 -5.33 9.91
C TYR A 805 -8.59 -3.89 10.13
N HIS A 806 -9.36 -3.66 11.19
CA HIS A 806 -9.76 -2.34 11.65
C HIS A 806 -9.44 -2.19 13.13
N TRP A 807 -8.96 -1.02 13.53
CA TRP A 807 -9.01 -0.55 14.91
C TRP A 807 -9.98 0.63 15.00
N ASN A 808 -10.90 0.56 15.96
CA ASN A 808 -11.93 1.57 16.17
C ASN A 808 -11.73 2.20 17.53
N ARG A 809 -11.45 3.51 17.57
CA ARG A 809 -11.42 4.25 18.82
C ARG A 809 -12.84 4.44 19.37
N ASN A 810 -12.97 4.56 20.69
CA ASN A 810 -14.24 4.78 21.36
C ASN A 810 -14.82 6.18 21.10
N ASP A 811 -13.97 7.17 20.81
CA ASP A 811 -14.37 8.59 20.67
C ASP A 811 -14.99 8.94 19.30
N ASP A 812 -14.78 8.14 18.24
CA ASP A 812 -15.21 8.47 16.86
C ASP A 812 -16.67 8.07 16.54
N GLY A 813 -17.44 7.72 17.57
CA GLY A 813 -18.79 7.19 17.41
C GLY A 813 -18.83 5.78 16.80
N LYS A 814 -20.04 5.26 16.66
CA LYS A 814 -20.28 3.88 16.27
C LYS A 814 -20.04 3.71 14.76
N LYS A 815 -18.93 3.06 14.37
CA LYS A 815 -18.56 2.55 13.01
C LYS A 815 -17.49 3.32 12.21
N VAL A 816 -16.66 4.17 12.82
CA VAL A 816 -15.52 4.78 12.10
C VAL A 816 -14.23 4.03 12.45
N PRO A 817 -13.62 3.28 11.51
CA PRO A 817 -12.29 2.73 11.73
C PRO A 817 -11.27 3.86 11.71
N THR A 818 -10.54 4.02 12.80
CA THR A 818 -9.49 5.02 12.94
C THR A 818 -8.23 4.60 12.21
N ASP A 819 -7.84 3.33 12.35
CA ASP A 819 -6.81 2.70 11.55
C ASP A 819 -7.41 1.48 10.83
N SER A 820 -7.02 1.30 9.58
CA SER A 820 -7.50 0.20 8.75
C SER A 820 -6.40 -0.28 7.83
N THR A 821 -6.26 -1.60 7.71
CA THR A 821 -5.31 -2.18 6.77
C THR A 821 -5.80 -3.53 6.26
N ILE A 822 -5.35 -3.89 5.06
CA ILE A 822 -5.54 -5.23 4.51
C ILE A 822 -4.31 -6.05 4.86
N LEU A 823 -4.52 -7.12 5.60
CA LEU A 823 -3.53 -8.16 5.77
C LEU A 823 -3.58 -9.07 4.55
N LEU A 824 -2.45 -9.20 3.87
CA LEU A 824 -2.23 -10.19 2.84
C LEU A 824 -1.64 -11.45 3.47
N ASN A 825 -2.22 -12.60 3.15
CA ASN A 825 -1.81 -13.89 3.69
C ASN A 825 -0.40 -14.25 3.25
N GLN A 826 0.45 -14.60 4.20
CA GLN A 826 1.86 -14.90 3.99
C GLN A 826 2.12 -16.16 3.15
N TYR A 827 1.18 -17.10 3.16
CA TYR A 827 1.32 -18.37 2.45
C TYR A 827 0.69 -18.28 1.06
N CYS A 828 -0.58 -17.85 0.97
CA CYS A 828 -1.31 -17.87 -0.30
C CYS A 828 -0.94 -16.70 -1.25
N TYR A 829 -0.70 -15.48 -0.74
CA TYR A 829 -0.45 -14.31 -1.60
C TYR A 829 0.90 -14.39 -2.35
N ILE A 830 1.95 -14.88 -1.67
CA ILE A 830 3.28 -15.04 -2.27
C ILE A 830 3.27 -16.11 -3.37
N HIS A 831 2.41 -17.12 -3.26
CA HIS A 831 2.24 -18.13 -4.31
C HIS A 831 1.44 -17.61 -5.52
N GLU A 832 0.46 -16.73 -5.32
CA GLU A 832 -0.37 -16.17 -6.40
C GLU A 832 0.36 -15.15 -7.31
N GLU A 833 1.33 -14.38 -6.83
CA GLU A 833 2.11 -13.45 -7.70
C GLU A 833 3.00 -14.18 -8.74
N SER A 834 3.13 -15.52 -8.67
CA SER A 834 4.08 -16.28 -9.50
C SER A 834 3.49 -17.38 -10.39
N VAL A 835 2.20 -17.74 -10.25
CA VAL A 835 1.59 -18.82 -11.03
C VAL A 835 0.18 -18.43 -11.47
N GLY A 836 -0.04 -18.23 -12.77
CA GLY A 836 -1.39 -18.07 -13.32
C GLY A 836 -2.22 -19.33 -13.10
N ILE A 837 -3.50 -19.17 -12.77
CA ILE A 837 -4.44 -20.27 -12.52
C ILE A 837 -5.30 -20.49 -13.76
N THR A 838 -5.27 -21.71 -14.30
CA THR A 838 -6.29 -22.20 -15.25
C THR A 838 -7.22 -23.10 -14.45
N SER A 839 -8.50 -22.79 -14.45
CA SER A 839 -9.48 -23.62 -13.74
C SER A 839 -9.50 -25.05 -14.30
N THR A 840 -9.57 -26.05 -13.41
CA THR A 840 -9.75 -27.46 -13.80
C THR A 840 -11.23 -27.83 -13.93
N TYR A 841 -12.14 -26.89 -13.70
CA TYR A 841 -13.57 -27.09 -13.82
C TYR A 841 -13.94 -27.38 -15.29
N VAL A 842 -14.75 -28.42 -15.48
CA VAL A 842 -15.33 -28.78 -16.78
C VAL A 842 -16.83 -28.87 -16.58
N ARG A 843 -17.57 -27.96 -17.23
CA ARG A 843 -19.04 -27.93 -17.15
C ARG A 843 -19.63 -29.14 -17.88
N SER A 844 -20.72 -29.70 -17.36
CA SER A 844 -21.53 -30.67 -18.12
C SER A 844 -22.21 -29.95 -19.29
N GLU A 845 -21.88 -30.31 -20.52
CA GLU A 845 -22.38 -29.66 -21.75
C GLU A 845 -23.90 -29.51 -21.75
N TRP A 846 -24.38 -28.26 -21.73
CA TRP A 846 -25.70 -27.90 -22.22
C TRP A 846 -25.54 -27.31 -23.61
N PRO A 847 -26.36 -27.69 -24.61
CA PRO A 847 -26.29 -27.09 -25.94
C PRO A 847 -26.46 -25.57 -25.85
N ALA A 848 -25.56 -24.82 -26.49
CA ALA A 848 -25.70 -23.38 -26.71
C ALA A 848 -26.77 -23.08 -27.77
N THR A 849 -27.97 -23.66 -27.60
CA THR A 849 -29.09 -23.49 -28.52
C THR A 849 -29.96 -22.32 -28.12
N ASP A 850 -30.41 -21.57 -29.11
CA ASP A 850 -31.45 -20.56 -28.94
C ASP A 850 -32.70 -21.11 -28.26
N ILE A 851 -33.30 -20.26 -27.44
CA ILE A 851 -34.66 -20.46 -26.94
C ILE A 851 -35.62 -20.36 -28.14
N PRO A 852 -36.60 -21.28 -28.28
CA PRO A 852 -37.62 -21.19 -29.32
C PRO A 852 -38.36 -19.85 -29.31
N LEU A 853 -38.65 -19.28 -30.49
CA LEU A 853 -39.29 -17.96 -30.63
C LEU A 853 -40.70 -17.89 -30.03
N ASP A 854 -41.36 -19.04 -29.86
CA ASP A 854 -42.68 -19.22 -29.24
C ASP A 854 -42.61 -19.47 -27.73
N SER A 855 -41.42 -19.45 -27.12
CA SER A 855 -41.22 -19.58 -25.68
C SER A 855 -41.88 -18.45 -24.89
N GLU A 856 -42.39 -18.77 -23.70
CA GLU A 856 -42.94 -17.79 -22.75
C GLU A 856 -41.90 -16.71 -22.36
N VAL A 857 -40.60 -16.99 -22.50
CA VAL A 857 -39.52 -16.01 -22.26
C VAL A 857 -39.62 -14.79 -23.19
N PHE A 858 -40.08 -14.97 -24.43
CA PHE A 858 -40.21 -13.90 -25.44
C PHE A 858 -41.64 -13.41 -25.61
N LYS A 859 -42.52 -13.77 -24.69
CA LYS A 859 -43.94 -13.45 -24.77
C LYS A 859 -44.17 -11.95 -24.80
N VAL A 860 -45.05 -11.52 -25.70
CA VAL A 860 -45.46 -10.13 -25.83
C VAL A 860 -46.39 -9.77 -24.65
N PRO A 861 -46.24 -8.58 -24.03
CA PRO A 861 -47.15 -8.10 -22.99
C PRO A 861 -48.61 -8.05 -23.44
N GLU A 862 -49.54 -8.29 -22.52
CA GLU A 862 -50.97 -8.20 -22.80
C GLU A 862 -51.41 -6.74 -23.08
N GLY A 863 -52.37 -6.57 -24.01
CA GLY A 863 -52.92 -5.27 -24.40
C GLY A 863 -52.52 -4.85 -25.82
N ARG A 864 -53.44 -4.17 -26.53
CA ARG A 864 -53.17 -3.66 -27.89
C ARG A 864 -52.06 -2.61 -27.81
N ASN A 865 -51.05 -2.76 -28.66
CA ASN A 865 -49.94 -1.81 -28.75
C ASN A 865 -49.19 -1.56 -27.43
N ALA A 866 -49.17 -2.54 -26.51
CA ALA A 866 -48.52 -2.42 -25.22
C ALA A 866 -47.00 -2.18 -25.38
N PRO A 867 -46.38 -1.29 -24.58
CA PRO A 867 -44.94 -1.05 -24.61
C PRO A 867 -44.13 -2.34 -24.40
N GLN A 868 -43.14 -2.60 -25.25
CA GLN A 868 -42.24 -3.75 -25.18
C GLN A 868 -40.78 -3.28 -25.13
N GLN A 869 -39.88 -4.16 -24.72
CA GLN A 869 -38.43 -3.97 -24.76
C GLN A 869 -38.01 -2.72 -23.96
N VAL A 870 -38.58 -2.60 -22.76
CA VAL A 870 -38.38 -1.43 -21.90
C VAL A 870 -36.95 -1.40 -21.38
N HIS A 871 -36.30 -0.25 -21.56
CA HIS A 871 -34.89 -0.08 -21.27
C HIS A 871 -34.57 1.28 -20.66
N ILE A 872 -33.69 1.30 -19.65
CA ILE A 872 -33.19 2.50 -18.99
C ILE A 872 -31.68 2.63 -19.21
N THR A 873 -31.25 3.81 -19.66
CA THR A 873 -29.83 4.21 -19.75
C THR A 873 -29.62 5.47 -18.89
N GLN A 874 -28.42 5.70 -18.37
CA GLN A 874 -28.11 6.97 -17.71
C GLN A 874 -28.17 8.13 -18.72
N GLY A 875 -28.88 9.20 -18.39
CA GLY A 875 -29.19 10.29 -19.32
C GLY A 875 -28.19 11.46 -19.29
N ASP A 876 -27.41 11.60 -18.22
CA ASP A 876 -26.46 12.68 -18.04
C ASP A 876 -25.10 12.20 -17.52
N TYR A 877 -24.16 13.14 -17.45
CA TYR A 877 -22.81 12.89 -16.99
C TYR A 877 -22.74 12.52 -15.51
N ASP A 878 -23.61 13.06 -14.65
CA ASP A 878 -23.49 12.97 -13.18
C ASP A 878 -24.58 12.14 -12.48
N GLY A 879 -25.47 11.47 -13.23
CA GLY A 879 -26.46 10.52 -12.70
C GLY A 879 -27.76 11.13 -12.19
N LYS A 880 -28.12 12.35 -12.62
CA LYS A 880 -29.39 13.02 -12.30
C LYS A 880 -30.42 12.97 -13.43
N ALA A 881 -30.11 12.28 -14.51
CA ALA A 881 -31.05 12.01 -15.59
C ALA A 881 -31.02 10.55 -16.00
N VAL A 882 -32.13 10.08 -16.56
CA VAL A 882 -32.24 8.77 -17.22
C VAL A 882 -32.91 8.94 -18.58
N ILE A 883 -32.60 8.02 -19.49
CA ILE A 883 -33.34 7.89 -20.75
C ILE A 883 -34.12 6.59 -20.69
N ILE A 884 -35.45 6.70 -20.79
CA ILE A 884 -36.37 5.57 -20.77
C ILE A 884 -36.81 5.31 -22.21
N SER A 885 -36.57 4.10 -22.68
CA SER A 885 -36.84 3.68 -24.04
C SER A 885 -37.78 2.48 -24.08
N TRP A 886 -38.66 2.43 -25.09
CA TRP A 886 -39.57 1.29 -25.31
C TRP A 886 -40.05 1.24 -26.76
N VAL A 887 -40.66 0.13 -27.17
CA VAL A 887 -41.19 -0.09 -28.51
C VAL A 887 -42.69 -0.30 -28.47
N THR A 888 -43.44 0.36 -29.34
CA THR A 888 -44.86 0.08 -29.62
C THR A 888 -45.00 -0.54 -31.03
N PRO A 889 -45.65 -1.72 -31.17
CA PRO A 889 -45.60 -2.50 -32.40
C PRO A 889 -46.45 -1.97 -33.57
N ASP A 890 -47.63 -1.40 -33.29
CA ASP A 890 -48.67 -1.16 -34.31
C ASP A 890 -48.83 0.31 -34.69
N GLU A 891 -48.77 1.21 -33.70
CA GLU A 891 -48.95 2.66 -33.87
C GLU A 891 -48.11 3.42 -32.83
N PRO A 892 -47.72 4.70 -33.06
CA PRO A 892 -46.83 5.41 -32.13
C PRO A 892 -47.38 5.50 -30.70
N GLY A 893 -48.69 5.59 -30.51
CA GLY A 893 -49.27 5.77 -29.17
C GLY A 893 -48.73 7.03 -28.46
N SER A 894 -48.53 6.93 -27.14
CA SER A 894 -48.00 8.02 -26.31
C SER A 894 -46.49 7.89 -26.12
N SER A 895 -45.72 8.91 -26.54
CA SER A 895 -44.28 9.04 -26.24
C SER A 895 -44.01 9.70 -24.89
N LYS A 896 -44.90 9.52 -23.91
CA LYS A 896 -44.83 10.22 -22.62
C LYS A 896 -44.45 9.26 -21.49
N VAL A 897 -43.51 9.67 -20.65
CA VAL A 897 -43.25 9.03 -19.36
C VAL A 897 -43.94 9.84 -18.28
N GLN A 898 -44.78 9.19 -17.47
CA GLN A 898 -45.27 9.76 -16.21
C GLN A 898 -44.46 9.15 -15.06
N TYR A 899 -43.96 9.96 -14.13
CA TYR A 899 -43.08 9.47 -13.06
C TYR A 899 -43.33 10.18 -11.72
N GLY A 900 -42.93 9.54 -10.62
CA GLY A 900 -43.04 10.07 -9.27
C GLY A 900 -42.35 9.19 -8.23
N THR A 901 -42.37 9.61 -6.97
CA THR A 901 -41.68 8.93 -5.86
C THR A 901 -42.58 7.93 -5.12
N SER A 902 -43.79 7.69 -5.63
CA SER A 902 -44.77 6.75 -5.07
C SER A 902 -45.41 5.94 -6.20
N GLU A 903 -45.68 4.66 -5.96
CA GLU A 903 -46.12 3.67 -6.96
C GLU A 903 -47.46 4.01 -7.64
N ASP A 904 -48.31 4.77 -6.95
CA ASP A 904 -49.64 5.17 -7.42
C ASP A 904 -49.75 6.65 -7.78
N LYS A 905 -48.66 7.42 -7.69
CA LYS A 905 -48.68 8.87 -7.88
C LYS A 905 -47.58 9.35 -8.82
N PHE A 906 -47.98 9.70 -10.05
CA PHE A 906 -47.10 10.20 -11.11
C PHE A 906 -47.29 11.70 -11.31
N ASP A 907 -46.76 12.50 -10.37
CA ASP A 907 -46.93 13.96 -10.34
C ASP A 907 -46.13 14.70 -11.43
N CYS A 908 -45.15 14.02 -12.04
CA CYS A 908 -44.27 14.57 -13.05
C CYS A 908 -44.44 13.83 -14.38
N SER A 909 -44.07 14.49 -15.48
CA SER A 909 -44.04 13.83 -16.78
C SER A 909 -42.98 14.42 -17.70
N ALA A 910 -42.41 13.58 -18.56
CA ALA A 910 -41.50 13.97 -19.62
C ALA A 910 -42.04 13.51 -20.98
N GLU A 911 -41.80 14.32 -22.02
CA GLU A 911 -42.17 14.02 -23.40
C GLU A 911 -40.95 13.47 -24.14
N GLY A 912 -41.14 12.39 -24.87
CA GLY A 912 -40.11 11.69 -25.63
C GLY A 912 -40.21 11.88 -27.13
N THR A 913 -39.17 11.46 -27.83
CA THR A 913 -39.14 11.37 -29.29
C THR A 913 -39.57 9.97 -29.74
N VAL A 914 -40.01 9.87 -31.00
CA VAL A 914 -40.34 8.59 -31.63
C VAL A 914 -39.57 8.44 -32.92
N ALA A 915 -38.98 7.27 -33.13
CA ALA A 915 -38.29 6.88 -34.35
C ALA A 915 -38.76 5.50 -34.79
N ASN A 916 -38.56 5.17 -36.07
CA ASN A 916 -38.70 3.81 -36.55
C ASN A 916 -37.67 3.56 -37.64
N TYR A 917 -37.40 2.29 -37.91
CA TYR A 917 -36.59 1.88 -39.04
C TYR A 917 -37.15 0.63 -39.69
N SER A 918 -36.84 0.50 -40.97
CA SER A 918 -37.08 -0.72 -41.73
C SER A 918 -35.84 -1.11 -42.53
N PHE A 919 -35.73 -2.40 -42.78
CA PHE A 919 -34.85 -3.00 -43.77
C PHE A 919 -35.45 -4.34 -44.22
N TYR A 920 -35.26 -4.70 -45.50
CA TYR A 920 -35.88 -5.86 -46.12
C TYR A 920 -37.40 -5.96 -45.83
N LYS A 921 -37.86 -7.02 -45.15
CA LYS A 921 -39.26 -7.24 -44.78
C LYS A 921 -39.57 -6.87 -43.32
N TYR A 922 -38.59 -6.36 -42.58
CA TYR A 922 -38.72 -6.05 -41.16
C TYR A 922 -39.07 -4.56 -40.92
N ASN A 923 -39.93 -4.32 -39.94
CA ASN A 923 -40.24 -3.01 -39.38
C ASN A 923 -40.09 -3.08 -37.87
N SER A 924 -39.36 -2.12 -37.30
CA SER A 924 -39.05 -2.04 -35.87
C SER A 924 -40.26 -1.78 -34.96
N GLY A 925 -41.41 -1.41 -35.53
CA GLY A 925 -42.42 -0.64 -34.81
C GLY A 925 -41.90 0.75 -34.47
N TYR A 926 -42.52 1.41 -33.50
CA TYR A 926 -42.19 2.76 -33.07
C TYR A 926 -41.37 2.72 -31.79
N ILE A 927 -40.12 3.20 -31.86
CA ILE A 927 -39.18 3.24 -30.76
C ILE A 927 -39.25 4.62 -30.12
N HIS A 928 -39.50 4.64 -28.82
CA HIS A 928 -39.63 5.84 -28.01
C HIS A 928 -38.36 6.06 -27.21
N HIS A 929 -37.92 7.31 -27.09
CA HIS A 929 -36.87 7.72 -26.17
C HIS A 929 -37.34 8.93 -25.38
N CYS A 930 -37.43 8.80 -24.06
CA CYS A 930 -37.87 9.88 -23.18
C CYS A 930 -36.77 10.23 -22.18
N PHE A 931 -36.29 11.48 -22.26
CA PHE A 931 -35.28 12.02 -21.35
C PHE A 931 -35.96 12.56 -20.09
N VAL A 932 -35.61 11.99 -18.93
CA VAL A 932 -36.12 12.39 -17.62
C VAL A 932 -34.97 12.97 -16.82
N ASP A 933 -35.01 14.27 -16.52
CA ASP A 933 -33.97 14.99 -15.80
C ASP A 933 -34.44 15.57 -14.46
N GLY A 934 -33.55 16.30 -13.78
CA GLY A 934 -33.85 16.95 -12.51
C GLY A 934 -34.06 15.98 -11.34
N LEU A 935 -33.57 14.74 -11.45
CA LEU A 935 -33.76 13.71 -10.44
C LEU A 935 -32.84 13.94 -9.22
N GLU A 936 -33.39 13.70 -8.03
CA GLU A 936 -32.61 13.64 -6.79
C GLU A 936 -31.76 12.36 -6.71
N TYR A 937 -30.59 12.45 -6.07
CA TYR A 937 -29.70 11.31 -5.78
C TYR A 937 -30.31 10.37 -4.75
N ASP A 938 -29.89 9.10 -4.82
CA ASP A 938 -30.28 7.99 -3.93
C ASP A 938 -31.80 7.91 -3.70
N LYS A 939 -32.57 8.11 -4.76
CA LYS A 939 -34.03 8.17 -4.69
C LYS A 939 -34.66 7.20 -5.66
N ARG A 940 -35.68 6.50 -5.18
CA ARG A 940 -36.49 5.58 -5.98
C ARG A 940 -37.59 6.36 -6.69
N TYR A 941 -37.70 6.14 -8.00
CA TYR A 941 -38.77 6.66 -8.83
C TYR A 941 -39.56 5.51 -9.44
N PHE A 942 -40.87 5.68 -9.49
CA PHE A 942 -41.80 4.84 -10.22
C PHE A 942 -42.19 5.55 -11.50
N TYR A 943 -42.29 4.81 -12.61
CA TYR A 943 -42.66 5.39 -13.89
C TYR A 943 -43.68 4.53 -14.64
N LYS A 944 -44.53 5.20 -15.43
CA LYS A 944 -45.59 4.64 -16.25
C LYS A 944 -45.39 5.09 -17.71
N ILE A 945 -45.49 4.15 -18.64
CA ILE A 945 -45.41 4.36 -20.09
C ILE A 945 -46.57 3.66 -20.82
N GLY A 946 -46.89 4.14 -22.02
CA GLY A 946 -47.99 3.61 -22.85
C GLY A 946 -49.34 4.32 -22.63
N SER A 947 -50.32 3.98 -23.46
CA SER A 947 -51.69 4.51 -23.38
C SER A 947 -52.47 3.91 -22.21
N ASP A 948 -53.48 4.60 -21.67
CA ASP A 948 -54.17 4.19 -20.44
C ASP A 948 -54.70 2.74 -20.46
N ASP A 949 -55.21 2.24 -21.61
CA ASP A 949 -55.72 0.87 -21.75
C ASP A 949 -54.62 -0.21 -21.91
N SER A 950 -53.36 0.17 -22.08
CA SER A 950 -52.21 -0.74 -22.31
C SER A 950 -50.92 -0.28 -21.60
N SER A 951 -51.06 0.53 -20.55
CA SER A 951 -49.94 1.14 -19.84
C SER A 951 -49.20 0.14 -18.94
N ARG A 952 -47.89 0.35 -18.78
CA ARG A 952 -47.01 -0.50 -17.96
C ARG A 952 -46.27 0.35 -16.94
N LYS A 953 -46.12 -0.19 -15.72
CA LYS A 953 -45.47 0.47 -14.58
C LYS A 953 -44.16 -0.24 -14.21
N PHE A 954 -43.16 0.55 -13.83
CA PHE A 954 -41.82 0.09 -13.44
C PHE A 954 -41.23 1.02 -12.37
N TRP A 955 -40.01 0.75 -11.92
CA TRP A 955 -39.28 1.61 -11.00
C TRP A 955 -37.77 1.56 -11.26
N PHE A 956 -37.05 2.61 -10.89
CA PHE A 956 -35.58 2.63 -10.85
C PHE A 956 -35.08 3.42 -9.63
N GLN A 957 -33.80 3.29 -9.31
CA GLN A 957 -33.15 4.08 -8.25
C GLN A 957 -31.97 4.87 -8.82
N THR A 958 -31.93 6.16 -8.53
CA THR A 958 -30.79 7.03 -8.88
C THR A 958 -29.57 6.69 -8.02
N PRO A 959 -28.33 6.88 -8.52
CA PRO A 959 -27.14 6.63 -7.74
C PRO A 959 -27.02 7.60 -6.56
N PRO A 960 -26.17 7.30 -5.56
CA PRO A 960 -25.80 8.28 -4.55
C PRO A 960 -25.04 9.45 -5.19
N MET A 961 -24.97 10.55 -4.46
CA MET A 961 -24.21 11.73 -4.88
C MET A 961 -22.74 11.38 -5.15
N ILE A 962 -22.16 12.04 -6.15
CA ILE A 962 -20.74 11.92 -6.47
C ILE A 962 -19.91 12.34 -5.26
N ASN A 963 -19.17 11.39 -4.70
CA ASN A 963 -18.33 11.56 -3.52
C ASN A 963 -17.26 10.45 -3.52
N PRO A 964 -16.01 10.76 -3.17
CA PRO A 964 -14.90 9.81 -3.22
C PRO A 964 -15.12 8.55 -2.38
N ASP A 965 -15.90 8.62 -1.30
CA ASP A 965 -16.16 7.51 -0.39
C ASP A 965 -17.56 6.90 -0.53
N SER A 966 -18.34 7.32 -1.55
CA SER A 966 -19.64 6.72 -1.85
C SER A 966 -19.46 5.28 -2.35
N SER A 967 -20.04 4.32 -1.65
CA SER A 967 -20.07 2.92 -2.07
C SER A 967 -21.11 2.68 -3.19
N TYR A 968 -20.77 1.82 -4.15
CA TYR A 968 -21.66 1.45 -5.25
C TYR A 968 -21.35 0.07 -5.82
N LYS A 969 -22.38 -0.71 -6.15
CA LYS A 969 -22.22 -2.07 -6.72
C LYS A 969 -22.65 -2.14 -8.18
N PHE A 970 -21.67 -2.31 -9.06
CA PHE A 970 -21.86 -2.57 -10.48
C PHE A 970 -21.95 -4.08 -10.73
N GLY A 971 -22.75 -4.49 -11.71
CA GLY A 971 -22.62 -5.80 -12.32
C GLY A 971 -22.12 -5.68 -13.74
N ILE A 972 -21.35 -6.67 -14.17
CA ILE A 972 -20.69 -6.71 -15.47
C ILE A 972 -21.15 -7.97 -16.18
N ILE A 973 -21.69 -7.81 -17.38
CA ILE A 973 -22.15 -8.90 -18.24
C ILE A 973 -21.73 -8.59 -19.67
N GLY A 974 -21.26 -9.57 -20.42
CA GLY A 974 -20.98 -9.44 -21.84
C GLY A 974 -21.54 -10.63 -22.61
N ASP A 975 -21.66 -10.49 -23.93
CA ASP A 975 -21.90 -11.60 -24.85
C ASP A 975 -23.15 -12.44 -24.51
N LEU A 976 -24.25 -11.76 -24.15
CA LEU A 976 -25.56 -12.37 -23.93
C LEU A 976 -26.27 -12.70 -25.25
N GLY A 977 -26.32 -13.97 -25.65
CA GLY A 977 -27.22 -14.40 -26.73
C GLY A 977 -28.68 -14.56 -26.28
N GLN A 978 -29.42 -15.41 -27.00
CA GLN A 978 -30.83 -15.74 -26.71
C GLN A 978 -30.99 -17.20 -26.26
N THR A 979 -30.00 -17.73 -25.54
CA THR A 979 -29.99 -19.13 -25.12
C THR A 979 -30.50 -19.27 -23.68
N TYR A 980 -30.74 -20.51 -23.25
CA TYR A 980 -31.02 -20.80 -21.83
C TYR A 980 -29.83 -20.46 -20.91
N ASN A 981 -28.59 -20.48 -21.42
CA ASN A 981 -27.42 -20.04 -20.64
C ASN A 981 -27.47 -18.53 -20.39
N SER A 982 -27.83 -17.73 -21.40
CA SER A 982 -28.02 -16.28 -21.24
C SER A 982 -29.11 -15.96 -20.20
N LEU A 983 -30.23 -16.69 -20.27
CA LEU A 983 -31.32 -16.56 -19.30
C LEU A 983 -30.85 -16.90 -17.88
N SER A 984 -30.13 -18.00 -17.71
CA SER A 984 -29.57 -18.43 -16.43
C SER A 984 -28.59 -17.41 -15.86
N THR A 985 -27.69 -16.87 -16.70
CA THR A 985 -26.77 -15.80 -16.30
C THR A 985 -27.51 -14.56 -15.83
N LEU A 986 -28.54 -14.13 -16.56
CA LEU A 986 -29.35 -12.96 -16.20
C LEU A 986 -30.13 -13.18 -14.89
N GLU A 987 -30.69 -14.37 -14.69
CA GLU A 987 -31.40 -14.73 -13.46
C GLU A 987 -30.47 -14.83 -12.24
N HIS A 988 -29.23 -15.29 -12.45
CA HIS A 988 -28.19 -15.28 -11.41
C HIS A 988 -27.74 -13.85 -11.10
N TYR A 989 -27.54 -13.03 -12.13
CA TYR A 989 -27.20 -11.61 -11.99
C TYR A 989 -28.23 -10.82 -11.17
N LEU A 990 -29.53 -11.03 -11.42
CA LEU A 990 -30.61 -10.34 -10.71
C LEU A 990 -30.60 -10.58 -9.19
N GLN A 991 -29.92 -11.64 -8.73
CA GLN A 991 -29.79 -11.98 -7.31
C GLN A 991 -28.51 -11.40 -6.68
N SER A 992 -27.63 -10.80 -7.47
CA SER A 992 -26.33 -10.26 -7.01
C SER A 992 -26.44 -8.98 -6.18
N GLY A 993 -27.58 -8.28 -6.24
CA GLY A 993 -27.76 -6.96 -5.64
C GLY A 993 -27.03 -5.82 -6.36
N ALA A 994 -26.50 -6.06 -7.56
CA ALA A 994 -25.96 -5.00 -8.41
C ALA A 994 -27.03 -3.94 -8.71
N GLN A 995 -26.63 -2.69 -8.82
CA GLN A 995 -27.55 -1.56 -9.01
C GLN A 995 -27.57 -1.07 -10.47
N THR A 996 -26.59 -1.48 -11.28
CA THR A 996 -26.43 -1.08 -12.69
C THR A 996 -25.61 -2.11 -13.45
N VAL A 997 -25.90 -2.25 -14.74
CA VAL A 997 -25.22 -3.16 -15.65
C VAL A 997 -24.18 -2.40 -16.45
N LEU A 998 -22.93 -2.85 -16.40
CA LEU A 998 -21.88 -2.48 -17.35
C LEU A 998 -21.84 -3.59 -18.40
N TYR A 999 -22.33 -3.29 -19.61
CA TYR A 999 -22.42 -4.30 -20.66
C TYR A 999 -21.17 -4.24 -21.54
N VAL A 1000 -20.40 -5.32 -21.63
CA VAL A 1000 -19.03 -5.30 -22.20
C VAL A 1000 -18.82 -6.15 -23.45
N GLY A 1001 -19.86 -6.66 -24.10
CA GLY A 1001 -19.73 -7.56 -25.25
C GLY A 1001 -20.70 -7.30 -26.39
N ASP A 1002 -20.90 -8.31 -27.23
CA ASP A 1002 -21.93 -8.32 -28.26
C ASP A 1002 -23.32 -8.41 -27.62
N LEU A 1003 -24.25 -7.62 -28.13
CA LEU A 1003 -25.62 -7.55 -27.61
C LEU A 1003 -26.44 -8.75 -28.07
N SER A 1004 -26.94 -8.77 -29.30
CA SER A 1004 -28.00 -9.71 -29.71
C SER A 1004 -27.55 -10.91 -30.55
N TYR A 1005 -26.35 -10.88 -31.11
CA TYR A 1005 -25.89 -11.81 -32.16
C TYR A 1005 -26.86 -11.92 -33.36
N ALA A 1006 -27.69 -10.89 -33.58
CA ALA A 1006 -28.73 -10.90 -34.60
C ALA A 1006 -28.17 -11.01 -36.04
N ASP A 1007 -26.91 -10.66 -36.24
CA ASP A 1007 -26.19 -10.75 -37.51
C ASP A 1007 -25.91 -12.18 -37.96
N LYS A 1008 -25.93 -13.16 -37.05
CA LYS A 1008 -25.73 -14.59 -37.37
C LYS A 1008 -26.94 -15.24 -38.03
N TYR A 1009 -28.07 -14.55 -38.09
CA TYR A 1009 -29.32 -15.07 -38.64
C TYR A 1009 -29.54 -14.59 -40.07
N HIS A 1010 -30.46 -15.27 -40.76
CA HIS A 1010 -30.86 -14.88 -42.11
C HIS A 1010 -31.34 -13.41 -42.12
N TYR A 1011 -31.02 -12.66 -43.17
CA TYR A 1011 -31.21 -11.20 -43.23
C TYR A 1011 -32.66 -10.72 -42.99
N ASN A 1012 -33.66 -11.60 -43.19
CA ASN A 1012 -35.06 -11.33 -42.89
C ASN A 1012 -35.41 -11.43 -41.40
N ASP A 1013 -34.59 -12.10 -40.59
CA ASP A 1013 -34.85 -12.41 -39.18
C ASP A 1013 -34.05 -11.52 -38.21
N ILE A 1014 -33.06 -10.75 -38.71
CA ILE A 1014 -32.21 -9.86 -37.90
C ILE A 1014 -33.04 -8.98 -36.97
N GLY A 1015 -34.09 -8.34 -37.49
CA GLY A 1015 -34.94 -7.47 -36.69
C GLY A 1015 -35.73 -8.20 -35.61
N LEU A 1016 -36.29 -9.37 -35.94
CA LEU A 1016 -37.00 -10.23 -34.97
C LEU A 1016 -36.07 -10.70 -33.84
N ARG A 1017 -34.79 -10.89 -34.14
CA ARG A 1017 -33.76 -11.23 -33.15
C ARG A 1017 -33.46 -10.06 -32.22
N TRP A 1018 -33.41 -8.83 -32.72
CA TRP A 1018 -33.36 -7.67 -31.82
C TRP A 1018 -34.59 -7.57 -30.90
N ASP A 1019 -35.79 -7.89 -31.40
CA ASP A 1019 -37.00 -7.84 -30.59
C ASP A 1019 -37.03 -8.86 -29.45
N THR A 1020 -36.65 -10.10 -29.76
CA THR A 1020 -36.59 -11.19 -28.76
C THR A 1020 -35.49 -10.97 -27.73
N TRP A 1021 -34.33 -10.46 -28.15
CA TRP A 1021 -33.28 -10.04 -27.21
C TRP A 1021 -33.75 -8.92 -26.29
N GLY A 1022 -34.42 -7.89 -26.82
CA GLY A 1022 -34.96 -6.79 -26.03
C GLY A 1022 -35.96 -7.28 -24.96
N ARG A 1023 -36.78 -8.27 -25.30
CA ARG A 1023 -37.71 -8.91 -24.34
C ARG A 1023 -37.00 -9.74 -23.27
N LEU A 1024 -35.87 -10.39 -23.61
CA LEU A 1024 -35.07 -11.16 -22.65
C LEU A 1024 -34.48 -10.24 -21.57
N VAL A 1025 -33.82 -9.15 -22.00
CA VAL A 1025 -33.10 -8.26 -21.08
C VAL A 1025 -34.01 -7.31 -20.31
N GLU A 1026 -35.24 -7.07 -20.78
CA GLU A 1026 -36.25 -6.22 -20.13
C GLU A 1026 -36.43 -6.56 -18.63
N LYS A 1027 -36.26 -7.85 -18.26
CA LYS A 1027 -36.27 -8.33 -16.87
C LYS A 1027 -35.36 -7.54 -15.92
N ALA A 1028 -34.22 -7.03 -16.42
CA ALA A 1028 -33.29 -6.18 -15.69
C ALA A 1028 -33.28 -4.74 -16.22
N ALA A 1029 -33.31 -4.58 -17.55
CA ALA A 1029 -33.22 -3.31 -18.27
C ALA A 1029 -34.34 -2.31 -17.96
N ALA A 1030 -35.50 -2.78 -17.49
CA ALA A 1030 -36.60 -1.91 -17.07
C ALA A 1030 -36.47 -1.38 -15.62
N TYR A 1031 -35.46 -1.84 -14.86
CA TYR A 1031 -35.30 -1.50 -13.43
C TYR A 1031 -33.93 -0.94 -13.06
N GLN A 1032 -32.90 -1.28 -13.83
CA GLN A 1032 -31.53 -0.85 -13.61
C GLN A 1032 -31.03 -0.14 -14.87
N PRO A 1033 -30.27 0.96 -14.75
CA PRO A 1033 -29.58 1.53 -15.89
C PRO A 1033 -28.58 0.55 -16.49
N TRP A 1034 -28.52 0.47 -17.82
CA TRP A 1034 -27.47 -0.23 -18.54
C TRP A 1034 -26.51 0.82 -19.13
N ILE A 1035 -25.22 0.49 -19.08
CA ILE A 1035 -24.14 1.25 -19.68
C ILE A 1035 -23.59 0.38 -20.80
N GLU A 1036 -24.16 0.55 -21.98
CA GLU A 1036 -23.87 -0.25 -23.17
C GLU A 1036 -23.09 0.53 -24.24
N PHE A 1037 -22.48 -0.24 -25.13
CA PHE A 1037 -21.93 0.21 -26.41
C PHE A 1037 -22.17 -0.88 -27.46
N TYR A 1038 -21.82 -0.58 -28.71
CA TYR A 1038 -22.03 -1.50 -29.82
C TYR A 1038 -20.82 -2.42 -30.08
N GLY A 1039 -21.01 -3.74 -30.00
CA GLY A 1039 -20.10 -4.80 -30.48
C GLY A 1039 -20.53 -5.40 -31.84
N LEU A 1040 -19.59 -5.92 -32.64
CA LEU A 1040 -19.85 -6.58 -33.92
C LEU A 1040 -18.78 -7.63 -34.29
N ASP A 1041 -19.20 -8.85 -34.59
CA ASP A 1041 -18.33 -9.95 -35.08
C ASP A 1041 -18.07 -9.91 -36.62
N PHE A 1042 -18.29 -8.78 -37.30
CA PHE A 1042 -18.33 -8.71 -38.78
C PHE A 1042 -16.99 -8.42 -39.47
N ALA A 1043 -15.89 -8.21 -38.74
CA ALA A 1043 -14.73 -7.47 -39.28
C ALA A 1043 -13.37 -8.21 -39.34
N PHE A 1044 -13.26 -9.51 -39.00
CA PHE A 1044 -11.93 -10.14 -38.91
C PHE A 1044 -11.46 -10.95 -40.13
N ASP A 1045 -12.35 -11.45 -40.99
CA ASP A 1045 -11.94 -12.31 -42.12
C ASP A 1045 -11.20 -11.56 -43.26
N LYS A 1046 -10.96 -10.25 -43.11
CA LYS A 1046 -10.24 -9.41 -44.09
C LYS A 1046 -9.01 -8.66 -43.54
N PHE A 1047 -8.56 -8.95 -42.32
CA PHE A 1047 -7.38 -8.26 -41.75
C PHE A 1047 -6.07 -8.56 -42.52
N ILE A 1048 -6.00 -9.67 -43.25
CA ILE A 1048 -4.79 -10.11 -43.98
C ILE A 1048 -4.56 -9.36 -45.32
N LYS A 1049 -5.48 -8.48 -45.78
CA LYS A 1049 -5.40 -7.89 -47.15
C LYS A 1049 -5.49 -6.37 -47.31
N GLY A 1050 -5.41 -5.57 -46.26
CA GLY A 1050 -5.11 -4.12 -46.38
C GLY A 1050 -6.20 -3.20 -46.97
N GLU A 1051 -7.48 -3.59 -46.96
CA GLU A 1051 -8.61 -2.78 -47.53
C GLU A 1051 -9.57 -2.21 -46.45
N MET A 1052 -9.09 -1.69 -45.32
CA MET A 1052 -9.94 -1.46 -44.12
C MET A 1052 -10.63 -0.07 -44.01
N VAL A 1053 -10.22 0.95 -44.75
CA VAL A 1053 -10.75 2.32 -44.54
C VAL A 1053 -12.18 2.47 -45.05
N LEU A 1054 -12.64 1.63 -45.99
CA LEU A 1054 -13.95 1.77 -46.63
C LEU A 1054 -15.09 1.05 -45.88
N LEU A 1055 -14.85 -0.14 -45.30
CA LEU A 1055 -15.89 -0.94 -44.62
C LEU A 1055 -16.26 -0.41 -43.23
N SER A 1056 -15.28 0.04 -42.45
CA SER A 1056 -15.52 0.73 -41.16
C SER A 1056 -16.33 2.01 -41.35
N TRP A 1057 -16.12 2.72 -42.48
CA TRP A 1057 -16.89 3.90 -42.85
C TRP A 1057 -18.34 3.58 -43.23
N SER A 1058 -18.61 2.49 -43.98
CA SER A 1058 -19.99 2.06 -44.30
C SER A 1058 -20.77 1.58 -43.07
N ILE A 1059 -20.09 0.87 -42.15
CA ILE A 1059 -20.66 0.52 -40.84
C ILE A 1059 -20.95 1.80 -40.06
N TYR A 1060 -19.97 2.70 -39.92
CA TYR A 1060 -20.13 3.99 -39.23
C TYR A 1060 -21.25 4.87 -39.82
N GLN A 1061 -21.51 4.81 -41.13
CA GLN A 1061 -22.59 5.54 -41.79
C GLN A 1061 -24.00 4.94 -41.58
N GLY A 1062 -24.15 3.84 -40.85
CA GLY A 1062 -25.48 3.26 -40.59
C GLY A 1062 -26.02 2.38 -41.71
N GLU A 1063 -25.18 1.98 -42.68
CA GLU A 1063 -25.64 1.28 -43.89
C GLU A 1063 -25.88 -0.24 -43.67
N VAL A 1064 -25.50 -0.78 -42.51
CA VAL A 1064 -25.62 -2.22 -42.18
C VAL A 1064 -26.76 -2.45 -41.19
N ALA A 1065 -27.64 -3.41 -41.50
CA ALA A 1065 -28.91 -3.64 -40.79
C ALA A 1065 -28.81 -3.82 -39.25
N PRO A 1066 -27.83 -4.57 -38.68
CA PRO A 1066 -27.67 -4.70 -37.23
C PRO A 1066 -27.26 -3.38 -36.55
N PHE A 1067 -26.38 -2.59 -37.18
CA PHE A 1067 -25.92 -1.33 -36.63
C PHE A 1067 -27.00 -0.25 -36.66
N LYS A 1068 -27.78 -0.22 -37.74
CA LYS A 1068 -29.00 0.61 -37.82
C LYS A 1068 -29.97 0.29 -36.67
N SER A 1069 -30.10 -0.99 -36.31
CA SER A 1069 -30.97 -1.42 -35.20
C SER A 1069 -30.48 -0.87 -33.86
N TYR A 1070 -29.18 -0.95 -33.58
CA TYR A 1070 -28.59 -0.41 -32.35
C TYR A 1070 -28.81 1.10 -32.21
N LEU A 1071 -28.45 1.88 -33.24
CA LEU A 1071 -28.54 3.35 -33.19
C LEU A 1071 -29.96 3.90 -32.97
N HIS A 1072 -30.99 3.12 -33.32
CA HIS A 1072 -32.38 3.51 -33.09
C HIS A 1072 -32.95 2.98 -31.78
N ARG A 1073 -32.33 1.96 -31.15
CA ARG A 1073 -32.83 1.31 -29.93
C ARG A 1073 -32.14 1.81 -28.67
N TYR A 1074 -30.89 2.25 -28.80
CA TYR A 1074 -30.06 2.72 -27.70
C TYR A 1074 -29.65 4.16 -27.94
N THR A 1075 -29.64 4.92 -26.85
CA THR A 1075 -29.20 6.31 -26.83
C THR A 1075 -28.42 6.56 -25.57
N THR A 1076 -27.34 7.32 -25.67
CA THR A 1076 -26.32 7.47 -24.64
C THR A 1076 -26.18 8.94 -24.23
N PRO A 1077 -25.59 9.25 -23.07
CA PRO A 1077 -25.44 10.62 -22.59
C PRO A 1077 -24.28 11.37 -23.28
N TYR A 1078 -23.84 10.94 -24.47
CA TYR A 1078 -22.61 11.38 -25.13
C TYR A 1078 -22.47 12.90 -25.28
N ALA A 1079 -23.57 13.60 -25.53
CA ALA A 1079 -23.58 15.05 -25.66
C ALA A 1079 -23.21 15.76 -24.34
N THR A 1080 -23.52 15.14 -23.19
CA THR A 1080 -23.26 15.72 -21.85
C THR A 1080 -21.79 15.61 -21.43
N CYS A 1081 -21.01 14.73 -22.08
CA CYS A 1081 -19.56 14.58 -21.85
C CYS A 1081 -18.70 15.15 -23.00
N GLU A 1082 -19.27 16.07 -23.79
CA GLU A 1082 -18.62 16.68 -24.96
C GLU A 1082 -18.12 15.65 -25.99
N SER A 1083 -18.74 14.47 -26.06
CA SER A 1083 -18.45 13.52 -27.13
C SER A 1083 -19.19 13.93 -28.41
N SER A 1084 -18.56 13.69 -29.55
CA SER A 1084 -19.16 13.94 -30.85
C SER A 1084 -20.06 12.79 -31.33
N ASP A 1085 -20.09 11.65 -30.63
CA ASP A 1085 -20.71 10.42 -31.13
C ASP A 1085 -21.25 9.54 -29.99
N PRO A 1086 -22.43 8.92 -30.14
CA PRO A 1086 -23.02 8.07 -29.10
C PRO A 1086 -22.24 6.78 -28.79
N LEU A 1087 -21.27 6.39 -29.63
CA LEU A 1087 -20.53 5.14 -29.46
C LEU A 1087 -19.34 5.21 -28.48
N TRP A 1088 -18.90 6.41 -28.12
CA TRP A 1088 -17.89 6.61 -27.08
C TRP A 1088 -18.31 7.79 -26.21
N TYR A 1089 -18.39 7.57 -24.90
CA TYR A 1089 -18.90 8.55 -23.96
C TYR A 1089 -18.37 8.24 -22.56
N ALA A 1090 -18.59 9.14 -21.63
CA ALA A 1090 -18.21 8.94 -20.24
C ALA A 1090 -19.37 9.32 -19.32
N ILE A 1091 -19.39 8.73 -18.15
CA ILE A 1091 -20.33 9.03 -17.06
C ILE A 1091 -19.61 8.98 -15.72
N ARG A 1092 -20.21 9.59 -14.71
CA ARG A 1092 -19.82 9.51 -13.32
C ARG A 1092 -20.94 8.90 -12.50
N ARG A 1093 -20.56 8.09 -11.52
CA ARG A 1093 -21.49 7.37 -10.67
C ARG A 1093 -20.86 7.04 -9.33
N ALA A 1094 -21.44 7.59 -8.26
CA ALA A 1094 -20.86 7.49 -6.92
C ALA A 1094 -19.39 7.95 -6.92
N SER A 1095 -18.46 7.07 -6.57
CA SER A 1095 -17.02 7.32 -6.55
C SER A 1095 -16.28 6.95 -7.85
N ALA A 1096 -16.99 6.56 -8.91
CA ALA A 1096 -16.41 6.06 -10.16
C ALA A 1096 -16.67 6.98 -11.38
N HIS A 1097 -15.62 7.20 -12.16
CA HIS A 1097 -15.64 7.78 -13.50
C HIS A 1097 -15.50 6.64 -14.51
N ILE A 1098 -16.48 6.48 -15.38
CA ILE A 1098 -16.57 5.35 -16.31
C ILE A 1098 -16.47 5.89 -17.74
N ILE A 1099 -15.50 5.40 -18.49
CA ILE A 1099 -15.27 5.74 -19.90
C ILE A 1099 -15.67 4.55 -20.75
N VAL A 1100 -16.48 4.80 -21.78
CA VAL A 1100 -16.94 3.78 -22.74
C VAL A 1100 -16.30 4.07 -24.09
N LEU A 1101 -15.63 3.08 -24.67
CA LEU A 1101 -14.94 3.18 -25.95
C LEU A 1101 -15.51 2.20 -26.97
N SER A 1102 -15.53 2.64 -28.23
CA SER A 1102 -15.92 1.80 -29.36
C SER A 1102 -14.67 1.21 -30.01
N SER A 1103 -14.56 -0.11 -29.97
CA SER A 1103 -13.50 -0.88 -30.63
C SER A 1103 -13.64 -0.90 -32.16
N TYR A 1104 -14.80 -0.53 -32.71
CA TYR A 1104 -15.07 -0.56 -34.16
C TYR A 1104 -15.19 0.82 -34.82
N SER A 1105 -15.16 1.89 -34.03
CA SER A 1105 -15.11 3.27 -34.55
C SER A 1105 -13.67 3.71 -34.80
N PRO A 1106 -13.39 4.62 -35.76
CA PRO A 1106 -12.04 5.10 -36.01
C PRO A 1106 -11.35 5.68 -34.75
N PHE A 1107 -10.31 5.02 -34.27
CA PHE A 1107 -9.57 5.38 -33.06
C PHE A 1107 -8.11 5.79 -33.31
N ALA A 1108 -7.66 5.83 -34.57
CA ALA A 1108 -6.29 6.22 -34.91
C ALA A 1108 -5.96 7.64 -34.40
N ARG A 1109 -4.66 7.91 -34.20
CA ARG A 1109 -4.18 9.23 -33.70
C ARG A 1109 -4.75 10.37 -34.54
N GLY A 1110 -5.39 11.33 -33.89
CA GLY A 1110 -6.04 12.48 -34.54
C GLY A 1110 -7.51 12.29 -34.95
N MET A 1111 -8.05 11.07 -34.85
CA MET A 1111 -9.48 10.79 -35.07
C MET A 1111 -10.35 11.32 -33.91
N PRO A 1112 -11.67 11.50 -34.12
CA PRO A 1112 -12.57 12.07 -33.11
C PRO A 1112 -12.52 11.35 -31.75
N GLN A 1113 -12.64 10.01 -31.73
CA GLN A 1113 -12.56 9.22 -30.49
C GLN A 1113 -11.22 9.41 -29.76
N TRP A 1114 -10.11 9.43 -30.49
CA TRP A 1114 -8.77 9.65 -29.91
C TRP A 1114 -8.62 11.05 -29.30
N LYS A 1115 -9.12 12.09 -29.99
CA LYS A 1115 -9.08 13.47 -29.49
C LYS A 1115 -9.94 13.64 -28.26
N TRP A 1116 -11.16 13.09 -28.29
CA TRP A 1116 -12.09 13.16 -27.17
C TRP A 1116 -11.55 12.45 -25.94
N LEU A 1117 -11.08 11.20 -26.08
CA LEU A 1117 -10.54 10.42 -24.95
C LEU A 1117 -9.36 11.13 -24.27
N LYS A 1118 -8.48 11.74 -25.06
CA LYS A 1118 -7.34 12.51 -24.53
C LYS A 1118 -7.79 13.65 -23.62
N GLU A 1119 -8.83 14.38 -24.02
CA GLU A 1119 -9.34 15.49 -23.21
C GLU A 1119 -10.17 14.98 -22.02
N GLU A 1120 -10.95 13.92 -22.21
CA GLU A 1120 -11.74 13.32 -21.13
C GLU A 1120 -10.86 12.78 -19.99
N LEU A 1121 -9.75 12.08 -20.30
CA LEU A 1121 -8.81 11.60 -19.29
C LEU A 1121 -8.18 12.74 -18.47
N LYS A 1122 -7.97 13.92 -19.06
CA LYS A 1122 -7.50 15.10 -18.34
C LYS A 1122 -8.58 15.74 -17.46
N ARG A 1123 -9.86 15.59 -17.81
CA ARG A 1123 -11.00 16.14 -17.06
C ARG A 1123 -11.37 15.29 -15.85
N VAL A 1124 -10.81 14.08 -15.70
CA VAL A 1124 -11.07 13.21 -14.55
C VAL A 1124 -10.57 13.89 -13.28
N ASP A 1125 -11.50 14.21 -12.38
CA ASP A 1125 -11.23 14.77 -11.06
C ASP A 1125 -11.20 13.63 -10.03
N ARG A 1126 -9.99 13.14 -9.73
CA ARG A 1126 -9.77 11.98 -8.86
C ARG A 1126 -10.09 12.24 -7.39
N GLU A 1127 -10.26 13.50 -6.99
CA GLU A 1127 -10.74 13.85 -5.64
C GLU A 1127 -12.26 13.65 -5.49
N LYS A 1128 -13.01 13.61 -6.62
CA LYS A 1128 -14.46 13.36 -6.62
C LYS A 1128 -14.81 11.94 -7.01
N THR A 1129 -14.18 11.46 -8.06
CA THR A 1129 -14.35 10.11 -8.61
C THR A 1129 -12.99 9.44 -8.64
N PRO A 1130 -12.52 8.93 -7.49
CA PRO A 1130 -11.21 8.32 -7.38
C PRO A 1130 -11.10 7.07 -8.22
N TRP A 1131 -12.17 6.38 -8.64
CA TRP A 1131 -12.07 5.21 -9.51
C TRP A 1131 -12.22 5.60 -10.98
N LEU A 1132 -11.37 5.10 -11.87
CA LEU A 1132 -11.41 5.29 -13.33
C LEU A 1132 -11.49 3.93 -14.01
N ILE A 1133 -12.66 3.66 -14.58
CA ILE A 1133 -13.03 2.39 -15.19
C ILE A 1133 -13.19 2.62 -16.69
N VAL A 1134 -12.64 1.73 -17.52
CA VAL A 1134 -12.84 1.77 -18.97
C VAL A 1134 -13.61 0.54 -19.43
N LEU A 1135 -14.60 0.72 -20.29
CA LEU A 1135 -15.35 -0.33 -20.97
C LEU A 1135 -14.99 -0.32 -22.46
N MET A 1136 -14.76 -1.50 -23.04
CA MET A 1136 -14.51 -1.67 -24.48
C MET A 1136 -14.98 -3.05 -24.94
N HIS A 1137 -15.09 -3.29 -26.25
CA HIS A 1137 -15.48 -4.60 -26.76
C HIS A 1137 -14.30 -5.58 -26.78
N ILE A 1138 -13.24 -5.23 -27.53
CA ILE A 1138 -12.10 -6.11 -27.80
C ILE A 1138 -11.06 -5.95 -26.67
N PRO A 1139 -10.69 -7.03 -25.96
CA PRO A 1139 -9.71 -6.96 -24.89
C PRO A 1139 -8.31 -6.66 -25.42
N PHE A 1140 -7.55 -5.83 -24.73
CA PHE A 1140 -6.14 -5.57 -25.07
C PHE A 1140 -5.24 -6.80 -24.88
N TYR A 1141 -5.63 -7.69 -23.96
CA TYR A 1141 -4.92 -8.90 -23.62
C TYR A 1141 -5.91 -10.05 -23.48
N SER A 1142 -5.62 -11.14 -24.17
CA SER A 1142 -6.35 -12.41 -24.08
C SER A 1142 -5.35 -13.53 -24.25
N SER A 1143 -5.43 -14.56 -23.43
CA SER A 1143 -4.65 -15.79 -23.62
C SER A 1143 -5.38 -16.82 -24.48
N ASN A 1144 -6.54 -16.49 -25.06
CA ASN A 1144 -7.18 -17.36 -26.04
C ASN A 1144 -6.40 -17.38 -27.36
N GLU A 1145 -6.11 -18.58 -27.88
CA GLU A 1145 -5.26 -18.75 -29.07
C GLU A 1145 -5.83 -18.12 -30.34
N ALA A 1146 -7.15 -17.96 -30.46
CA ALA A 1146 -7.78 -17.32 -31.61
C ALA A 1146 -7.75 -15.79 -31.51
N ASN A 1147 -7.82 -15.24 -30.30
CA ASN A 1147 -8.07 -13.81 -30.08
C ASN A 1147 -6.87 -13.03 -29.50
N PHE A 1148 -5.74 -13.67 -29.17
CA PHE A 1148 -4.64 -13.05 -28.42
C PHE A 1148 -3.99 -11.81 -29.09
N MET A 1149 -4.15 -11.62 -30.40
CA MET A 1149 -3.61 -10.45 -31.14
C MET A 1149 -4.65 -9.39 -31.50
N GLU A 1150 -5.95 -9.64 -31.32
CA GLU A 1150 -7.00 -8.79 -31.89
C GLU A 1150 -7.02 -7.37 -31.31
N GLY A 1151 -6.69 -7.24 -30.02
CA GLY A 1151 -6.60 -5.95 -29.33
C GLY A 1151 -5.34 -5.13 -29.64
N GLU A 1152 -4.36 -5.66 -30.39
CA GLU A 1152 -3.04 -5.04 -30.55
C GLU A 1152 -3.11 -3.63 -31.15
N SER A 1153 -3.98 -3.43 -32.15
CA SER A 1153 -4.11 -2.15 -32.83
C SER A 1153 -4.58 -1.04 -31.90
N MET A 1154 -5.61 -1.29 -31.08
CA MET A 1154 -6.15 -0.31 -30.13
C MET A 1154 -5.21 -0.12 -28.93
N ARG A 1155 -4.60 -1.22 -28.44
CA ARG A 1155 -3.57 -1.20 -27.40
C ARG A 1155 -2.41 -0.27 -27.78
N SER A 1156 -1.91 -0.38 -29.02
CA SER A 1156 -0.80 0.46 -29.52
C SER A 1156 -1.10 1.97 -29.55
N VAL A 1157 -2.38 2.35 -29.44
CA VAL A 1157 -2.83 3.74 -29.48
C VAL A 1157 -3.16 4.30 -28.10
N PHE A 1158 -3.80 3.51 -27.22
CA PHE A 1158 -4.34 4.02 -25.95
C PHE A 1158 -3.63 3.53 -24.69
N GLU A 1159 -2.89 2.43 -24.72
CA GLU A 1159 -2.29 1.83 -23.52
C GLU A 1159 -1.39 2.81 -22.76
N GLU A 1160 -0.60 3.62 -23.47
CA GLU A 1160 0.27 4.65 -22.88
C GLU A 1160 -0.52 5.65 -22.04
N TRP A 1161 -1.73 6.03 -22.48
CA TRP A 1161 -2.58 6.92 -21.71
C TRP A 1161 -3.23 6.22 -20.53
N PHE A 1162 -3.63 4.96 -20.67
CA PHE A 1162 -4.24 4.24 -19.55
C PHE A 1162 -3.24 4.00 -18.41
N VAL A 1163 -1.97 3.74 -18.73
CA VAL A 1163 -0.88 3.70 -17.73
C VAL A 1163 -0.61 5.10 -17.17
N HIS A 1164 -0.49 6.12 -18.03
CA HIS A 1164 -0.18 7.48 -17.59
C HIS A 1164 -1.25 8.09 -16.66
N TYR A 1165 -2.52 7.94 -17.02
CA TYR A 1165 -3.67 8.42 -16.26
C TYR A 1165 -4.16 7.44 -15.19
N LYS A 1166 -3.40 6.36 -14.93
CA LYS A 1166 -3.66 5.43 -13.83
C LYS A 1166 -5.07 4.83 -13.87
N VAL A 1167 -5.52 4.37 -15.05
CA VAL A 1167 -6.79 3.66 -15.18
C VAL A 1167 -6.76 2.42 -14.28
N ASP A 1168 -7.80 2.26 -13.45
CA ASP A 1168 -7.81 1.24 -12.40
C ASP A 1168 -8.05 -0.16 -12.98
N VAL A 1169 -9.10 -0.27 -13.80
CA VAL A 1169 -9.57 -1.51 -14.41
C VAL A 1169 -10.22 -1.25 -15.77
N ILE A 1170 -10.01 -2.18 -16.69
CA ILE A 1170 -10.59 -2.22 -18.03
C ILE A 1170 -11.41 -3.49 -18.17
N PHE A 1171 -12.69 -3.34 -18.46
CA PHE A 1171 -13.58 -4.45 -18.77
C PHE A 1171 -13.81 -4.57 -20.27
N ALA A 1172 -13.74 -5.81 -20.75
CA ALA A 1172 -14.01 -6.16 -22.13
C ALA A 1172 -14.86 -7.44 -22.24
N GLY A 1173 -15.35 -7.71 -23.44
CA GLY A 1173 -16.08 -8.92 -23.84
C GLY A 1173 -15.43 -9.47 -25.09
N HIS A 1174 -16.19 -10.00 -26.07
CA HIS A 1174 -15.67 -10.58 -27.32
C HIS A 1174 -15.14 -12.00 -27.19
N VAL A 1175 -14.25 -12.25 -26.22
CA VAL A 1175 -13.74 -13.62 -25.99
C VAL A 1175 -14.71 -14.36 -25.09
N HIS A 1176 -15.30 -15.47 -25.57
CA HIS A 1176 -16.37 -16.19 -24.86
C HIS A 1176 -15.88 -17.03 -23.67
N ALA A 1177 -15.16 -16.41 -22.74
CA ALA A 1177 -14.62 -16.99 -21.53
C ALA A 1177 -14.43 -15.91 -20.48
N TYR A 1178 -14.26 -16.31 -19.22
CA TYR A 1178 -13.77 -15.41 -18.19
C TYR A 1178 -12.24 -15.42 -18.19
N GLU A 1179 -11.63 -14.25 -18.27
CA GLU A 1179 -10.19 -14.11 -18.09
C GLU A 1179 -9.86 -12.81 -17.36
N ARG A 1180 -8.99 -12.91 -16.37
CA ARG A 1180 -8.41 -11.78 -15.67
C ARG A 1180 -6.91 -11.76 -15.84
N SER A 1181 -6.39 -10.59 -16.17
CA SER A 1181 -4.96 -10.37 -16.22
C SER A 1181 -4.35 -10.08 -14.84
N ASN A 1182 -3.03 -10.17 -14.70
CA ASN A 1182 -2.27 -9.35 -13.77
C ASN A 1182 -2.18 -7.91 -14.33
N ARG A 1183 -1.75 -6.91 -13.54
CA ARG A 1183 -1.46 -5.58 -14.09
C ARG A 1183 -0.31 -5.70 -15.10
N VAL A 1184 -0.59 -5.41 -16.36
CA VAL A 1184 0.30 -5.70 -17.49
C VAL A 1184 0.34 -4.52 -18.45
N SER A 1185 1.52 -4.21 -18.97
CA SER A 1185 1.68 -3.26 -20.08
C SER A 1185 2.65 -3.81 -21.12
N ASN A 1186 2.55 -3.29 -22.35
CA ASN A 1186 3.49 -3.56 -23.43
C ASN A 1186 4.35 -2.32 -23.75
N ILE A 1187 4.49 -1.42 -22.77
CA ILE A 1187 5.20 -0.13 -22.90
C ILE A 1187 6.68 -0.25 -22.55
N GLN A 1188 6.99 -0.95 -21.45
CA GLN A 1188 8.38 -1.29 -21.12
C GLN A 1188 8.87 -2.32 -22.16
N TYR A 1189 10.13 -2.20 -22.62
CA TYR A 1189 10.75 -2.92 -23.75
C TYR A 1189 10.57 -2.27 -25.13
N ARG A 1190 11.35 -1.21 -25.38
CA ARG A 1190 11.67 -0.77 -26.72
C ARG A 1190 13.17 -0.63 -26.97
N VAL A 1191 13.99 -1.61 -26.60
CA VAL A 1191 15.35 -1.73 -27.15
C VAL A 1191 15.86 -3.18 -27.13
N SER A 1192 16.41 -3.61 -28.28
CA SER A 1192 17.35 -4.73 -28.53
C SER A 1192 16.91 -6.01 -29.29
N SER A 1193 15.64 -6.44 -29.32
CA SER A 1193 15.25 -7.67 -30.08
C SER A 1193 14.16 -7.51 -31.13
N GLY A 1194 13.44 -6.38 -31.17
CA GLY A 1194 12.35 -6.17 -32.12
C GLY A 1194 11.04 -6.91 -31.82
N GLU A 1195 10.99 -7.73 -30.77
CA GLU A 1195 9.76 -8.40 -30.31
C GLU A 1195 9.17 -7.69 -29.07
N ARG A 1196 7.85 -7.50 -29.06
CA ARG A 1196 7.09 -6.87 -27.96
C ARG A 1196 6.32 -7.95 -27.21
N TYR A 1197 6.66 -8.20 -25.94
CA TYR A 1197 5.89 -9.11 -25.09
C TYR A 1197 5.28 -8.36 -23.89
N PRO A 1198 4.05 -8.69 -23.49
CA PRO A 1198 3.41 -8.08 -22.31
C PRO A 1198 4.22 -8.38 -21.04
N VAL A 1199 4.45 -7.37 -20.20
CA VAL A 1199 5.19 -7.51 -18.93
C VAL A 1199 4.38 -6.98 -17.74
N LEU A 1200 4.61 -7.58 -16.57
CA LEU A 1200 3.95 -7.14 -15.34
C LEU A 1200 4.36 -5.71 -15.00
N ASP A 1201 3.38 -4.84 -14.82
CA ASP A 1201 3.57 -3.42 -14.58
C ASP A 1201 2.55 -2.93 -13.55
N LYS A 1202 3.03 -2.57 -12.35
CA LYS A 1202 2.16 -2.14 -11.25
C LYS A 1202 1.41 -0.84 -11.54
N ALA A 1203 1.89 -0.03 -12.48
CA ALA A 1203 1.24 1.20 -12.92
C ALA A 1203 0.19 0.97 -14.02
N ALA A 1204 0.08 -0.27 -14.52
CA ALA A 1204 -0.86 -0.59 -15.58
C ALA A 1204 -2.25 -0.94 -15.04
N PRO A 1205 -3.30 -0.78 -15.87
CA PRO A 1205 -4.63 -1.22 -15.51
C PRO A 1205 -4.70 -2.74 -15.34
N LEU A 1206 -5.72 -3.18 -14.61
CA LEU A 1206 -6.15 -4.56 -14.67
C LEU A 1206 -7.04 -4.76 -15.90
N TYR A 1207 -6.84 -5.83 -16.67
CA TYR A 1207 -7.70 -6.18 -17.80
C TYR A 1207 -8.55 -7.38 -17.43
N ILE A 1208 -9.87 -7.26 -17.58
CA ILE A 1208 -10.80 -8.35 -17.29
C ILE A 1208 -11.76 -8.53 -18.46
N ASN A 1209 -11.75 -9.74 -19.02
CA ASN A 1209 -12.67 -10.20 -20.03
C ASN A 1209 -13.85 -10.93 -19.38
N VAL A 1210 -15.07 -10.46 -19.66
CA VAL A 1210 -16.35 -11.03 -19.19
C VAL A 1210 -17.24 -11.29 -20.41
N GLY A 1211 -16.78 -12.18 -21.31
CA GLY A 1211 -17.51 -12.57 -22.53
C GLY A 1211 -18.32 -13.85 -22.39
N ASP A 1212 -18.53 -14.30 -21.16
CA ASP A 1212 -19.08 -15.59 -20.81
C ASP A 1212 -20.60 -15.56 -20.50
N GLY A 1213 -21.34 -14.63 -21.11
CA GLY A 1213 -22.75 -14.41 -20.79
C GLY A 1213 -23.70 -15.54 -21.20
N GLY A 1214 -23.39 -16.30 -22.26
CA GLY A 1214 -24.24 -17.42 -22.66
C GLY A 1214 -24.58 -17.54 -24.15
N ASN A 1215 -23.92 -16.83 -25.06
CA ASN A 1215 -24.33 -16.82 -26.46
C ASN A 1215 -24.26 -18.18 -27.19
N GLN A 1216 -24.84 -18.21 -28.41
CA GLN A 1216 -24.98 -19.42 -29.24
C GLN A 1216 -23.68 -19.95 -29.85
N GLN A 1217 -22.59 -19.17 -29.88
CA GLN A 1217 -21.30 -19.61 -30.43
C GLN A 1217 -20.51 -20.50 -29.44
N GLY A 1218 -20.98 -20.66 -28.19
CA GLY A 1218 -20.33 -21.49 -27.19
C GLY A 1218 -19.15 -20.79 -26.50
N LEU A 1219 -18.49 -21.53 -25.60
CA LEU A 1219 -17.35 -21.04 -24.82
C LEU A 1219 -16.05 -21.15 -25.61
N ALA A 1220 -15.13 -20.22 -25.35
CA ALA A 1220 -13.79 -20.23 -25.89
C ALA A 1220 -12.87 -21.08 -24.99
N GLU A 1221 -12.44 -22.25 -25.47
CA GLU A 1221 -11.73 -23.26 -24.64
C GLU A 1221 -10.21 -23.31 -24.90
N SER A 1222 -9.76 -22.85 -26.06
CA SER A 1222 -8.36 -22.93 -26.47
C SER A 1222 -7.53 -21.78 -25.91
N PHE A 1223 -6.85 -22.00 -24.78
CA PHE A 1223 -5.92 -21.04 -24.21
C PHE A 1223 -4.45 -21.40 -24.44
N ILE A 1224 -3.60 -20.39 -24.59
CA ILE A 1224 -2.15 -20.51 -24.72
C ILE A 1224 -1.58 -21.27 -23.52
N ASN A 1225 -0.77 -22.29 -23.79
CA ASN A 1225 -0.09 -23.09 -22.78
C ASN A 1225 1.43 -23.17 -23.04
N PRO A 1226 2.30 -23.01 -22.00
CA PRO A 1226 1.95 -22.72 -20.60
C PRO A 1226 1.28 -21.34 -20.43
N GLN A 1227 0.50 -21.18 -19.37
CA GLN A 1227 -0.26 -19.95 -19.10
C GLN A 1227 0.68 -18.73 -19.11
N PRO A 1228 0.40 -17.70 -19.95
CA PRO A 1228 1.21 -16.49 -19.96
C PRO A 1228 1.19 -15.78 -18.61
N GLN A 1229 2.31 -15.18 -18.20
CA GLN A 1229 2.45 -14.51 -16.90
C GLN A 1229 1.43 -13.37 -16.68
N TYR A 1230 0.98 -12.74 -17.76
CA TYR A 1230 -0.04 -11.70 -17.69
C TYR A 1230 -1.44 -12.25 -17.42
N SER A 1231 -1.73 -13.52 -17.66
CA SER A 1231 -3.03 -14.14 -17.41
C SER A 1231 -3.04 -14.68 -15.98
N ALA A 1232 -3.77 -14.04 -15.07
CA ALA A 1232 -3.78 -14.39 -13.65
C ALA A 1232 -4.80 -15.51 -13.36
N PHE A 1233 -6.00 -15.41 -13.93
CA PHE A 1233 -7.04 -16.41 -13.83
C PHE A 1233 -7.78 -16.52 -15.16
N ARG A 1234 -8.12 -17.74 -15.60
CA ARG A 1234 -8.94 -17.98 -16.79
C ARG A 1234 -9.82 -19.21 -16.64
N GLU A 1235 -11.03 -19.13 -17.17
CA GLU A 1235 -11.99 -20.22 -17.17
C GLU A 1235 -13.01 -20.12 -18.32
N SER A 1236 -13.31 -21.28 -18.92
CA SER A 1236 -14.40 -21.46 -19.89
C SER A 1236 -15.64 -21.99 -19.14
N SER A 1237 -16.44 -21.09 -18.59
CA SER A 1237 -17.77 -21.38 -18.04
C SER A 1237 -18.68 -20.18 -18.28
N TYR A 1238 -19.98 -20.27 -17.96
CA TYR A 1238 -20.90 -19.15 -18.10
C TYR A 1238 -21.15 -18.45 -16.76
N GLY A 1239 -21.19 -17.13 -16.76
CA GLY A 1239 -21.24 -16.36 -15.52
C GLY A 1239 -21.48 -14.88 -15.71
N HIS A 1240 -21.38 -14.16 -14.59
CA HIS A 1240 -21.40 -12.71 -14.54
C HIS A 1240 -20.45 -12.22 -13.45
N SER A 1241 -20.08 -10.94 -13.51
CA SER A 1241 -19.23 -10.33 -12.49
C SER A 1241 -19.93 -9.23 -11.72
N THR A 1242 -19.41 -8.92 -10.54
CA THR A 1242 -19.78 -7.73 -9.77
C THR A 1242 -18.54 -6.98 -9.34
N LEU A 1243 -18.60 -5.66 -9.41
CA LEU A 1243 -17.62 -4.74 -8.85
C LEU A 1243 -18.30 -3.86 -7.81
N GLU A 1244 -17.95 -4.06 -6.55
CA GLU A 1244 -18.42 -3.24 -5.43
C GLU A 1244 -17.32 -2.25 -5.02
N VAL A 1245 -17.45 -1.00 -5.48
CA VAL A 1245 -16.60 0.08 -5.00
C VAL A 1245 -17.05 0.44 -3.59
N LYS A 1246 -16.14 0.38 -2.61
CA LYS A 1246 -16.48 0.67 -1.21
C LYS A 1246 -16.21 2.12 -0.83
N ASN A 1247 -15.04 2.62 -1.20
CA ASN A 1247 -14.58 3.96 -0.90
C ASN A 1247 -13.45 4.36 -1.86
N ARG A 1248 -12.74 5.46 -1.60
CA ARG A 1248 -11.70 5.97 -2.50
C ARG A 1248 -10.53 5.01 -2.73
N THR A 1249 -10.23 4.12 -1.78
CA THR A 1249 -9.05 3.25 -1.83
C THR A 1249 -9.37 1.81 -2.22
N HIS A 1250 -10.57 1.30 -1.91
CA HIS A 1250 -10.90 -0.12 -2.05
C HIS A 1250 -12.15 -0.42 -2.89
N ALA A 1251 -12.04 -1.43 -3.75
CA ALA A 1251 -13.17 -2.05 -4.43
C ALA A 1251 -13.04 -3.58 -4.39
N PHE A 1252 -14.16 -4.30 -4.37
CA PHE A 1252 -14.21 -5.76 -4.40
C PHE A 1252 -14.74 -6.23 -5.74
N TYR A 1253 -14.00 -7.07 -6.43
CA TYR A 1253 -14.43 -7.70 -7.66
C TYR A 1253 -14.68 -9.19 -7.43
N HIS A 1254 -15.80 -9.68 -7.95
CA HIS A 1254 -16.18 -11.10 -7.92
C HIS A 1254 -16.65 -11.53 -9.30
N TRP A 1255 -16.21 -12.71 -9.75
CA TRP A 1255 -16.83 -13.42 -10.87
C TRP A 1255 -17.54 -14.67 -10.36
N ASN A 1256 -18.77 -14.89 -10.81
CA ASN A 1256 -19.64 -15.96 -10.34
C ASN A 1256 -20.11 -16.80 -11.51
N ARG A 1257 -19.85 -18.11 -11.48
CA ARG A 1257 -20.51 -19.06 -12.37
C ARG A 1257 -22.01 -19.06 -12.15
N ASN A 1258 -22.77 -19.34 -13.20
CA ASN A 1258 -24.23 -19.42 -13.13
C ASN A 1258 -24.79 -20.79 -12.71
N ASP A 1259 -23.93 -21.79 -12.50
CA ASP A 1259 -24.27 -23.13 -11.97
C ASP A 1259 -23.82 -23.36 -10.52
N ASP A 1260 -23.05 -22.43 -9.94
CA ASP A 1260 -22.69 -22.42 -8.52
C ASP A 1260 -23.83 -21.88 -7.65
N GLY A 1261 -23.86 -22.25 -6.36
CA GLY A 1261 -24.80 -21.65 -5.41
C GLY A 1261 -24.50 -20.15 -5.19
N LEU A 1262 -25.53 -19.34 -4.97
CA LEU A 1262 -25.54 -17.85 -4.90
C LEU A 1262 -24.49 -17.14 -4.02
N LYS A 1263 -23.71 -17.88 -3.22
CA LYS A 1263 -22.68 -17.34 -2.31
C LYS A 1263 -21.27 -17.85 -2.60
N VAL A 1264 -21.09 -18.63 -3.67
CA VAL A 1264 -19.78 -19.12 -4.09
C VAL A 1264 -19.23 -18.14 -5.12
N HIS A 1265 -18.17 -17.44 -4.75
CA HIS A 1265 -17.40 -16.63 -5.69
C HIS A 1265 -16.30 -17.50 -6.28
N THR A 1266 -16.29 -17.63 -7.60
CA THR A 1266 -15.35 -18.51 -8.30
C THR A 1266 -13.97 -17.88 -8.46
N ASP A 1267 -13.93 -16.59 -8.82
CA ASP A 1267 -12.75 -15.73 -8.71
C ASP A 1267 -13.12 -14.48 -7.90
N SER A 1268 -12.20 -13.98 -7.11
CA SER A 1268 -12.41 -12.82 -6.25
C SER A 1268 -11.11 -12.07 -6.01
N MET A 1269 -11.16 -10.74 -6.09
CA MET A 1269 -10.03 -9.92 -5.70
C MET A 1269 -10.46 -8.63 -5.02
N VAL A 1270 -9.53 -8.09 -4.24
CA VAL A 1270 -9.59 -6.70 -3.80
C VAL A 1270 -8.81 -5.86 -4.80
N LEU A 1271 -9.46 -4.86 -5.37
CA LEU A 1271 -8.82 -3.84 -6.18
C LEU A 1271 -8.40 -2.71 -5.24
N LEU A 1272 -7.14 -2.30 -5.38
CA LEU A 1272 -6.62 -1.05 -4.82
C LEU A 1272 -6.62 0.01 -5.92
N ASN A 1273 -7.05 1.20 -5.53
CA ASN A 1273 -7.04 2.37 -6.41
C ASN A 1273 -5.61 2.71 -6.85
N GLN A 1274 -5.39 2.97 -8.14
CA GLN A 1274 -4.08 3.32 -8.72
C GLN A 1274 -3.65 4.75 -8.39
N HIS A 1275 -4.58 5.62 -8.03
CA HIS A 1275 -4.32 7.02 -7.72
C HIS A 1275 -4.04 7.26 -6.24
N CYS A 1276 -4.81 6.64 -5.35
CA CYS A 1276 -4.74 6.83 -3.90
C CYS A 1276 -3.60 6.09 -3.23
#